data_AF-A0A7Z6UCZ0-F1
#
_entry.id   AF-A0A7Z6UCZ0-F1
#
_cell.length_a   1.000
_cell.length_b   1.000
_cell.length_c   1.000
_cell.angle_alpha   90.00
_cell.angle_beta   90.00
_cell.angle_gamma   90.00
#
_symmetry.space_group_name_H-M   'P 1'
#
loop_
_entity.id
_entity.type
_entity.pdbx_description
1 polymer ?
#
loop_
_entity_poly.entity_id
_entity_poly.type
_entity_poly.pdbx_seq_one_letter_code
_entity_poly.pdbx_strand_id
1 'polypeptide(L)'
;MVRSWMPWPCKRSSTLQLSADPMHLLRTQPGGFVPDDSIADLGQTPAELVILCSGDSSLALLAEAARQLPDDYPSLRLANPMQVQNHASVDLYVDEVLRHAKVILISLHGGIGYWRYGVERLMELAARGVQVILVPGDDRPDPELSDLSTVPAAERDRLWQFLRQGGLQNALEMYSCMASRWLDRDYSWTEPQPLPRTAIYHPRLASAQLTDWQADWVAGQPVVALLFYRSHLQAANTGFIDEFCARLQAQGINPLPIAVASLKEPGCFTQVEDWLDEAETELILNTTGFAQSSPEAPHLRPFRRNVPVIQAICAQDNEPAWQASEQGLGARDLAMHIALPELDGRIISRPISFKDLAWRSERSQSDVVCYRAQPDRMDFVAQLARRWIELARLPNAEKRVALILANYPTRDGRIGNGVGLDTPAAALNILRAMQAEGYPLAQLPDSGTELIQQLLGGVTNDLDSIDLRPCQQSMALEEYLAAFNELPQENRDAVNARWGAPDGDPMFRSGRMMIAGLRFGLTFVGIQPARGYQVDPSAVYHDPDLVPPHGYLAFYFWLRKAYGAHAVVHAGKHGNLEWLPGKGVGLSRTCWPDAVLGAMPNIYPFIVNDPGEGAQAKRRTQAVIIDHLMPPLTRAETYGPLRNLELLADEFYEAQLLDPRRARELQRDILELVRETHIDRELALGENLDSDADAALWLPRLDTYLCDLKESQIRDGLHIFGQSPQGRLRTDTLLALLRIPRGDGRGAQSSLLRALSKAFGLDFDPLDCELAEPWTGARPAALLAVSSDPWRTAGDARERLELYAAALIERVTQGEALHDLPVDDDLALILDSLREVVAPRLDACGPGEMQGMLDALSGRFVPAGPSGAPSRGRLDVLPTGRNFFTVDVRNLPTTTAWRIGFQSASLLLERHLQDHGDHLRQLGLSVWGTATMRTGGDDIAQAMALMGVRPVWATGSQRVDDFEILPVSLLDRPRVDVTLRVSGFFRDAFANLIKLFDAAVQAVAALDEPDDLNPLAARVREERQGFIAEGLSEDEAARQAGWRIFGAKPGAYGAGVQGAIDGRLWQSREDLAEVYLNWGGYAYGAADEGTPARQRFAQRLSQVQAVLQNQDNREHDLLDSNDYYQFQGGMLAASETLSGQKTASYHGDHSQPDLPKIRTLKEELNRVIRSRAANPKWIDGARRHGYKGAFEMAATVDFLFAFDATTELIDDHQYALLADAYLLDPTTRDFLAEHNPDALRDMTERMLEAQQRGLWQEPGEYQQALEDLLLDIEEN
;
A
#
# COMPACT_ATOMS: atom_id res chain seq x y z
N MET A 1 -7.39 7.32 73.04
CA MET A 1 -7.22 6.98 74.47
C MET A 1 -7.81 5.59 74.69
N VAL A 2 -6.97 4.64 75.16
CA VAL A 2 -7.27 3.59 76.18
C VAL A 2 -8.34 2.54 75.81
N ARG A 3 -8.18 1.20 75.82
CA ARG A 3 -7.20 0.18 76.29
C ARG A 3 -7.65 -1.17 75.64
N SER A 4 -6.79 -1.97 75.00
CA SER A 4 -6.07 -3.18 75.50
C SER A 4 -6.85 -4.10 76.48
N TRP A 5 -6.89 -5.42 76.24
CA TRP A 5 -6.15 -6.46 77.00
C TRP A 5 -6.58 -7.91 76.60
N MET A 6 -5.56 -8.76 76.41
CA MET A 6 -5.50 -10.24 76.19
C MET A 6 -6.10 -11.08 77.35
N PRO A 7 -6.30 -12.44 77.30
CA PRO A 7 -5.28 -13.45 76.93
C PRO A 7 -5.67 -14.83 76.31
N TRP A 8 -4.59 -15.49 75.86
CA TRP A 8 -4.28 -16.86 75.41
C TRP A 8 -4.90 -18.06 76.20
N PRO A 9 -5.00 -19.29 75.62
CA PRO A 9 -3.87 -20.24 75.55
C PRO A 9 -3.75 -21.15 74.30
N CYS A 10 -2.62 -21.88 74.31
CA CYS A 10 -1.88 -22.56 73.25
C CYS A 10 -2.03 -24.11 73.29
N LYS A 11 -2.01 -24.80 72.14
CA LYS A 11 -1.20 -26.03 71.83
C LYS A 11 -1.54 -26.69 70.47
N ARG A 12 -0.50 -26.75 69.59
CA ARG A 12 0.05 -27.83 68.71
C ARG A 12 -0.91 -28.89 68.10
N SER A 13 -0.78 -29.40 66.87
CA SER A 13 0.18 -29.28 65.75
C SER A 13 -0.31 -30.19 64.59
N SER A 14 -0.29 -29.73 63.34
CA SER A 14 -0.08 -30.58 62.16
C SER A 14 0.38 -29.73 60.97
N THR A 15 1.50 -30.15 60.41
CA THR A 15 2.22 -29.65 59.23
C THR A 15 1.34 -29.57 57.97
N LEU A 16 1.43 -28.45 57.25
CA LEU A 16 0.99 -28.32 55.87
C LEU A 16 2.17 -27.80 55.03
N GLN A 17 2.55 -28.61 54.04
CA GLN A 17 3.54 -28.31 53.01
C GLN A 17 3.06 -27.12 52.18
N LEU A 18 3.90 -26.09 52.06
CA LEU A 18 3.83 -25.14 50.95
C LEU A 18 4.47 -25.83 49.74
N SER A 19 3.69 -26.07 48.70
CA SER A 19 4.19 -26.45 47.38
C SER A 19 4.90 -25.26 46.76
N ALA A 20 6.21 -25.40 46.51
CA ALA A 20 6.92 -24.54 45.60
C ALA A 20 6.46 -24.89 44.17
N ASP A 21 6.00 -23.89 43.41
CA ASP A 21 5.88 -24.01 41.96
C ASP A 21 7.28 -24.26 41.37
N PRO A 22 7.42 -25.17 40.39
CA PRO A 22 8.71 -25.44 39.77
C PRO A 22 9.15 -24.26 38.91
N MET A 23 10.34 -23.73 39.20
CA MET A 23 11.12 -22.90 38.28
C MET A 23 11.17 -23.59 36.91
N HIS A 24 10.53 -23.01 35.90
CA HIS A 24 10.64 -23.48 34.53
C HIS A 24 12.00 -23.05 33.95
N LEU A 25 12.99 -23.94 34.04
CA LEU A 25 14.23 -23.85 33.26
C LEU A 25 13.88 -23.98 31.77
N LEU A 26 14.02 -22.90 31.01
CA LEU A 26 13.81 -22.92 29.57
C LEU A 26 15.15 -23.17 28.87
N ARG A 27 15.19 -24.24 28.08
CA ARG A 27 16.31 -24.46 27.15
C ARG A 27 16.23 -23.39 26.08
N THR A 28 17.33 -22.67 25.86
CA THR A 28 17.38 -21.60 24.85
C THR A 28 17.02 -22.14 23.46
N GLN A 29 16.17 -21.41 22.73
CA GLN A 29 15.89 -21.71 21.33
C GLN A 29 16.91 -20.97 20.44
N PRO A 30 17.55 -21.66 19.48
CA PRO A 30 18.49 -21.04 18.56
C PRO A 30 17.86 -19.88 17.79
N GLY A 31 18.45 -18.69 17.87
CA GLY A 31 17.95 -17.49 17.17
C GLY A 31 16.66 -16.88 17.74
N GLY A 32 16.13 -17.39 18.86
CA GLY A 32 14.96 -16.83 19.56
C GLY A 32 15.34 -15.89 20.71
N PHE A 33 14.41 -15.01 21.09
CA PHE A 33 14.51 -14.19 22.30
C PHE A 33 14.04 -14.99 23.53
N VAL A 34 14.77 -14.88 24.64
CA VAL A 34 14.35 -15.43 25.93
C VAL A 34 13.55 -14.35 26.67
N PRO A 35 12.32 -14.62 27.16
CA PRO A 35 11.57 -13.65 27.96
C PRO A 35 12.34 -13.21 29.20
N ASP A 36 12.28 -11.91 29.54
CA ASP A 36 13.04 -11.30 30.63
C ASP A 36 12.89 -12.04 31.99
N ASP A 37 11.72 -12.65 32.22
CA ASP A 37 11.36 -13.35 33.45
C ASP A 37 11.80 -14.82 33.54
N SER A 38 12.56 -15.35 32.58
CA SER A 38 12.91 -16.79 32.51
C SER A 38 14.40 -17.08 32.64
N ILE A 39 14.77 -18.15 33.37
CA ILE A 39 16.18 -18.55 33.54
C ILE A 39 16.61 -19.38 32.31
N ALA A 40 17.59 -18.85 31.58
CA ALA A 40 18.17 -19.48 30.41
C ALA A 40 19.31 -20.44 30.81
N ASP A 41 19.20 -21.69 30.38
CA ASP A 41 20.28 -22.67 30.42
C ASP A 41 20.79 -22.95 28.99
N LEU A 42 22.09 -22.78 28.77
CA LEU A 42 22.77 -23.02 27.50
C LEU A 42 23.16 -24.51 27.33
N GLY A 43 23.13 -25.31 28.39
CA GLY A 43 23.50 -26.72 28.40
C GLY A 43 24.96 -26.97 28.02
N GLN A 44 25.85 -26.05 28.40
CA GLN A 44 27.29 -26.13 28.12
C GLN A 44 28.05 -26.67 29.33
N THR A 45 29.04 -27.52 29.10
CA THR A 45 29.92 -28.01 30.17
C THR A 45 31.16 -27.11 30.35
N PRO A 46 31.86 -27.17 31.50
CA PRO A 46 33.09 -26.42 31.73
C PRO A 46 34.14 -26.53 30.61
N ALA A 47 34.87 -25.45 30.35
CA ALA A 47 35.95 -25.40 29.36
C ALA A 47 37.10 -24.47 29.78
N GLU A 48 38.30 -24.69 29.22
CA GLU A 48 39.48 -23.86 29.51
C GLU A 48 39.43 -22.49 28.81
N LEU A 49 38.81 -22.41 27.63
CA LEU A 49 38.59 -21.18 26.87
C LEU A 49 37.09 -20.91 26.73
N VAL A 50 36.64 -19.70 27.06
CA VAL A 50 35.28 -19.26 26.75
C VAL A 50 35.34 -17.98 25.94
N ILE A 51 34.63 -17.94 24.82
CA ILE A 51 34.48 -16.73 24.00
C ILE A 51 33.01 -16.36 23.94
N LEU A 52 32.70 -15.16 24.41
CA LEU A 52 31.37 -14.57 24.42
C LEU A 52 31.32 -13.49 23.33
N CYS A 53 30.48 -13.67 22.31
CA CYS A 53 30.30 -12.66 21.28
C CYS A 53 28.83 -12.29 21.17
N SER A 54 28.54 -11.00 21.32
CA SER A 54 27.19 -10.46 21.14
C SER A 54 26.66 -10.59 19.70
N GLY A 55 27.56 -10.70 18.71
CA GLY A 55 27.20 -10.95 17.31
C GLY A 55 27.25 -12.43 16.93
N ASP A 56 26.10 -12.99 16.51
CA ASP A 56 26.01 -14.40 16.06
C ASP A 56 26.93 -14.71 14.87
N SER A 57 27.18 -13.73 14.01
CA SER A 57 28.06 -13.88 12.86
C SER A 57 29.51 -14.17 13.26
N SER A 58 30.00 -13.56 14.35
CA SER A 58 31.31 -13.86 14.91
C SER A 58 31.35 -15.24 15.56
N LEU A 59 30.27 -15.63 16.25
CA LEU A 59 30.15 -16.98 16.82
C LEU A 59 30.15 -18.06 15.72
N ALA A 60 29.46 -17.82 14.61
CA ALA A 60 29.44 -18.73 13.47
C ALA A 60 30.83 -18.89 12.85
N LEU A 61 31.54 -17.78 12.63
CA LEU A 61 32.93 -17.79 12.16
C LEU A 61 33.84 -18.61 13.09
N LEU A 62 33.76 -18.33 14.38
CA LEU A 62 34.60 -18.98 15.40
C LEU A 62 34.27 -20.48 15.51
N ALA A 63 33.00 -20.85 15.43
CA ALA A 63 32.58 -22.25 15.43
C ALA A 63 33.08 -22.99 14.17
N GLU A 64 33.07 -22.34 13.01
CA GLU A 64 33.63 -22.93 11.78
C GLU A 64 35.15 -23.10 11.88
N ALA A 65 35.87 -22.08 12.38
CA ALA A 65 37.30 -22.18 12.64
C ALA A 65 37.62 -23.29 13.65
N ALA A 66 36.79 -23.45 14.69
CA ALA A 66 36.97 -24.47 15.72
C ALA A 66 36.99 -25.90 15.13
N ARG A 67 36.26 -26.17 14.04
CA ARG A 67 36.27 -27.48 13.37
C ARG A 67 37.64 -27.86 12.81
N GLN A 68 38.48 -26.88 12.47
CA GLN A 68 39.80 -27.11 11.88
C GLN A 68 40.94 -27.10 12.91
N LEU A 69 40.62 -26.87 14.19
CA LEU A 69 41.63 -26.93 15.25
C LEU A 69 42.10 -28.38 15.46
N PRO A 70 43.36 -28.60 15.86
CA PRO A 70 43.88 -29.94 16.11
C PRO A 70 43.20 -30.59 17.33
N ASP A 71 43.10 -31.92 17.38
CA ASP A 71 42.39 -32.64 18.46
C ASP A 71 42.94 -32.36 19.88
N ASP A 72 44.19 -31.91 19.99
CA ASP A 72 44.87 -31.55 21.25
C ASP A 72 44.61 -30.10 21.70
N TYR A 73 43.81 -29.34 20.94
CA TYR A 73 43.41 -27.99 21.30
C TYR A 73 42.56 -27.98 22.59
N PRO A 74 42.83 -27.07 23.55
CA PRO A 74 42.07 -26.97 24.80
C PRO A 74 40.55 -26.92 24.63
N SER A 75 39.80 -27.38 25.63
CA SER A 75 38.33 -27.30 25.59
C SER A 75 37.86 -25.85 25.46
N LEU A 76 36.89 -25.60 24.58
CA LEU A 76 36.41 -24.24 24.29
C LEU A 76 34.87 -24.14 24.29
N ARG A 77 34.32 -23.00 24.73
CA ARG A 77 32.89 -22.67 24.60
C ARG A 77 32.69 -21.36 23.86
N LEU A 78 31.65 -21.34 23.05
CA LEU A 78 31.17 -20.15 22.36
C LEU A 78 29.74 -19.88 22.83
N ALA A 79 29.43 -18.64 23.19
CA ALA A 79 28.06 -18.28 23.58
C ALA A 79 27.76 -16.82 23.25
N ASN A 80 26.48 -16.52 23.02
CA ASN A 80 26.04 -15.13 22.93
C ASN A 80 25.65 -14.66 24.33
N PRO A 81 26.29 -13.61 24.90
CA PRO A 81 25.91 -13.09 26.22
C PRO A 81 24.46 -12.60 26.27
N MET A 82 23.85 -12.27 25.12
CA MET A 82 22.44 -11.88 25.03
C MET A 82 21.47 -13.05 25.25
N GLN A 83 21.95 -14.30 25.26
CA GLN A 83 21.15 -15.46 25.66
C GLN A 83 21.05 -15.62 27.19
N VAL A 84 21.85 -14.85 27.95
CA VAL A 84 21.94 -14.90 29.41
C VAL A 84 21.90 -13.48 29.99
N GLN A 85 20.77 -12.78 29.82
CA GLN A 85 20.67 -11.36 30.20
C GLN A 85 20.28 -11.12 31.65
N ASN A 86 19.35 -11.88 32.21
CA ASN A 86 18.95 -11.71 33.60
C ASN A 86 20.01 -12.26 34.59
N HIS A 87 20.00 -11.72 35.80
CA HIS A 87 21.03 -12.03 36.80
C HIS A 87 21.09 -13.53 37.13
N ALA A 88 19.94 -14.20 37.24
CA ALA A 88 19.88 -15.62 37.54
C ALA A 88 20.53 -16.50 36.45
N SER A 89 20.33 -16.16 35.17
CA SER A 89 20.97 -16.86 34.04
C SER A 89 22.47 -16.59 33.98
N VAL A 90 22.89 -15.35 34.26
CA VAL A 90 24.31 -14.99 34.37
C VAL A 90 24.98 -15.78 35.50
N ASP A 91 24.38 -15.80 36.69
CA ASP A 91 24.92 -16.52 37.85
C ASP A 91 25.03 -18.02 37.58
N LEU A 92 23.98 -18.62 37.01
CA LEU A 92 23.99 -20.02 36.61
C LEU A 92 25.14 -20.32 35.64
N TYR A 93 25.30 -19.51 34.59
CA TYR A 93 26.37 -19.71 33.61
C TYR A 93 27.77 -19.44 34.18
N VAL A 94 27.89 -18.49 35.12
CA VAL A 94 29.13 -18.25 35.86
C VAL A 94 29.52 -19.46 36.69
N ASP A 95 28.57 -20.04 37.42
CA ASP A 95 28.80 -21.18 38.30
C ASP A 95 29.04 -22.48 37.53
N GLU A 96 28.34 -22.72 36.42
CA GLU A 96 28.47 -23.98 35.68
C GLU A 96 29.63 -23.97 34.68
N VAL A 97 29.97 -22.81 34.11
CA VAL A 97 30.92 -22.73 33.00
C VAL A 97 32.05 -21.73 33.28
N LEU A 98 31.75 -20.45 33.49
CA LEU A 98 32.78 -19.39 33.42
C LEU A 98 33.82 -19.49 34.55
N ARG A 99 33.44 -19.90 35.76
CA ARG A 99 34.39 -20.05 36.89
C ARG A 99 35.48 -21.10 36.67
N HIS A 100 35.30 -21.98 35.68
CA HIS A 100 36.24 -23.04 35.33
C HIS A 100 37.18 -22.64 34.18
N ALA A 101 36.94 -21.51 33.52
CA ALA A 101 37.75 -21.02 32.42
C ALA A 101 39.12 -20.51 32.89
N LYS A 102 40.14 -20.71 32.05
CA LYS A 102 41.45 -20.06 32.19
C LYS A 102 41.47 -18.71 31.47
N VAL A 103 40.80 -18.65 30.32
CA VAL A 103 40.70 -17.46 29.48
C VAL A 103 39.24 -17.23 29.09
N ILE A 104 38.76 -16.01 29.29
CA ILE A 104 37.46 -15.54 28.85
C ILE A 104 37.68 -14.35 27.92
N LEU A 105 37.29 -14.46 26.66
CA LEU A 105 37.21 -13.32 25.74
C LEU A 105 35.76 -12.90 25.60
N ILE A 106 35.47 -11.61 25.71
CA ILE A 106 34.14 -11.06 25.42
C ILE A 106 34.23 -9.94 24.38
N SER A 107 33.42 -10.07 23.33
CA SER A 107 33.18 -9.05 22.30
C SER A 107 31.76 -8.52 22.42
N LEU A 108 31.62 -7.29 22.92
CA LEU A 108 30.35 -6.71 23.36
C LEU A 108 29.98 -5.47 22.55
N HIS A 109 28.86 -5.54 21.83
CA HIS A 109 28.23 -4.36 21.21
C HIS A 109 27.58 -3.49 22.30
N GLY A 110 27.67 -2.16 22.15
CA GLY A 110 27.05 -1.21 23.08
C GLY A 110 27.76 -1.04 24.43
N GLY A 111 28.95 -1.62 24.60
CA GLY A 111 29.79 -1.47 25.78
C GLY A 111 29.21 -2.13 27.04
N ILE A 112 29.74 -1.74 28.21
CA ILE A 112 29.38 -2.33 29.51
C ILE A 112 27.86 -2.26 29.78
N GLY A 113 27.18 -1.23 29.31
CA GLY A 113 25.76 -1.01 29.56
C GLY A 113 24.85 -2.17 29.12
N TYR A 114 25.24 -2.91 28.08
CA TYR A 114 24.45 -4.00 27.51
C TYR A 114 24.51 -5.30 28.31
N TRP A 115 25.54 -5.51 29.13
CA TRP A 115 25.69 -6.73 29.93
C TRP A 115 26.43 -6.46 31.25
N ARG A 116 26.04 -5.37 31.92
CA ARG A 116 26.75 -4.81 33.07
C ARG A 116 26.99 -5.84 34.18
N TYR A 117 25.94 -6.54 34.59
CA TYR A 117 26.04 -7.55 35.66
C TYR A 117 26.99 -8.69 35.28
N GLY A 118 26.93 -9.17 34.04
CA GLY A 118 27.88 -10.16 33.54
C GLY A 118 29.33 -9.67 33.56
N VAL A 119 29.58 -8.41 33.16
CA VAL A 119 30.92 -7.80 33.26
C VAL A 119 31.41 -7.72 34.71
N GLU A 120 30.55 -7.34 35.66
CA GLU A 120 30.87 -7.34 37.09
C GLU A 120 31.27 -8.73 37.58
N ARG A 121 30.50 -9.77 37.21
CA ARG A 121 30.81 -11.17 37.53
C ARG A 121 32.15 -11.62 36.94
N LEU A 122 32.46 -11.22 35.71
CA LEU A 122 33.75 -11.52 35.07
C LEU A 122 34.92 -10.87 35.80
N MET A 123 34.78 -9.64 36.30
CA MET A 123 35.83 -8.96 37.06
C MET A 123 36.12 -9.65 38.40
N GLU A 124 35.12 -10.26 39.03
CA GLU A 124 35.35 -11.10 40.21
C GLU A 124 36.11 -12.39 39.89
N LEU A 125 35.89 -12.99 38.72
CA LEU A 125 36.68 -14.13 38.24
C LEU A 125 38.12 -13.71 37.91
N ALA A 126 38.31 -12.53 37.32
CA ALA A 126 39.62 -11.95 37.06
C ALA A 126 40.44 -11.81 38.36
N ALA A 127 39.83 -11.31 39.44
CA ALA A 127 40.47 -11.22 40.75
C ALA A 127 40.89 -12.58 41.34
N ARG A 128 40.32 -13.69 40.84
CA ARG A 128 40.64 -15.07 41.22
C ARG A 128 41.64 -15.74 40.28
N GLY A 129 42.17 -15.02 39.29
CA GLY A 129 43.25 -15.47 38.40
C GLY A 129 42.82 -15.90 37.00
N VAL A 130 41.54 -15.77 36.63
CA VAL A 130 41.07 -15.99 35.25
C VAL A 130 41.52 -14.83 34.36
N GLN A 131 42.03 -15.11 33.16
CA GLN A 131 42.34 -14.05 32.19
C GLN A 131 41.05 -13.58 31.52
N VAL A 132 40.71 -12.30 31.67
CA VAL A 132 39.51 -11.71 31.06
C VAL A 132 39.93 -10.67 30.04
N ILE A 133 39.49 -10.85 28.80
CA ILE A 133 39.82 -10.01 27.66
C ILE A 133 38.51 -9.41 27.14
N LEU A 134 38.33 -8.11 27.28
CA LEU A 134 37.14 -7.41 26.80
C LEU A 134 37.52 -6.56 25.59
N VAL A 135 36.79 -6.76 24.50
CA VAL A 135 36.97 -6.02 23.25
C VAL A 135 35.64 -5.47 22.76
N PRO A 136 35.64 -4.34 22.04
CA PRO A 136 34.43 -3.83 21.41
C PRO A 136 33.84 -4.84 20.42
N GLY A 137 32.51 -4.85 20.30
CA GLY A 137 31.79 -5.59 19.29
C GLY A 137 31.85 -4.97 17.89
N ASP A 138 32.16 -3.69 17.79
CA ASP A 138 32.15 -2.91 16.55
C ASP A 138 33.53 -2.33 16.18
N ASP A 139 33.57 -1.50 15.13
CA ASP A 139 34.78 -0.85 14.62
C ASP A 139 35.29 0.30 15.52
N ARG A 140 34.53 0.71 16.55
CA ARG A 140 34.86 1.85 17.41
C ARG A 140 35.60 1.36 18.66
N PRO A 141 36.70 2.02 19.04
CA PRO A 141 37.33 1.77 20.32
C PRO A 141 36.35 2.10 21.46
N ASP A 142 36.29 1.23 22.46
CA ASP A 142 35.56 1.46 23.71
C ASP A 142 36.55 1.31 24.87
N PRO A 143 37.20 2.41 25.31
CA PRO A 143 38.16 2.37 26.42
C PRO A 143 37.50 1.94 27.73
N GLU A 144 36.24 2.31 27.97
CA GLU A 144 35.52 1.97 29.20
C GLU A 144 35.40 0.46 29.37
N LEU A 145 35.05 -0.25 28.30
CA LEU A 145 35.03 -1.70 28.26
C LEU A 145 36.44 -2.30 28.21
N SER A 146 37.29 -1.80 27.32
CA SER A 146 38.55 -2.44 26.96
C SER A 146 39.58 -2.37 28.09
N ASP A 147 39.58 -1.31 28.89
CA ASP A 147 40.55 -1.09 29.99
C ASP A 147 40.28 -1.97 31.21
N LEU A 148 39.14 -2.68 31.25
CA LEU A 148 38.83 -3.71 32.24
C LEU A 148 39.54 -5.06 31.96
N SER A 149 40.24 -5.18 30.82
CA SER A 149 40.96 -6.41 30.46
C SER A 149 42.15 -6.69 31.39
N THR A 150 42.39 -7.96 31.71
CA THR A 150 43.53 -8.39 32.55
C THR A 150 44.84 -8.55 31.77
N VAL A 151 44.80 -8.38 30.44
CA VAL A 151 45.93 -8.57 29.53
C VAL A 151 46.47 -7.21 29.02
N PRO A 152 47.73 -7.13 28.56
CA PRO A 152 48.28 -5.90 28.00
C PRO A 152 47.47 -5.37 26.81
N ALA A 153 47.33 -4.04 26.70
CA ALA A 153 46.54 -3.39 25.65
C ALA A 153 46.91 -3.86 24.23
N ALA A 154 48.20 -4.04 23.93
CA ALA A 154 48.65 -4.53 22.62
C ALA A 154 48.12 -5.94 22.26
N GLU A 155 48.03 -6.84 23.24
CA GLU A 155 47.51 -8.19 23.02
C GLU A 155 45.98 -8.19 22.91
N ARG A 156 45.30 -7.38 23.74
CA ARG A 156 43.85 -7.14 23.64
C ARG A 156 43.47 -6.58 22.27
N ASP A 157 44.15 -5.52 21.84
CA ASP A 157 43.87 -4.84 20.58
C ASP A 157 44.16 -5.75 19.38
N ARG A 158 45.17 -6.63 19.47
CA ARG A 158 45.41 -7.66 18.45
C ARG A 158 44.26 -8.64 18.32
N LEU A 159 43.71 -9.14 19.42
CA LEU A 159 42.54 -10.03 19.40
C LEU A 159 41.29 -9.31 18.88
N TRP A 160 41.12 -8.04 19.25
CA TRP A 160 40.08 -7.19 18.66
C TRP A 160 40.25 -7.07 17.14
N GLN A 161 41.48 -6.89 16.65
CA GLN A 161 41.76 -6.84 15.20
C GLN A 161 41.46 -8.18 14.50
N PHE A 162 41.77 -9.34 15.08
CA PHE A 162 41.38 -10.62 14.47
C PHE A 162 39.87 -10.74 14.28
N LEU A 163 39.08 -10.41 15.31
CA LEU A 163 37.62 -10.43 15.25
C LEU A 163 37.07 -9.38 14.27
N ARG A 164 37.66 -8.19 14.27
CA ARG A 164 37.25 -7.07 13.42
C ARG A 164 37.54 -7.31 11.95
N GLN A 165 38.75 -7.77 11.60
CA GLN A 165 39.07 -8.09 10.21
C GLN A 165 38.27 -9.31 9.74
N GLY A 166 38.01 -10.26 10.65
CA GLY A 166 37.22 -11.45 10.38
C GLY A 166 37.85 -12.37 9.34
N GLY A 167 37.09 -13.35 8.87
CA GLY A 167 37.52 -14.36 7.92
C GLY A 167 38.14 -15.57 8.62
N LEU A 168 37.98 -16.72 7.98
CA LEU A 168 38.33 -18.02 8.55
C LEU A 168 39.81 -18.11 8.97
N GLN A 169 40.72 -17.59 8.14
CA GLN A 169 42.15 -17.58 8.47
C GLN A 169 42.43 -16.78 9.74
N ASN A 170 41.95 -15.53 9.84
CA ASN A 170 42.15 -14.70 11.02
C ASN A 170 41.57 -15.36 12.29
N ALA A 171 40.44 -16.07 12.20
CA ALA A 171 39.90 -16.82 13.32
C ALA A 171 40.79 -18.00 13.77
N LEU A 172 41.39 -18.74 12.82
CA LEU A 172 42.36 -19.80 13.13
C LEU A 172 43.65 -19.27 13.75
N GLU A 173 44.17 -18.16 13.21
CA GLU A 173 45.33 -17.46 13.75
C GLU A 173 45.05 -16.89 15.15
N MET A 174 43.83 -16.40 15.39
CA MET A 174 43.39 -15.94 16.72
C MET A 174 43.39 -17.09 17.72
N TYR A 175 42.82 -18.25 17.38
CA TYR A 175 42.86 -19.43 18.25
C TYR A 175 44.31 -19.85 18.55
N SER A 176 45.15 -19.91 17.52
CA SER A 176 46.57 -20.25 17.67
C SER A 176 47.32 -19.25 18.57
N CYS A 177 47.04 -17.95 18.41
CA CYS A 177 47.55 -16.88 19.27
C CYS A 177 47.09 -17.06 20.72
N MET A 178 45.80 -17.28 20.96
CA MET A 178 45.25 -17.44 22.31
C MET A 178 45.81 -18.68 23.01
N ALA A 179 45.92 -19.79 22.29
CA ALA A 179 46.50 -21.02 22.81
C ALA A 179 47.98 -20.86 23.15
N SER A 180 48.73 -20.15 22.30
CA SER A 180 50.15 -19.84 22.51
C SER A 180 50.41 -18.94 23.71
N ARG A 181 49.55 -17.94 23.92
CA ARG A 181 49.74 -16.93 24.97
C ARG A 181 49.27 -17.36 26.35
N TRP A 182 48.16 -18.10 26.44
CA TRP A 182 47.45 -18.27 27.71
C TRP A 182 47.01 -19.71 28.03
N LEU A 183 47.20 -20.68 27.12
CA LEU A 183 46.77 -22.07 27.32
C LEU A 183 47.92 -23.10 27.23
N ASP A 184 49.17 -22.65 27.34
CA ASP A 184 50.37 -23.50 27.34
C ASP A 184 50.43 -24.45 26.12
N ARG A 185 50.24 -23.90 24.92
CA ARG A 185 50.44 -24.60 23.64
C ARG A 185 51.50 -23.89 22.81
N ASP A 186 52.23 -24.61 21.95
CA ASP A 186 53.24 -24.01 21.08
C ASP A 186 52.75 -24.00 19.62
N TYR A 187 51.66 -23.25 19.39
CA TYR A 187 51.11 -23.06 18.05
C TYR A 187 51.70 -21.81 17.40
N SER A 188 52.19 -21.95 16.17
CA SER A 188 52.63 -20.82 15.36
C SER A 188 51.44 -20.01 14.88
N TRP A 189 51.53 -18.69 14.93
CA TRP A 189 50.49 -17.78 14.46
C TRP A 189 51.08 -16.53 13.80
N THR A 190 50.28 -15.82 13.01
CA THR A 190 50.64 -14.61 12.27
C THR A 190 49.74 -13.43 12.63
N GLU A 191 50.19 -12.19 12.41
CA GLU A 191 49.41 -10.99 12.72
C GLU A 191 48.11 -10.86 11.89
N PRO A 192 47.05 -10.22 12.43
CA PRO A 192 45.76 -10.07 11.76
C PRO A 192 45.89 -9.48 10.35
N GLN A 193 45.32 -10.17 9.36
CA GLN A 193 45.32 -9.72 7.97
C GLN A 193 44.11 -8.81 7.69
N PRO A 194 44.30 -7.61 7.11
CA PRO A 194 43.21 -6.68 6.87
C PRO A 194 42.31 -7.17 5.74
N LEU A 195 40.99 -7.13 5.95
CA LEU A 195 40.01 -7.41 4.91
C LEU A 195 39.60 -6.08 4.23
N PRO A 196 39.77 -5.92 2.91
CA PRO A 196 39.38 -4.69 2.20
C PRO A 196 37.91 -4.33 2.41
N ARG A 197 37.58 -3.03 2.38
CA ARG A 197 36.18 -2.55 2.54
C ARG A 197 35.29 -2.95 1.36
N THR A 198 35.87 -3.11 0.18
CA THR A 198 35.24 -3.70 -1.00
C THR A 198 36.18 -4.74 -1.58
N ALA A 199 35.67 -5.93 -1.89
CA ALA A 199 36.46 -7.03 -2.42
C ALA A 199 35.67 -7.88 -3.41
N ILE A 200 36.32 -8.36 -4.45
CA ILE A 200 35.82 -9.46 -5.28
C ILE A 200 35.97 -10.74 -4.46
N TYR A 201 34.89 -11.50 -4.34
CA TYR A 201 34.88 -12.75 -3.60
C TYR A 201 35.03 -13.93 -4.54
N HIS A 202 35.79 -14.96 -4.19
CA HIS A 202 35.82 -16.21 -4.95
C HIS A 202 35.96 -17.39 -3.98
N PRO A 203 35.15 -18.47 -4.11
CA PRO A 203 35.08 -19.54 -3.11
C PRO A 203 36.38 -20.31 -2.90
N ARG A 204 37.28 -20.31 -3.91
CA ARG A 204 38.53 -21.09 -3.88
C ARG A 204 39.78 -20.23 -3.63
N LEU A 205 39.66 -18.90 -3.53
CA LEU A 205 40.79 -17.98 -3.44
C LEU A 205 40.63 -17.04 -2.24
N ALA A 206 41.67 -16.94 -1.40
CA ALA A 206 41.66 -16.06 -0.23
C ALA A 206 41.69 -14.57 -0.58
N SER A 207 42.28 -14.21 -1.72
CA SER A 207 42.27 -12.87 -2.30
C SER A 207 42.05 -13.00 -3.79
N ALA A 208 40.89 -12.56 -4.26
CA ALA A 208 40.48 -12.71 -5.65
C ALA A 208 40.49 -11.36 -6.38
N GLN A 209 40.75 -11.42 -7.68
CA GLN A 209 40.69 -10.33 -8.63
C GLN A 209 39.64 -10.62 -9.71
N LEU A 210 39.27 -9.59 -10.48
CA LEU A 210 38.31 -9.75 -11.57
C LEU A 210 38.76 -10.80 -12.60
N THR A 211 40.06 -10.85 -12.88
CA THR A 211 40.67 -11.82 -13.80
C THR A 211 40.48 -13.27 -13.39
N ASP A 212 40.35 -13.55 -12.09
CA ASP A 212 40.13 -14.91 -11.60
C ASP A 212 38.73 -15.40 -12.00
N TRP A 213 37.71 -14.54 -11.87
CA TRP A 213 36.37 -14.84 -12.36
C TRP A 213 36.30 -14.90 -13.89
N GLN A 214 36.98 -13.98 -14.59
CA GLN A 214 37.06 -14.02 -16.05
C GLN A 214 37.64 -15.34 -16.58
N ALA A 215 38.54 -15.99 -15.82
CA ALA A 215 39.08 -17.29 -16.18
C ALA A 215 38.07 -18.44 -15.99
N ASP A 216 37.13 -18.31 -15.05
CA ASP A 216 36.05 -19.27 -14.80
C ASP A 216 34.82 -19.04 -15.68
N TRP A 217 34.69 -17.85 -16.29
CA TRP A 217 33.55 -17.47 -17.10
C TRP A 217 33.48 -18.19 -18.45
N VAL A 218 32.25 -18.42 -18.91
CA VAL A 218 31.98 -18.96 -20.24
C VAL A 218 31.84 -17.82 -21.23
N ALA A 219 32.64 -17.84 -22.30
CA ALA A 219 32.61 -16.81 -23.33
C ALA A 219 31.21 -16.66 -23.96
N GLY A 220 30.75 -15.41 -24.12
CA GLY A 220 29.45 -15.08 -24.71
C GLY A 220 28.27 -15.08 -23.73
N GLN A 221 28.43 -15.66 -22.53
CA GLN A 221 27.43 -15.56 -21.48
C GLN A 221 27.45 -14.18 -20.81
N PRO A 222 26.30 -13.64 -20.40
CA PRO A 222 26.20 -12.34 -19.76
C PRO A 222 26.82 -12.33 -18.37
N VAL A 223 27.42 -11.20 -18.00
CA VAL A 223 27.98 -10.99 -16.66
C VAL A 223 26.96 -10.31 -15.76
N VAL A 224 26.74 -10.90 -14.58
CA VAL A 224 25.83 -10.37 -13.56
C VAL A 224 26.57 -10.16 -12.26
N ALA A 225 26.55 -8.92 -11.77
CA ALA A 225 27.13 -8.61 -10.48
C ALA A 225 26.22 -9.09 -9.35
N LEU A 226 26.80 -9.75 -8.34
CA LEU A 226 26.13 -10.16 -7.12
C LEU A 226 26.70 -9.38 -5.95
N LEU A 227 26.04 -8.28 -5.59
CA LEU A 227 26.46 -7.40 -4.50
C LEU A 227 25.95 -7.94 -3.17
N PHE A 228 26.84 -8.11 -2.19
CA PHE A 228 26.49 -8.54 -0.84
C PHE A 228 27.31 -7.83 0.24
N TYR A 229 26.81 -7.83 1.48
CA TYR A 229 27.52 -7.16 2.56
C TYR A 229 28.85 -7.85 2.88
N ARG A 230 29.90 -7.05 3.05
CA ARG A 230 31.23 -7.48 3.53
C ARG A 230 31.16 -8.23 4.86
N SER A 231 30.17 -7.96 5.70
CA SER A 231 29.97 -8.68 6.96
C SER A 231 29.77 -10.19 6.77
N HIS A 232 29.17 -10.64 5.66
CA HIS A 232 29.08 -12.07 5.33
C HIS A 232 30.46 -12.69 5.08
N LEU A 233 31.32 -11.97 4.36
CA LEU A 233 32.70 -12.39 4.11
C LEU A 233 33.53 -12.39 5.40
N GLN A 234 33.40 -11.36 6.24
CA GLN A 234 34.02 -11.32 7.57
C GLN A 234 33.58 -12.49 8.44
N ALA A 235 32.33 -12.90 8.35
CA ALA A 235 31.77 -14.00 9.14
C ALA A 235 32.06 -15.40 8.55
N ALA A 236 32.76 -15.50 7.41
CA ALA A 236 32.86 -16.71 6.60
C ALA A 236 31.48 -17.36 6.29
N ASN A 237 30.44 -16.53 6.22
CA ASN A 237 29.05 -16.93 5.99
C ASN A 237 28.69 -16.66 4.52
N THR A 238 29.43 -17.29 3.61
CA THR A 238 29.34 -17.09 2.16
C THR A 238 28.77 -18.30 1.41
N GLY A 239 28.44 -19.40 2.09
CA GLY A 239 27.95 -20.61 1.44
C GLY A 239 26.68 -20.41 0.60
N PHE A 240 25.78 -19.49 1.01
CA PHE A 240 24.61 -19.14 0.20
C PHE A 240 24.97 -18.30 -1.04
N ILE A 241 26.06 -17.52 -0.99
CA ILE A 241 26.60 -16.80 -2.16
C ILE A 241 27.21 -17.79 -3.14
N ASP A 242 27.94 -18.80 -2.65
CA ASP A 242 28.53 -19.86 -3.46
C ASP A 242 27.44 -20.63 -4.23
N GLU A 243 26.41 -21.07 -3.52
CA GLU A 243 25.24 -21.76 -4.09
C GLU A 243 24.55 -20.88 -5.14
N PHE A 244 24.38 -19.58 -4.86
CA PHE A 244 23.73 -18.68 -5.81
C PHE A 244 24.57 -18.45 -7.07
N CYS A 245 25.90 -18.34 -6.94
CA CYS A 245 26.81 -18.28 -8.09
C CYS A 245 26.69 -19.53 -8.97
N ALA A 246 26.64 -20.73 -8.38
CA ALA A 246 26.46 -21.97 -9.12
C ALA A 246 25.12 -22.02 -9.87
N ARG A 247 24.04 -21.52 -9.26
CA ARG A 247 22.71 -21.44 -9.89
C ARG A 247 22.65 -20.43 -11.03
N LEU A 248 23.33 -19.28 -10.89
CA LEU A 248 23.50 -18.32 -11.99
C LEU A 248 24.22 -18.97 -13.17
N GLN A 249 25.32 -19.68 -12.91
CA GLN A 249 26.04 -20.43 -13.95
C GLN A 249 25.16 -21.50 -14.62
N ALA A 250 24.32 -22.20 -13.84
CA ALA A 250 23.36 -23.17 -14.38
C ALA A 250 22.29 -22.52 -15.29
N GLN A 251 22.00 -21.23 -15.12
CA GLN A 251 21.15 -20.42 -16.01
C GLN A 251 21.92 -19.78 -17.17
N GLY A 252 23.21 -20.11 -17.35
CA GLY A 252 24.06 -19.56 -18.39
C GLY A 252 24.46 -18.10 -18.14
N ILE A 253 24.64 -17.72 -16.87
CA ILE A 253 25.08 -16.39 -16.43
C ILE A 253 26.47 -16.51 -15.79
N ASN A 254 27.36 -15.58 -16.11
CA ASN A 254 28.66 -15.42 -15.47
C ASN A 254 28.52 -14.54 -14.22
N PRO A 255 28.65 -15.08 -12.98
CA PRO A 255 28.52 -14.28 -11.78
C PRO A 255 29.79 -13.46 -11.48
N LEU A 256 29.60 -12.25 -10.96
CA LEU A 256 30.65 -11.42 -10.36
C LEU A 256 30.25 -11.05 -8.92
N PRO A 257 30.56 -11.89 -7.92
CA PRO A 257 30.23 -11.61 -6.53
C PRO A 257 31.18 -10.57 -5.92
N ILE A 258 30.61 -9.47 -5.42
CA ILE A 258 31.32 -8.34 -4.84
C ILE A 258 30.83 -8.10 -3.40
N ALA A 259 31.75 -8.25 -2.46
CA ALA A 259 31.54 -7.92 -1.06
C ALA A 259 31.76 -6.42 -0.84
N VAL A 260 30.79 -5.72 -0.24
CA VAL A 260 30.86 -4.27 0.00
C VAL A 260 30.49 -3.92 1.44
N ALA A 261 31.28 -3.05 2.09
CA ALA A 261 30.98 -2.55 3.42
C ALA A 261 29.70 -1.70 3.44
N SER A 262 29.61 -0.72 2.54
CA SER A 262 28.43 0.10 2.33
C SER A 262 28.48 0.73 0.95
N LEU A 263 27.37 0.64 0.21
CA LEU A 263 27.24 1.38 -1.06
C LEU A 263 27.14 2.90 -0.83
N LYS A 264 26.83 3.37 0.39
CA LYS A 264 26.80 4.81 0.71
C LYS A 264 28.19 5.43 0.89
N GLU A 265 29.22 4.60 1.01
CA GLU A 265 30.59 5.09 1.14
C GLU A 265 31.16 5.40 -0.25
N PRO A 266 31.55 6.65 -0.54
CA PRO A 266 31.95 7.04 -1.90
C PRO A 266 33.07 6.19 -2.50
N GLY A 267 34.08 5.82 -1.68
CA GLY A 267 35.18 4.97 -2.13
C GLY A 267 34.75 3.54 -2.45
N CYS A 268 33.84 2.98 -1.64
CA CYS A 268 33.30 1.65 -1.88
C CYS A 268 32.44 1.63 -3.15
N PHE A 269 31.57 2.64 -3.31
CA PHE A 269 30.68 2.78 -4.45
C PHE A 269 31.44 2.97 -5.77
N THR A 270 32.41 3.89 -5.81
CA THR A 270 33.23 4.14 -7.00
C THR A 270 33.93 2.87 -7.48
N GLN A 271 34.52 2.11 -6.55
CA GLN A 271 35.20 0.85 -6.87
C GLN A 271 34.24 -0.21 -7.42
N VAL A 272 33.02 -0.31 -6.86
CA VAL A 272 31.99 -1.20 -7.39
C VAL A 272 31.65 -0.79 -8.82
N GLU A 273 31.37 0.49 -9.07
CA GLU A 273 31.05 0.97 -10.41
C GLU A 273 32.17 0.73 -11.43
N ASP A 274 33.43 0.90 -11.04
CA ASP A 274 34.58 0.63 -11.91
C ASP A 274 34.62 -0.86 -12.32
N TRP A 275 34.37 -1.78 -11.38
CA TRP A 275 34.29 -3.21 -11.72
C TRP A 275 33.05 -3.56 -12.53
N LEU A 276 31.91 -2.91 -12.28
CA LEU A 276 30.71 -3.10 -13.10
C LEU A 276 30.98 -2.71 -14.56
N ASP A 277 31.70 -1.60 -14.77
CA ASP A 277 32.08 -1.10 -16.10
C ASP A 277 33.13 -1.99 -16.76
N GLU A 278 34.20 -2.35 -16.04
CA GLU A 278 35.28 -3.23 -16.54
C GLU A 278 34.76 -4.62 -16.92
N ALA A 279 33.81 -5.16 -16.15
CA ALA A 279 33.20 -6.45 -16.42
C ALA A 279 32.04 -6.41 -17.43
N GLU A 280 31.71 -5.21 -17.95
CA GLU A 280 30.57 -4.97 -18.84
C GLU A 280 29.24 -5.53 -18.30
N THR A 281 28.99 -5.41 -17.00
CA THR A 281 27.85 -6.03 -16.32
C THR A 281 26.51 -5.67 -17.00
N GLU A 282 25.65 -6.65 -17.23
CA GLU A 282 24.35 -6.47 -17.90
C GLU A 282 23.16 -6.43 -16.95
N LEU A 283 23.34 -6.86 -15.70
CA LEU A 283 22.33 -6.81 -14.64
C LEU A 283 23.00 -6.85 -13.26
N ILE A 284 22.38 -6.20 -12.27
CA ILE A 284 22.87 -6.19 -10.89
C ILE A 284 21.89 -6.94 -9.99
N LEU A 285 22.36 -7.98 -9.32
CA LEU A 285 21.68 -8.63 -8.20
C LEU A 285 22.21 -8.02 -6.91
N ASN A 286 21.34 -7.33 -6.16
CA ASN A 286 21.71 -6.65 -4.93
C ASN A 286 21.05 -7.31 -3.72
N THR A 287 21.85 -7.76 -2.76
CA THR A 287 21.36 -8.33 -1.49
C THR A 287 21.44 -7.36 -0.31
N THR A 288 22.02 -6.17 -0.51
CA THR A 288 22.09 -5.14 0.52
C THR A 288 20.72 -4.49 0.77
N GLY A 289 20.47 -4.08 2.01
CA GLY A 289 19.17 -3.56 2.47
C GLY A 289 19.09 -2.03 2.63
N PHE A 290 20.09 -1.28 2.18
CA PHE A 290 20.05 0.19 2.23
C PHE A 290 19.99 0.78 0.82
N ALA A 291 19.16 1.80 0.67
CA ALA A 291 19.08 2.62 -0.53
C ALA A 291 20.26 3.58 -0.63
N GLN A 292 20.69 3.94 -1.84
CA GLN A 292 21.50 5.13 -2.07
C GLN A 292 20.65 6.39 -1.89
N SER A 293 19.42 6.34 -2.39
CA SER A 293 18.47 7.46 -2.39
C SER A 293 17.84 7.70 -1.01
N SER A 294 17.44 8.95 -0.77
CA SER A 294 16.44 9.29 0.24
C SER A 294 15.26 10.01 -0.44
N PRO A 295 14.08 10.10 0.22
CA PRO A 295 12.96 10.87 -0.32
C PRO A 295 13.31 12.33 -0.63
N GLU A 296 14.20 12.95 0.15
CA GLU A 296 14.63 14.35 -0.03
C GLU A 296 15.73 14.50 -1.10
N ALA A 297 16.50 13.45 -1.37
CA ALA A 297 17.60 13.43 -2.32
C ALA A 297 17.54 12.15 -3.18
N PRO A 298 16.58 12.06 -4.14
CA PRO A 298 16.45 10.89 -4.98
C PRO A 298 17.58 10.81 -6.00
N HIS A 299 18.24 9.64 -6.09
CA HIS A 299 19.15 9.35 -7.20
C HIS A 299 18.37 8.67 -8.33
N LEU A 300 18.04 9.43 -9.38
CA LEU A 300 17.27 8.93 -10.54
C LEU A 300 17.93 7.72 -11.22
N ARG A 301 19.24 7.54 -11.04
CA ARG A 301 20.00 6.39 -11.52
C ARG A 301 21.04 6.00 -10.48
N PRO A 302 20.78 4.98 -9.64
CA PRO A 302 21.67 4.61 -8.54
C PRO A 302 23.03 4.04 -8.95
N PHE A 303 23.23 3.66 -10.22
CA PHE A 303 24.51 3.15 -10.74
C PHE A 303 24.83 3.74 -12.12
N ARG A 304 26.12 3.96 -12.41
CA ARG A 304 26.59 4.43 -13.72
C ARG A 304 26.16 3.57 -14.90
N ARG A 305 25.92 2.27 -14.75
CA ARG A 305 25.39 1.40 -15.82
C ARG A 305 23.86 1.48 -15.92
N ASN A 306 23.32 1.46 -17.14
CA ASN A 306 21.87 1.59 -17.36
C ASN A 306 21.21 0.21 -17.40
N VAL A 307 21.33 -0.55 -16.31
CA VAL A 307 20.93 -1.95 -16.26
C VAL A 307 19.95 -2.19 -15.12
N PRO A 308 19.03 -3.17 -15.24
CA PRO A 308 18.11 -3.51 -14.17
C PRO A 308 18.87 -3.88 -12.88
N VAL A 309 18.30 -3.48 -11.74
CA VAL A 309 18.79 -3.85 -10.42
C VAL A 309 17.70 -4.68 -9.74
N ILE A 310 17.97 -5.95 -9.47
CA ILE A 310 17.03 -6.85 -8.80
C ILE A 310 17.43 -6.99 -7.34
N GLN A 311 16.50 -6.75 -6.43
CA GLN A 311 16.69 -6.98 -5.00
C GLN A 311 16.50 -8.48 -4.70
N ALA A 312 17.59 -9.17 -4.39
CA ALA A 312 17.58 -10.56 -3.93
C ALA A 312 17.64 -10.59 -2.40
N ILE A 313 16.64 -11.16 -1.74
CA ILE A 313 16.39 -10.87 -0.32
C ILE A 313 17.12 -11.87 0.58
N CYS A 314 17.95 -11.38 1.50
CA CYS A 314 18.54 -12.17 2.58
C CYS A 314 17.73 -11.96 3.86
N ALA A 315 16.65 -12.72 4.01
CA ALA A 315 15.70 -12.58 5.11
C ALA A 315 16.38 -12.82 6.47
N GLN A 316 16.11 -11.92 7.40
CA GLN A 316 16.65 -11.99 8.76
C GLN A 316 15.85 -12.93 9.66
N ASP A 317 14.63 -13.24 9.27
CA ASP A 317 13.78 -14.22 9.93
C ASP A 317 14.18 -15.64 9.48
N ASN A 318 13.79 -16.65 10.25
CA ASN A 318 14.06 -18.05 9.89
C ASN A 318 13.05 -18.57 8.86
N GLU A 319 13.44 -19.61 8.12
CA GLU A 319 12.61 -20.18 7.05
C GLU A 319 11.27 -20.73 7.58
N PRO A 320 11.21 -21.46 8.72
CA PRO A 320 9.93 -21.96 9.23
C PRO A 320 8.92 -20.86 9.57
N ALA A 321 9.37 -19.75 10.16
CA ALA A 321 8.51 -18.61 10.48
C ALA A 321 8.01 -17.93 9.20
N TRP A 322 8.87 -17.73 8.21
CA TRP A 322 8.47 -17.22 6.90
C TRP A 322 7.45 -18.14 6.21
N GLN A 323 7.70 -19.46 6.25
CA GLN A 323 6.84 -20.45 5.63
C GLN A 323 5.45 -20.48 6.28
N ALA A 324 5.37 -20.37 7.61
CA ALA A 324 4.12 -20.33 8.36
C ALA A 324 3.37 -18.98 8.27
N SER A 325 4.06 -17.89 7.93
CA SER A 325 3.46 -16.56 7.88
C SER A 325 2.75 -16.29 6.56
N GLU A 326 1.46 -15.92 6.61
CA GLU A 326 0.72 -15.41 5.46
C GLU A 326 1.20 -14.01 5.02
N GLN A 327 1.83 -13.26 5.91
CA GLN A 327 2.49 -12.00 5.56
C GLN A 327 3.76 -12.24 4.73
N GLY A 328 4.47 -13.33 5.03
CA GLY A 328 5.78 -13.64 4.48
C GLY A 328 6.90 -12.98 5.29
N LEU A 329 7.38 -11.81 4.87
CA LEU A 329 8.50 -11.13 5.53
C LEU A 329 8.05 -10.30 6.74
N GLY A 330 8.81 -10.35 7.83
CA GLY A 330 8.58 -9.52 9.02
C GLY A 330 8.84 -8.02 8.78
N ALA A 331 8.43 -7.18 9.74
CA ALA A 331 8.49 -5.72 9.63
C ALA A 331 9.91 -5.16 9.38
N ARG A 332 10.94 -5.79 9.96
CA ARG A 332 12.34 -5.41 9.74
C ARG A 332 12.75 -5.66 8.28
N ASP A 333 12.41 -6.83 7.75
CA ASP A 333 12.74 -7.22 6.39
C ASP A 333 11.93 -6.42 5.36
N LEU A 334 10.66 -6.10 5.66
CA LEU A 334 9.86 -5.16 4.88
C LEU A 334 10.55 -3.79 4.74
N ALA A 335 11.05 -3.22 5.84
CA ALA A 335 11.73 -1.93 5.77
C ALA A 335 13.06 -2.02 5.00
N MET A 336 13.91 -2.99 5.35
CA MET A 336 15.28 -3.10 4.82
C MET A 336 15.33 -3.67 3.40
N HIS A 337 14.51 -4.64 3.08
CA HIS A 337 14.61 -5.39 1.83
C HIS A 337 13.51 -5.06 0.82
N ILE A 338 12.51 -4.25 1.20
CA ILE A 338 11.42 -3.83 0.31
C ILE A 338 11.35 -2.30 0.20
N ALA A 339 10.91 -1.60 1.25
CA ALA A 339 10.60 -0.17 1.16
C ALA A 339 11.83 0.71 0.84
N LEU A 340 12.98 0.46 1.48
CA LEU A 340 14.20 1.19 1.15
C LEU A 340 14.71 0.87 -0.27
N PRO A 341 14.88 -0.40 -0.68
CA PRO A 341 15.17 -0.76 -2.07
C PRO A 341 14.24 -0.16 -3.14
N GLU A 342 12.95 0.03 -2.85
CA GLU A 342 12.02 0.70 -3.77
C GLU A 342 12.47 2.14 -4.09
N LEU A 343 13.08 2.87 -3.14
CA LEU A 343 13.61 4.23 -3.36
C LEU A 343 14.70 4.28 -4.44
N ASP A 344 15.45 3.19 -4.61
CA ASP A 344 16.47 3.03 -5.65
C ASP A 344 15.89 2.40 -6.93
N GLY A 345 14.58 2.25 -7.05
CA GLY A 345 13.94 1.67 -8.24
C GLY A 345 14.26 0.20 -8.46
N ARG A 346 14.71 -0.52 -7.42
CA ARG A 346 15.07 -1.94 -7.53
C ARG A 346 13.82 -2.78 -7.78
N ILE A 347 13.96 -3.80 -8.62
CA ILE A 347 12.92 -4.80 -8.87
C ILE A 347 12.90 -5.76 -7.68
N ILE A 348 11.79 -5.76 -6.93
CA ILE A 348 11.61 -6.63 -5.76
C ILE A 348 11.40 -8.07 -6.22
N SER A 349 12.21 -9.01 -5.72
CA SER A 349 12.15 -10.43 -6.11
C SER A 349 11.76 -11.37 -4.97
N ARG A 350 12.65 -12.28 -4.54
CA ARG A 350 12.37 -13.38 -3.61
C ARG A 350 13.40 -13.48 -2.48
N PRO A 351 13.03 -14.04 -1.32
CA PRO A 351 13.98 -14.44 -0.28
C PRO A 351 14.85 -15.59 -0.77
N ILE A 352 16.12 -15.32 -1.05
CA ILE A 352 17.11 -16.30 -1.50
C ILE A 352 17.80 -17.01 -0.35
N SER A 353 17.71 -16.48 0.87
CA SER A 353 18.30 -17.08 2.06
C SER A 353 17.59 -16.64 3.33
N PHE A 354 17.66 -17.47 4.37
CA PHE A 354 17.08 -17.19 5.70
C PHE A 354 18.13 -17.34 6.79
N LYS A 355 18.02 -16.55 7.86
CA LYS A 355 18.87 -16.69 9.05
C LYS A 355 18.31 -17.80 9.93
N ASP A 356 19.00 -18.94 9.98
CA ASP A 356 18.48 -20.16 10.63
C ASP A 356 19.61 -20.93 11.33
N LEU A 357 19.24 -21.84 12.24
CA LEU A 357 20.19 -22.78 12.84
C LEU A 357 20.79 -23.65 11.73
N ALA A 358 22.09 -23.51 11.51
CA ALA A 358 22.82 -24.30 10.55
C ALA A 358 23.21 -25.66 11.12
N TRP A 359 23.82 -25.66 12.32
CA TRP A 359 24.26 -26.85 13.04
C TRP A 359 24.55 -26.51 14.50
N ARG A 360 24.61 -27.53 15.36
CA ARG A 360 25.18 -27.40 16.72
C ARG A 360 26.62 -27.88 16.70
N SER A 361 27.52 -27.03 17.19
CA SER A 361 28.93 -27.39 17.30
C SER A 361 29.19 -28.20 18.54
N GLU A 362 29.54 -29.48 18.38
CA GLU A 362 29.93 -30.33 19.50
C GLU A 362 31.20 -29.85 20.18
N ARG A 363 32.12 -29.24 19.41
CA ARG A 363 33.41 -28.79 19.92
C ARG A 363 33.27 -27.54 20.81
N SER A 364 32.44 -26.58 20.39
CA SER A 364 32.17 -25.36 21.15
C SER A 364 30.90 -25.41 22.00
N GLN A 365 30.11 -26.48 21.88
CA GLN A 365 28.78 -26.67 22.46
C GLN A 365 27.83 -25.48 22.21
N SER A 366 27.93 -24.89 21.02
CA SER A 366 27.19 -23.69 20.64
C SER A 366 26.34 -23.95 19.41
N ASP A 367 25.15 -23.35 19.39
CA ASP A 367 24.30 -23.35 18.22
C ASP A 367 24.82 -22.31 17.21
N VAL A 368 25.03 -22.74 15.96
CA VAL A 368 25.58 -21.90 14.90
C VAL A 368 24.47 -21.44 13.99
N VAL A 369 24.20 -20.13 14.01
CA VAL A 369 23.17 -19.50 13.18
C VAL A 369 23.84 -18.81 11.99
N CYS A 370 23.44 -19.16 10.76
CA CYS A 370 23.98 -18.58 9.54
C CYS A 370 22.88 -18.34 8.50
N TYR A 371 23.24 -17.74 7.35
CA TYR A 371 22.30 -17.61 6.24
C TYR A 371 22.30 -18.91 5.46
N ARG A 372 21.16 -19.60 5.43
CA ARG A 372 20.98 -20.82 4.66
C ARG A 372 20.35 -20.47 3.32
N ALA A 373 20.89 -21.05 2.25
CA ALA A 373 20.37 -20.87 0.91
C ALA A 373 18.95 -21.43 0.79
N GLN A 374 18.12 -20.76 -0.01
CA GLN A 374 16.82 -21.24 -0.46
C GLN A 374 16.87 -21.52 -1.98
N PRO A 375 17.31 -22.74 -2.38
CA PRO A 375 17.46 -23.19 -3.76
C PRO A 375 16.41 -22.74 -4.77
N ASP A 376 15.14 -23.06 -4.52
CA ASP A 376 14.06 -22.84 -5.47
C ASP A 376 13.76 -21.35 -5.68
N ARG A 377 14.00 -20.53 -4.65
CA ARG A 377 13.88 -19.06 -4.75
C ARG A 377 15.07 -18.45 -5.49
N MET A 378 16.29 -18.99 -5.28
CA MET A 378 17.46 -18.59 -6.07
C MET A 378 17.28 -18.90 -7.56
N ASP A 379 16.70 -20.06 -7.90
CA ASP A 379 16.40 -20.43 -9.29
C ASP A 379 15.43 -19.44 -9.95
N PHE A 380 14.41 -19.01 -9.21
CA PHE A 380 13.48 -17.97 -9.69
C PHE A 380 14.22 -16.67 -10.00
N VAL A 381 15.06 -16.18 -9.08
CA VAL A 381 15.79 -14.91 -9.26
C VAL A 381 16.79 -15.02 -10.40
N ALA A 382 17.50 -16.14 -10.52
CA ALA A 382 18.43 -16.40 -11.62
C ALA A 382 17.69 -16.45 -12.98
N GLN A 383 16.52 -17.09 -13.03
CA GLN A 383 15.68 -17.10 -14.23
C GLN A 383 15.16 -15.70 -14.58
N LEU A 384 14.75 -14.91 -13.58
CA LEU A 384 14.28 -13.53 -13.79
C LEU A 384 15.41 -12.67 -14.36
N ALA A 385 16.61 -12.76 -13.79
CA ALA A 385 17.80 -12.09 -14.29
C ALA A 385 18.07 -12.48 -15.76
N ARG A 386 18.06 -13.78 -16.06
CA ARG A 386 18.25 -14.29 -17.43
C ARG A 386 17.22 -13.67 -18.41
N ARG A 387 15.95 -13.59 -18.02
CA ARG A 387 14.88 -13.04 -18.87
C ARG A 387 15.02 -11.54 -19.12
N TRP A 388 15.43 -10.76 -18.13
CA TRP A 388 15.74 -9.33 -18.31
C TRP A 388 16.92 -9.12 -19.27
N ILE A 389 17.96 -9.94 -19.15
CA ILE A 389 19.12 -9.90 -20.05
C ILE A 389 18.73 -10.33 -21.47
N GLU A 390 17.93 -11.38 -21.60
CA GLU A 390 17.36 -11.83 -22.88
C GLU A 390 16.56 -10.72 -23.56
N LEU A 391 15.71 -10.02 -22.79
CA LEU A 391 14.95 -8.86 -23.27
C LEU A 391 15.86 -7.70 -23.71
N ALA A 392 16.97 -7.45 -23.02
CA ALA A 392 17.92 -6.40 -23.39
C ALA A 392 18.74 -6.75 -24.65
N ARG A 393 19.16 -8.01 -24.80
CA ARG A 393 20.01 -8.48 -25.91
C ARG A 393 19.26 -8.71 -27.21
N LEU A 394 17.98 -9.08 -27.16
CA LEU A 394 17.19 -9.36 -28.36
C LEU A 394 16.95 -8.07 -29.18
N PRO A 395 17.12 -8.11 -30.52
CA PRO A 395 16.64 -7.05 -31.39
C PRO A 395 15.13 -6.86 -31.25
N ASN A 396 14.65 -5.60 -31.31
CA ASN A 396 13.22 -5.29 -31.18
C ASN A 396 12.34 -6.07 -32.18
N ALA A 397 12.82 -6.30 -33.40
CA ALA A 397 12.14 -7.06 -34.45
C ALA A 397 11.84 -8.54 -34.08
N GLU A 398 12.55 -9.09 -33.09
CA GLU A 398 12.40 -10.48 -32.63
C GLU A 398 11.62 -10.58 -31.31
N LYS A 399 11.34 -9.44 -30.65
CA LYS A 399 10.68 -9.42 -29.35
C LYS A 399 9.18 -9.72 -29.48
N ARG A 400 8.75 -10.77 -28.78
CA ARG A 400 7.36 -11.05 -28.40
C ARG A 400 7.00 -10.34 -27.09
N VAL A 401 6.01 -9.46 -27.15
CA VAL A 401 5.48 -8.73 -25.99
C VAL A 401 3.99 -9.04 -25.88
N ALA A 402 3.52 -9.28 -24.65
CA ALA A 402 2.10 -9.47 -24.37
C ALA A 402 1.56 -8.27 -23.59
N LEU A 403 0.58 -7.57 -24.15
CA LEU A 403 -0.14 -6.47 -23.51
C LEU A 403 -1.49 -7.01 -22.99
N ILE A 404 -1.73 -6.92 -21.69
CA ILE A 404 -2.87 -7.55 -21.01
C ILE A 404 -3.80 -6.47 -20.48
N LEU A 405 -5.07 -6.51 -20.91
CA LEU A 405 -6.14 -5.60 -20.48
C LEU A 405 -6.95 -6.26 -19.36
N ALA A 406 -7.14 -5.55 -18.24
CA ALA A 406 -7.98 -6.03 -17.15
C ALA A 406 -9.47 -6.06 -17.55
N ASN A 407 -10.24 -7.02 -17.04
CA ASN A 407 -11.69 -7.12 -17.31
C ASN A 407 -12.43 -7.59 -16.05
N TYR A 408 -12.81 -6.62 -15.22
CA TYR A 408 -13.65 -6.80 -14.04
C TYR A 408 -14.53 -5.54 -13.88
N PRO A 409 -15.87 -5.67 -13.76
CA PRO A 409 -16.65 -6.91 -13.91
C PRO A 409 -16.42 -7.60 -15.28
N THR A 410 -16.74 -8.89 -15.37
CA THR A 410 -16.36 -9.79 -16.49
C THR A 410 -17.22 -9.63 -17.74
N ARG A 411 -17.88 -8.48 -17.89
CA ARG A 411 -18.76 -8.18 -19.03
C ARG A 411 -17.97 -7.58 -20.18
N ASP A 412 -18.52 -7.68 -21.38
CA ASP A 412 -17.90 -7.18 -22.60
C ASP A 412 -17.87 -5.66 -22.70
N GLY A 413 -18.86 -4.97 -22.14
CA GLY A 413 -18.84 -3.51 -21.96
C GLY A 413 -17.79 -3.01 -20.97
N ARG A 414 -17.08 -3.94 -20.30
CA ARG A 414 -16.16 -3.70 -19.19
C ARG A 414 -14.71 -4.14 -19.45
N ILE A 415 -14.28 -4.30 -20.70
CA ILE A 415 -12.91 -4.67 -21.04
C ILE A 415 -11.99 -3.44 -20.92
N GLY A 416 -10.78 -3.63 -20.39
CA GLY A 416 -9.83 -2.54 -20.19
C GLY A 416 -10.17 -1.68 -18.96
N ASN A 417 -10.54 -2.30 -17.84
CA ASN A 417 -10.69 -1.54 -16.60
C ASN A 417 -9.34 -0.86 -16.22
N GLY A 418 -9.43 0.37 -15.75
CA GLY A 418 -8.30 1.29 -15.58
C GLY A 418 -8.77 2.62 -15.00
N VAL A 419 -8.64 2.81 -13.69
CA VAL A 419 -9.15 4.02 -13.02
C VAL A 419 -8.48 5.26 -13.59
N GLY A 420 -9.28 6.19 -14.12
CA GLY A 420 -8.79 7.46 -14.68
C GLY A 420 -7.92 7.34 -15.94
N LEU A 421 -7.84 6.15 -16.56
CA LEU A 421 -7.02 5.91 -17.75
C LEU A 421 -7.88 5.44 -18.92
N ASP A 422 -7.69 6.06 -20.08
CA ASP A 422 -8.17 5.54 -21.36
C ASP A 422 -7.30 4.33 -21.77
N THR A 423 -7.61 3.16 -21.24
CA THR A 423 -6.80 1.95 -21.44
C THR A 423 -6.75 1.49 -22.90
N PRO A 424 -7.82 1.57 -23.73
CA PRO A 424 -7.70 1.22 -25.14
C PRO A 424 -6.81 2.20 -25.92
N ALA A 425 -6.91 3.51 -25.65
CA ALA A 425 -6.01 4.48 -26.27
C ALA A 425 -4.56 4.34 -25.77
N ALA A 426 -4.37 4.05 -24.47
CA ALA A 426 -3.07 3.78 -23.88
C ALA A 426 -2.40 2.55 -24.52
N ALA A 427 -3.15 1.45 -24.64
CA ALA A 427 -2.72 0.24 -25.34
C ALA A 427 -2.26 0.56 -26.77
N LEU A 428 -3.08 1.31 -27.52
CA LEU A 428 -2.78 1.68 -28.89
C LEU A 428 -1.55 2.60 -28.99
N ASN A 429 -1.37 3.55 -28.06
CA ASN A 429 -0.19 4.40 -28.01
C ASN A 429 1.08 3.60 -27.72
N ILE A 430 1.03 2.64 -26.80
CA ILE A 430 2.16 1.72 -26.52
C ILE A 430 2.49 0.92 -27.78
N LEU A 431 1.49 0.36 -28.46
CA LEU A 431 1.69 -0.39 -29.71
C LEU A 431 2.29 0.50 -30.81
N ARG A 432 1.82 1.73 -30.99
CA ARG A 432 2.37 2.68 -31.97
C ARG A 432 3.82 3.05 -31.65
N ALA A 433 4.15 3.29 -30.39
CA ALA A 433 5.52 3.56 -29.95
C ALA A 433 6.43 2.35 -30.19
N MET A 434 5.98 1.14 -29.86
CA MET A 434 6.69 -0.08 -30.19
C MET A 434 6.89 -0.25 -31.71
N GLN A 435 5.89 0.08 -32.53
CA GLN A 435 6.03 0.02 -33.99
C GLN A 435 7.10 0.99 -34.49
N ALA A 436 7.16 2.20 -33.94
CA ALA A 436 8.19 3.19 -34.26
C ALA A 436 9.60 2.71 -33.88
N GLU A 437 9.72 1.95 -32.79
CA GLU A 437 10.98 1.31 -32.34
C GLU A 437 11.32 -0.01 -33.08
N GLY A 438 10.56 -0.36 -34.13
CA GLY A 438 10.84 -1.51 -34.99
C GLY A 438 10.37 -2.85 -34.44
N TYR A 439 9.46 -2.88 -33.48
CA TYR A 439 8.81 -4.11 -33.05
C TYR A 439 7.92 -4.69 -34.16
N PRO A 440 7.79 -6.02 -34.25
CA PRO A 440 7.10 -6.72 -35.33
C PRO A 440 5.56 -6.64 -35.18
N LEU A 441 4.99 -5.48 -35.48
CA LEU A 441 3.55 -5.21 -35.42
C LEU A 441 2.92 -5.20 -36.82
N ALA A 442 1.74 -5.79 -36.93
CA ALA A 442 0.91 -5.72 -38.14
C ALA A 442 0.21 -4.35 -38.25
N GLN A 443 -0.73 -4.20 -39.20
CA GLN A 443 -1.59 -3.02 -39.25
C GLN A 443 -2.38 -2.92 -37.93
N LEU A 444 -2.21 -1.78 -37.26
CA LEU A 444 -2.92 -1.44 -36.02
C LEU A 444 -4.26 -0.79 -36.35
N PRO A 445 -5.28 -0.90 -35.47
CA PRO A 445 -6.53 -0.17 -35.60
C PRO A 445 -6.31 1.35 -35.51
N ASP A 446 -7.28 2.11 -36.02
CA ASP A 446 -7.20 3.58 -36.07
C ASP A 446 -7.53 4.20 -34.70
N SER A 447 -8.36 3.52 -33.88
CA SER A 447 -8.80 4.00 -32.57
C SER A 447 -8.76 2.92 -31.48
N GLY A 448 -8.79 3.36 -30.22
CA GLY A 448 -8.93 2.46 -29.07
C GLY A 448 -10.26 1.71 -29.09
N THR A 449 -11.35 2.34 -29.53
CA THR A 449 -12.65 1.68 -29.71
C THR A 449 -12.56 0.53 -30.70
N GLU A 450 -11.93 0.76 -31.86
CA GLU A 450 -11.76 -0.29 -32.87
C GLU A 450 -10.87 -1.45 -32.37
N LEU A 451 -9.85 -1.16 -31.55
CA LEU A 451 -9.07 -2.19 -30.87
C LEU A 451 -9.94 -3.11 -30.01
N ILE A 452 -10.86 -2.54 -29.21
CA ILE A 452 -11.77 -3.34 -28.39
C ILE A 452 -12.79 -4.09 -29.25
N GLN A 453 -13.37 -3.45 -30.27
CA GLN A 453 -14.29 -4.11 -31.21
C GLN A 453 -13.65 -5.33 -31.90
N GLN A 454 -12.37 -5.23 -32.27
CA GLN A 454 -11.63 -6.38 -32.81
C GLN A 454 -11.49 -7.49 -31.77
N LEU A 455 -11.18 -7.16 -30.50
CA LEU A 455 -11.08 -8.13 -29.41
C LEU A 455 -12.42 -8.84 -29.13
N LEU A 456 -13.53 -8.09 -29.13
CA LEU A 456 -14.90 -8.61 -28.98
C LEU A 456 -15.31 -9.57 -30.10
N GLY A 457 -14.62 -9.52 -31.25
CA GLY A 457 -14.79 -10.50 -32.32
C GLY A 457 -14.29 -11.91 -31.98
N GLY A 458 -13.64 -12.12 -30.83
CA GLY A 458 -13.20 -13.42 -30.33
C GLY A 458 -13.71 -13.75 -28.92
N VAL A 459 -13.39 -14.94 -28.41
CA VAL A 459 -13.78 -15.33 -27.04
C VAL A 459 -13.29 -14.31 -26.00
N THR A 460 -14.15 -14.01 -25.03
CA THR A 460 -13.89 -13.10 -23.90
C THR A 460 -14.16 -13.83 -22.57
N ASN A 461 -14.28 -13.11 -21.46
CA ASN A 461 -14.67 -13.68 -20.17
C ASN A 461 -16.19 -13.81 -20.00
N ASP A 462 -16.97 -13.27 -20.93
CA ASP A 462 -18.43 -13.40 -20.92
C ASP A 462 -18.82 -14.84 -21.29
N LEU A 463 -19.46 -15.54 -20.34
CA LEU A 463 -19.83 -16.94 -20.49
C LEU A 463 -21.05 -17.12 -21.41
N ASP A 464 -21.89 -16.10 -21.58
CA ASP A 464 -23.13 -16.23 -22.36
C ASP A 464 -22.83 -16.26 -23.88
N SER A 465 -21.72 -15.64 -24.30
CA SER A 465 -21.34 -15.51 -25.71
C SER A 465 -20.17 -16.41 -26.12
N ILE A 466 -19.47 -17.04 -25.18
CA ILE A 466 -18.21 -17.76 -25.42
C ILE A 466 -18.32 -18.85 -26.51
N ASP A 467 -19.41 -19.62 -26.51
CA ASP A 467 -19.62 -20.74 -27.44
C ASP A 467 -19.87 -20.29 -28.89
N LEU A 468 -20.36 -19.06 -29.07
CA LEU A 468 -20.66 -18.49 -30.36
C LEU A 468 -19.44 -17.82 -31.01
N ARG A 469 -18.41 -17.48 -30.20
CA ARG A 469 -17.27 -16.71 -30.66
C ARG A 469 -16.12 -17.58 -31.16
N PRO A 470 -15.43 -17.17 -32.24
CA PRO A 470 -14.20 -17.80 -32.66
C PRO A 470 -13.08 -17.49 -31.67
N CYS A 471 -12.00 -18.25 -31.72
CA CYS A 471 -10.81 -17.94 -30.93
C CYS A 471 -9.55 -18.26 -31.73
N GLN A 472 -8.66 -17.29 -31.78
CA GLN A 472 -7.48 -17.33 -32.63
C GLN A 472 -6.27 -17.94 -31.93
N GLN A 473 -6.25 -17.91 -30.59
CA GLN A 473 -5.12 -18.37 -29.78
C GLN A 473 -5.59 -19.50 -28.85
N SER A 474 -4.80 -20.56 -28.74
CA SER A 474 -5.15 -21.69 -27.88
C SER A 474 -3.91 -22.49 -27.50
N MET A 475 -3.95 -23.14 -26.35
CA MET A 475 -2.92 -24.07 -25.86
C MET A 475 -3.43 -25.51 -26.00
N ALA A 476 -2.59 -26.44 -26.48
CA ALA A 476 -3.00 -27.84 -26.54
C ALA A 476 -3.18 -28.39 -25.11
N LEU A 477 -4.17 -29.27 -24.89
CA LEU A 477 -4.40 -29.85 -23.57
C LEU A 477 -3.16 -30.58 -23.03
N GLU A 478 -2.40 -31.27 -23.88
CA GLU A 478 -1.16 -31.95 -23.49
C GLU A 478 -0.10 -30.96 -22.98
N GLU A 479 0.09 -29.83 -23.68
CA GLU A 479 1.00 -28.76 -23.26
C GLU A 479 0.55 -28.14 -21.93
N TYR A 480 -0.77 -27.92 -21.78
CA TYR A 480 -1.35 -27.42 -20.54
C TYR A 480 -1.09 -28.37 -19.38
N LEU A 481 -1.36 -29.67 -19.55
CA LEU A 481 -1.14 -30.68 -18.53
C LEU A 481 0.34 -30.81 -18.15
N ALA A 482 1.25 -30.71 -19.13
CA ALA A 482 2.68 -30.68 -18.85
C ALA A 482 3.05 -29.49 -17.96
N ALA A 483 2.53 -28.29 -18.25
CA ALA A 483 2.77 -27.11 -17.42
C ALA A 483 2.10 -27.18 -16.04
N PHE A 484 0.87 -27.70 -15.97
CA PHE A 484 0.13 -27.92 -14.73
C PHE A 484 0.85 -28.91 -13.81
N ASN A 485 1.46 -29.95 -14.37
CA ASN A 485 2.24 -30.96 -13.65
C ASN A 485 3.58 -30.44 -13.08
N GLU A 486 4.06 -29.25 -13.49
CA GLU A 486 5.22 -28.60 -12.87
C GLU A 486 4.88 -27.81 -11.59
N LEU A 487 3.60 -27.49 -11.37
CA LEU A 487 3.16 -26.79 -10.17
C LEU A 487 3.48 -27.59 -8.90
N PRO A 488 3.53 -26.97 -7.71
CA PRO A 488 3.57 -27.74 -6.46
C PRO A 488 2.33 -28.64 -6.33
N GLN A 489 2.49 -29.78 -5.65
CA GLN A 489 1.41 -30.75 -5.45
C GLN A 489 0.18 -30.10 -4.81
N GLU A 490 0.38 -29.29 -3.77
CA GLU A 490 -0.68 -28.56 -3.07
C GLU A 490 -1.51 -27.66 -4.02
N ASN A 491 -0.85 -26.92 -4.91
CA ASN A 491 -1.55 -26.09 -5.89
C ASN A 491 -2.39 -26.92 -6.86
N ARG A 492 -1.85 -28.05 -7.35
CA ARG A 492 -2.60 -28.94 -8.24
C ARG A 492 -3.81 -29.53 -7.54
N ASP A 493 -3.63 -30.00 -6.31
CA ASP A 493 -4.71 -30.61 -5.52
C ASP A 493 -5.80 -29.58 -5.24
N ALA A 494 -5.44 -28.34 -4.91
CA ALA A 494 -6.41 -27.27 -4.70
C ALA A 494 -7.22 -26.96 -5.98
N VAL A 495 -6.57 -26.89 -7.15
CA VAL A 495 -7.27 -26.66 -8.43
C VAL A 495 -8.17 -27.84 -8.79
N ASN A 496 -7.67 -29.07 -8.70
CA ASN A 496 -8.47 -30.26 -9.04
C ASN A 496 -9.64 -30.45 -8.06
N ALA A 497 -9.45 -30.15 -6.77
CA ALA A 497 -10.52 -30.23 -5.77
C ALA A 497 -11.61 -29.20 -6.04
N ARG A 498 -11.25 -28.01 -6.56
CA ARG A 498 -12.19 -26.92 -6.81
C ARG A 498 -12.87 -26.99 -8.17
N TRP A 499 -12.08 -27.22 -9.22
CA TRP A 499 -12.49 -27.06 -10.61
C TRP A 499 -12.60 -28.39 -11.37
N GLY A 500 -12.19 -29.51 -10.75
CA GLY A 500 -12.23 -30.81 -11.38
C GLY A 500 -11.14 -31.00 -12.43
N ALA A 501 -11.52 -31.53 -13.59
CA ALA A 501 -10.61 -31.77 -14.71
C ALA A 501 -10.66 -30.60 -15.71
N PRO A 502 -9.55 -30.31 -16.42
CA PRO A 502 -9.46 -29.15 -17.32
C PRO A 502 -10.42 -29.19 -18.52
N ASP A 503 -10.94 -30.36 -18.88
CA ASP A 503 -11.95 -30.52 -19.94
C ASP A 503 -13.36 -30.08 -19.51
N GLY A 504 -13.57 -29.82 -18.21
CA GLY A 504 -14.79 -29.20 -17.68
C GLY A 504 -14.73 -27.67 -17.59
N ASP A 505 -13.61 -27.04 -17.94
CA ASP A 505 -13.47 -25.58 -17.90
C ASP A 505 -14.21 -24.92 -19.09
N PRO A 506 -14.93 -23.78 -18.90
CA PRO A 506 -15.63 -23.10 -19.99
C PRO A 506 -14.72 -22.68 -21.15
N MET A 507 -13.43 -22.47 -20.90
CA MET A 507 -12.45 -22.14 -21.93
C MET A 507 -11.90 -23.38 -22.66
N PHE A 508 -12.41 -24.59 -22.41
CA PHE A 508 -11.99 -25.80 -23.11
C PHE A 508 -12.84 -26.07 -24.36
N ARG A 509 -12.21 -26.18 -25.53
CA ARG A 509 -12.88 -26.54 -26.78
C ARG A 509 -12.02 -27.48 -27.62
N SER A 510 -12.59 -28.63 -28.01
CA SER A 510 -11.99 -29.57 -28.97
C SER A 510 -10.53 -29.98 -28.64
N GLY A 511 -10.23 -30.28 -27.36
CA GLY A 511 -8.89 -30.70 -26.92
C GLY A 511 -7.90 -29.56 -26.70
N ARG A 512 -8.37 -28.31 -26.63
CA ARG A 512 -7.53 -27.12 -26.48
C ARG A 512 -8.13 -26.17 -25.44
N MET A 513 -7.25 -25.50 -24.70
CA MET A 513 -7.62 -24.37 -23.83
C MET A 513 -7.59 -23.08 -24.66
N MET A 514 -8.69 -22.37 -24.73
CA MET A 514 -8.84 -21.14 -25.50
C MET A 514 -8.20 -19.96 -24.76
N ILE A 515 -7.58 -19.04 -25.51
CA ILE A 515 -6.90 -17.86 -24.97
C ILE A 515 -7.55 -16.60 -25.55
N ALA A 516 -8.14 -15.77 -24.70
CA ALA A 516 -8.83 -14.54 -25.09
C ALA A 516 -7.83 -13.45 -25.50
N GLY A 517 -7.86 -13.05 -26.77
CA GLY A 517 -7.00 -11.99 -27.30
C GLY A 517 -6.59 -12.19 -28.76
N LEU A 518 -5.87 -11.20 -29.26
CA LEU A 518 -5.44 -11.08 -30.66
C LEU A 518 -3.94 -10.86 -30.77
N ARG A 519 -3.38 -11.23 -31.93
CA ARG A 519 -1.98 -10.97 -32.24
C ARG A 519 -1.87 -9.92 -33.35
N PHE A 520 -1.12 -8.87 -33.08
CA PHE A 520 -0.68 -7.89 -34.07
C PHE A 520 0.77 -8.22 -34.43
N GLY A 521 0.97 -9.09 -35.42
CA GLY A 521 2.30 -9.61 -35.76
C GLY A 521 2.85 -10.57 -34.68
N LEU A 522 3.99 -10.24 -34.07
CA LEU A 522 4.51 -11.00 -32.92
C LEU A 522 4.07 -10.46 -31.57
N THR A 523 3.37 -9.33 -31.48
CA THR A 523 2.82 -8.79 -30.22
C THR A 523 1.42 -9.34 -29.99
N PHE A 524 1.11 -9.69 -28.74
CA PHE A 524 -0.21 -10.19 -28.32
C PHE A 524 -0.92 -9.12 -27.48
N VAL A 525 -2.21 -8.89 -27.73
CA VAL A 525 -3.10 -8.09 -26.90
C VAL A 525 -4.16 -9.04 -26.34
N GLY A 526 -4.13 -9.26 -25.03
CA GLY A 526 -4.96 -10.24 -24.34
C GLY A 526 -5.96 -9.61 -23.39
N ILE A 527 -7.09 -10.29 -23.20
CA ILE A 527 -8.05 -9.97 -22.13
C ILE A 527 -7.65 -10.82 -20.92
N GLN A 528 -7.41 -10.18 -19.78
CA GLN A 528 -7.01 -10.89 -18.57
C GLN A 528 -8.12 -11.88 -18.17
N PRO A 529 -7.80 -13.15 -17.93
CA PRO A 529 -8.81 -14.14 -17.55
C PRO A 529 -9.47 -13.79 -16.22
N ALA A 530 -10.75 -14.09 -16.12
CA ALA A 530 -11.55 -13.89 -14.92
C ALA A 530 -11.22 -14.87 -13.79
N ARG A 531 -11.50 -14.46 -12.55
CA ARG A 531 -11.01 -15.12 -11.33
C ARG A 531 -11.67 -16.48 -11.02
N GLY A 532 -12.87 -16.73 -11.55
CA GLY A 532 -13.63 -17.96 -11.36
C GLY A 532 -14.97 -17.78 -10.62
N TYR A 533 -15.24 -16.61 -10.03
CA TYR A 533 -16.53 -16.33 -9.37
C TYR A 533 -17.72 -16.39 -10.32
N GLN A 534 -17.52 -16.09 -11.59
CA GLN A 534 -18.52 -16.25 -12.65
C GLN A 534 -18.77 -17.71 -13.02
N VAL A 535 -17.83 -18.62 -12.72
CA VAL A 535 -17.95 -20.07 -12.98
C VAL A 535 -18.61 -20.77 -11.80
N ASP A 536 -18.29 -20.39 -10.56
CA ASP A 536 -19.02 -20.82 -9.37
C ASP A 536 -19.54 -19.59 -8.58
N PRO A 537 -20.78 -19.15 -8.87
CA PRO A 537 -21.42 -18.05 -8.16
C PRO A 537 -21.52 -18.24 -6.65
N SER A 538 -21.62 -19.47 -6.15
CA SER A 538 -21.73 -19.74 -4.70
C SER A 538 -20.46 -19.35 -3.93
N ALA A 539 -19.32 -19.28 -4.61
CA ALA A 539 -18.04 -18.88 -4.03
C ALA A 539 -18.03 -17.44 -3.53
N VAL A 540 -18.83 -16.55 -4.13
CA VAL A 540 -18.97 -15.15 -3.71
C VAL A 540 -19.39 -15.06 -2.24
N TYR A 541 -20.21 -16.00 -1.78
CA TYR A 541 -20.69 -16.03 -0.40
C TYR A 541 -19.71 -16.63 0.61
N HIS A 542 -18.84 -17.55 0.16
CA HIS A 542 -18.16 -18.50 1.06
C HIS A 542 -16.64 -18.58 0.90
N ASP A 543 -16.08 -18.18 -0.24
CA ASP A 543 -14.68 -18.46 -0.61
C ASP A 543 -13.92 -17.19 -1.07
N PRO A 544 -13.38 -16.42 -0.12
CA PRO A 544 -12.61 -15.21 -0.42
C PRO A 544 -11.20 -15.53 -0.96
N ASP A 545 -10.71 -16.76 -0.81
CA ASP A 545 -9.38 -17.24 -1.24
C ASP A 545 -9.43 -18.18 -2.46
N LEU A 546 -10.43 -17.99 -3.33
CA LEU A 546 -10.69 -18.81 -4.51
C LEU A 546 -9.42 -19.09 -5.34
N VAL A 547 -9.10 -20.36 -5.62
CA VAL A 547 -7.95 -20.72 -6.46
C VAL A 547 -8.24 -20.47 -7.95
N PRO A 548 -7.25 -20.10 -8.78
CA PRO A 548 -7.48 -19.79 -10.20
C PRO A 548 -7.98 -21.02 -10.99
N PRO A 549 -8.96 -20.86 -11.91
CA PRO A 549 -9.47 -21.95 -12.75
C PRO A 549 -8.47 -22.37 -13.83
N HIS A 550 -8.74 -23.49 -14.51
CA HIS A 550 -7.84 -24.03 -15.52
C HIS A 550 -7.61 -23.06 -16.69
N GLY A 551 -8.65 -22.35 -17.14
CA GLY A 551 -8.55 -21.31 -18.19
C GLY A 551 -7.62 -20.15 -17.81
N TYR A 552 -7.63 -19.73 -16.54
CA TYR A 552 -6.72 -18.72 -16.02
C TYR A 552 -5.27 -19.19 -16.06
N LEU A 553 -5.01 -20.42 -15.63
CA LEU A 553 -3.69 -21.03 -15.67
C LEU A 553 -3.21 -21.20 -17.13
N ALA A 554 -4.09 -21.66 -18.01
CA ALA A 554 -3.78 -21.88 -19.42
C ALA A 554 -3.33 -20.59 -20.12
N PHE A 555 -3.98 -19.46 -19.83
CA PHE A 555 -3.62 -18.15 -20.37
C PHE A 555 -2.15 -17.79 -20.09
N TYR A 556 -1.74 -17.80 -18.82
CA TYR A 556 -0.37 -17.43 -18.46
C TYR A 556 0.66 -18.52 -18.78
N PHE A 557 0.29 -19.79 -18.74
CA PHE A 557 1.17 -20.88 -19.19
C PHE A 557 1.42 -20.78 -20.69
N TRP A 558 0.40 -20.45 -21.48
CA TRP A 558 0.55 -20.18 -22.90
C TRP A 558 1.50 -19.02 -23.13
N LEU A 559 1.31 -17.88 -22.44
CA LEU A 559 2.21 -16.72 -22.53
C LEU A 559 3.67 -17.10 -22.28
N ARG A 560 3.94 -17.89 -21.24
CA ARG A 560 5.30 -18.25 -20.81
C ARG A 560 5.96 -19.31 -21.68
N LYS A 561 5.22 -20.33 -22.10
CA LYS A 561 5.77 -21.59 -22.62
C LYS A 561 5.46 -21.84 -24.09
N ALA A 562 4.25 -21.54 -24.55
CA ALA A 562 3.82 -21.83 -25.91
C ALA A 562 4.03 -20.61 -26.84
N TYR A 563 3.52 -19.44 -26.43
CA TYR A 563 3.75 -18.18 -27.12
C TYR A 563 5.18 -17.67 -26.90
N GLY A 564 5.71 -17.85 -25.68
CA GLY A 564 7.08 -17.51 -25.32
C GLY A 564 7.32 -16.00 -25.28
N ALA A 565 6.46 -15.25 -24.58
CA ALA A 565 6.64 -13.82 -24.37
C ALA A 565 8.02 -13.53 -23.73
N HIS A 566 8.67 -12.44 -24.13
CA HIS A 566 9.89 -11.95 -23.47
C HIS A 566 9.55 -10.93 -22.36
N ALA A 567 8.44 -10.21 -22.51
CA ALA A 567 7.91 -9.29 -21.50
C ALA A 567 6.38 -9.32 -21.52
N VAL A 568 5.80 -9.07 -20.34
CA VAL A 568 4.36 -8.84 -20.16
C VAL A 568 4.16 -7.39 -19.74
N VAL A 569 3.19 -6.73 -20.35
CA VAL A 569 2.73 -5.39 -19.98
C VAL A 569 1.29 -5.53 -19.52
N HIS A 570 1.01 -5.29 -18.25
CA HIS A 570 -0.37 -5.19 -17.76
C HIS A 570 -0.78 -3.71 -17.86
N ALA A 571 -1.80 -3.38 -18.64
CA ALA A 571 -2.10 -1.98 -18.97
C ALA A 571 -3.24 -1.43 -18.10
N GLY A 572 -2.87 -0.62 -17.09
CA GLY A 572 -3.79 0.11 -16.23
C GLY A 572 -3.97 -0.49 -14.84
N LYS A 573 -4.30 0.37 -13.87
CA LYS A 573 -4.72 -0.02 -12.52
C LYS A 573 -6.11 -0.66 -12.55
N HIS A 574 -6.30 -1.90 -12.11
CA HIS A 574 -5.29 -2.91 -11.79
C HIS A 574 -5.73 -4.25 -12.37
N GLY A 575 -4.80 -5.18 -12.57
CA GLY A 575 -5.12 -6.55 -12.92
C GLY A 575 -5.60 -7.35 -11.70
N ASN A 576 -5.92 -8.62 -11.90
CA ASN A 576 -6.33 -9.54 -10.84
C ASN A 576 -5.23 -10.54 -10.41
N LEU A 577 -4.03 -10.49 -11.00
CA LEU A 577 -2.96 -11.48 -10.78
C LEU A 577 -2.22 -11.24 -9.46
N GLU A 578 -1.91 -9.99 -9.15
CA GLU A 578 -1.27 -9.55 -7.92
C GLU A 578 -2.15 -9.78 -6.67
N TRP A 579 -3.43 -10.08 -6.87
CA TRP A 579 -4.42 -10.35 -5.82
C TRP A 579 -4.78 -11.83 -5.68
N LEU A 580 -4.12 -12.73 -6.43
CA LEU A 580 -4.28 -14.17 -6.24
C LEU A 580 -3.81 -14.58 -4.81
N PRO A 581 -4.25 -15.74 -4.28
CA PRO A 581 -4.00 -16.12 -2.89
C PRO A 581 -2.53 -16.48 -2.66
N GLY A 582 -2.07 -16.27 -1.43
CA GLY A 582 -0.71 -16.54 -1.00
C GLY A 582 -0.12 -15.36 -0.22
N LYS A 583 1.19 -15.41 0.04
CA LYS A 583 1.86 -14.46 0.94
C LYS A 583 1.73 -13.00 0.47
N GLY A 584 1.69 -12.05 1.41
CA GLY A 584 1.64 -10.62 1.11
C GLY A 584 2.91 -10.09 0.44
N VAL A 585 4.09 -10.55 0.88
CA VAL A 585 5.39 -10.23 0.27
C VAL A 585 6.37 -11.40 0.41
N GLY A 586 7.43 -11.44 -0.40
CA GLY A 586 8.46 -12.47 -0.29
C GLY A 586 7.91 -13.85 -0.61
N LEU A 587 7.30 -13.98 -1.79
CA LEU A 587 6.48 -15.14 -2.16
C LEU A 587 7.22 -16.49 -2.14
N SER A 588 6.53 -17.52 -1.67
CA SER A 588 6.94 -18.93 -1.81
C SER A 588 6.53 -19.49 -3.17
N ARG A 589 7.01 -20.69 -3.49
CA ARG A 589 6.63 -21.42 -4.72
C ARG A 589 5.14 -21.79 -4.82
N THR A 590 4.44 -21.79 -3.69
CA THR A 590 3.01 -22.14 -3.60
C THR A 590 2.10 -20.93 -3.74
N CYS A 591 2.65 -19.72 -3.68
CA CYS A 591 1.89 -18.49 -3.91
C CYS A 591 1.43 -18.43 -5.38
N TRP A 592 0.14 -18.19 -5.59
CA TRP A 592 -0.44 -18.19 -6.94
C TRP A 592 0.15 -17.13 -7.89
N PRO A 593 0.44 -15.88 -7.47
CA PRO A 593 1.10 -14.91 -8.34
C PRO A 593 2.45 -15.41 -8.88
N ASP A 594 3.22 -16.11 -8.02
CA ASP A 594 4.52 -16.71 -8.37
C ASP A 594 4.36 -17.88 -9.35
N ALA A 595 3.45 -18.80 -9.03
CA ALA A 595 3.20 -20.01 -9.81
C ALA A 595 2.67 -19.70 -11.22
N VAL A 596 1.79 -18.70 -11.34
CA VAL A 596 1.13 -18.32 -12.59
C VAL A 596 2.05 -17.51 -13.50
N LEU A 597 2.57 -16.38 -13.03
CA LEU A 597 3.40 -15.48 -13.86
C LEU A 597 4.83 -16.02 -14.04
N GLY A 598 5.36 -16.69 -13.03
CA GLY A 598 6.76 -17.12 -13.00
C GLY A 598 7.73 -15.94 -13.07
N ALA A 599 8.98 -16.24 -13.41
CA ALA A 599 10.08 -15.28 -13.49
C ALA A 599 10.07 -14.43 -14.78
N MET A 600 8.93 -13.84 -15.11
CA MET A 600 8.73 -12.99 -16.29
C MET A 600 8.99 -11.51 -15.96
N PRO A 601 9.67 -10.75 -16.85
CA PRO A 601 9.64 -9.29 -16.84
C PRO A 601 8.20 -8.79 -16.96
N ASN A 602 7.74 -8.06 -15.94
CA ASN A 602 6.39 -7.52 -15.85
C ASN A 602 6.48 -5.99 -15.77
N ILE A 603 5.89 -5.30 -16.73
CA ILE A 603 5.88 -3.84 -16.85
C ILE A 603 4.44 -3.37 -16.66
N TYR A 604 4.23 -2.31 -15.89
CA TYR A 604 2.89 -1.95 -15.44
C TYR A 604 2.66 -0.43 -15.47
N PRO A 605 1.99 0.12 -16.50
CA PRO A 605 1.39 1.45 -16.43
C PRO A 605 0.43 1.54 -15.25
N PHE A 606 0.70 2.45 -14.33
CA PHE A 606 -0.07 2.58 -13.08
C PHE A 606 -0.27 4.05 -12.70
N ILE A 607 -1.41 4.40 -12.12
CA ILE A 607 -1.69 5.81 -11.77
C ILE A 607 -0.82 6.27 -10.59
N VAL A 608 -0.21 7.46 -10.69
CA VAL A 608 0.77 7.97 -9.73
C VAL A 608 0.22 8.17 -8.31
N ASN A 609 -1.10 8.40 -8.19
CA ASN A 609 -1.77 8.63 -6.92
C ASN A 609 -2.27 7.34 -6.25
N ASP A 610 -1.95 6.16 -6.77
CA ASP A 610 -2.35 4.90 -6.14
C ASP A 610 -1.16 4.03 -5.71
N PRO A 611 -0.41 4.47 -4.69
CA PRO A 611 0.79 3.78 -4.24
C PRO A 611 0.52 2.39 -3.66
N GLY A 612 -0.65 2.19 -3.05
CA GLY A 612 -0.94 0.96 -2.31
C GLY A 612 -1.00 -0.25 -3.23
N GLU A 613 -1.84 -0.18 -4.26
CA GLU A 613 -2.03 -1.29 -5.19
C GLU A 613 -0.82 -1.46 -6.10
N GLY A 614 -0.16 -0.37 -6.50
CA GLY A 614 1.12 -0.45 -7.21
C GLY A 614 2.21 -1.14 -6.40
N ALA A 615 2.26 -0.95 -5.07
CA ALA A 615 3.14 -1.74 -4.20
C ALA A 615 2.80 -3.23 -4.25
N GLN A 616 1.53 -3.60 -4.28
CA GLN A 616 1.12 -5.00 -4.38
C GLN A 616 1.62 -5.63 -5.68
N ALA A 617 1.48 -4.93 -6.81
CA ALA A 617 2.03 -5.36 -8.09
C ALA A 617 3.57 -5.53 -8.02
N LYS A 618 4.30 -4.55 -7.48
CA LYS A 618 5.77 -4.61 -7.31
C LYS A 618 6.20 -5.81 -6.47
N ARG A 619 5.53 -6.03 -5.34
CA ARG A 619 5.93 -7.00 -4.30
C ARG A 619 5.50 -8.43 -4.58
N ARG A 620 4.40 -8.64 -5.32
CA ARG A 620 3.84 -9.96 -5.61
C ARG A 620 4.03 -10.42 -7.06
N THR A 621 4.36 -9.52 -7.97
CA THR A 621 4.49 -9.86 -9.41
C THR A 621 5.76 -9.31 -10.06
N GLN A 622 6.75 -8.91 -9.25
CA GLN A 622 8.03 -8.32 -9.70
C GLN A 622 7.85 -7.21 -10.74
N ALA A 623 6.77 -6.42 -10.59
CA ALA A 623 6.41 -5.40 -11.55
C ALA A 623 7.39 -4.22 -11.52
N VAL A 624 7.75 -3.74 -12.72
CA VAL A 624 8.32 -2.41 -12.93
C VAL A 624 7.16 -1.48 -13.26
N ILE A 625 6.82 -0.62 -12.31
CA ILE A 625 5.77 0.37 -12.52
C ILE A 625 6.29 1.44 -13.48
N ILE A 626 5.44 1.85 -14.42
CA ILE A 626 5.61 3.10 -15.17
C ILE A 626 4.45 3.99 -14.75
N ASP A 627 4.72 4.89 -13.81
CA ASP A 627 3.66 5.73 -13.29
C ASP A 627 3.12 6.68 -14.37
N HIS A 628 1.82 6.96 -14.33
CA HIS A 628 1.15 7.86 -15.24
C HIS A 628 0.33 8.91 -14.50
N LEU A 629 0.07 10.02 -15.19
CA LEU A 629 -0.67 11.14 -14.65
C LEU A 629 -2.13 10.76 -14.34
N MET A 630 -2.74 11.47 -13.39
CA MET A 630 -4.19 11.40 -13.19
C MET A 630 -4.95 12.05 -14.38
N PRO A 631 -6.27 11.81 -14.52
CA PRO A 631 -7.10 12.60 -15.43
C PRO A 631 -6.94 14.11 -15.21
N PRO A 632 -7.08 14.92 -16.28
CA PRO A 632 -7.16 16.37 -16.14
C PRO A 632 -8.31 16.78 -15.22
N LEU A 633 -8.04 17.68 -14.28
CA LEU A 633 -9.03 18.19 -13.32
C LEU A 633 -9.57 19.54 -13.79
N THR A 634 -10.86 19.78 -13.51
CA THR A 634 -11.56 21.05 -13.76
C THR A 634 -12.51 21.37 -12.61
N ARG A 635 -12.99 22.62 -12.55
CA ARG A 635 -14.21 22.97 -11.81
C ARG A 635 -15.45 22.43 -12.52
N ALA A 636 -16.43 21.99 -11.75
CA ALA A 636 -17.70 21.44 -12.23
C ALA A 636 -18.60 22.48 -12.90
N GLU A 637 -18.64 23.72 -12.36
CA GLU A 637 -19.53 24.79 -12.82
C GLU A 637 -21.03 24.48 -12.66
N THR A 638 -21.90 25.46 -12.89
CA THR A 638 -23.37 25.30 -12.91
C THR A 638 -23.86 25.10 -14.34
N TYR A 639 -24.95 24.36 -14.51
CA TYR A 639 -25.52 24.04 -15.82
C TYR A 639 -27.04 23.92 -15.75
N GLY A 640 -27.70 24.01 -16.91
CA GLY A 640 -29.14 23.76 -17.05
C GLY A 640 -29.99 24.46 -15.98
N PRO A 641 -30.89 23.72 -15.29
CA PRO A 641 -31.71 24.29 -14.21
C PRO A 641 -30.92 24.91 -13.04
N LEU A 642 -29.72 24.41 -12.71
CA LEU A 642 -28.89 24.96 -11.63
C LEU A 642 -28.40 26.37 -11.97
N ARG A 643 -28.03 26.60 -13.25
CA ARG A 643 -27.66 27.93 -13.74
C ARG A 643 -28.87 28.87 -13.77
N ASN A 644 -30.05 28.36 -14.12
CA ASN A 644 -31.28 29.17 -14.07
C ASN A 644 -31.63 29.58 -12.63
N LEU A 645 -31.45 28.69 -11.65
CA LEU A 645 -31.62 29.01 -10.23
C LEU A 645 -30.65 30.10 -9.76
N GLU A 646 -29.38 30.03 -10.17
CA GLU A 646 -28.37 31.06 -9.89
C GLU A 646 -28.81 32.43 -10.43
N LEU A 647 -29.28 32.49 -11.68
CA LEU A 647 -29.76 33.72 -12.31
C LEU A 647 -31.04 34.27 -11.66
N LEU A 648 -31.98 33.40 -11.27
CA LEU A 648 -33.18 33.82 -10.56
C LEU A 648 -32.86 34.34 -9.15
N ALA A 649 -31.92 33.70 -8.45
CA ALA A 649 -31.43 34.18 -7.17
C ALA A 649 -30.76 35.55 -7.31
N ASP A 650 -29.91 35.75 -8.33
CA ASP A 650 -29.32 37.04 -8.67
C ASP A 650 -30.39 38.13 -8.81
N GLU A 651 -31.40 37.88 -9.65
CA GLU A 651 -32.49 38.82 -9.92
C GLU A 651 -33.32 39.11 -8.66
N PHE A 652 -33.53 38.09 -7.81
CA PHE A 652 -34.26 38.23 -6.54
C PHE A 652 -33.57 39.23 -5.61
N TYR A 653 -32.25 39.12 -5.41
CA TYR A 653 -31.51 40.03 -4.53
C TYR A 653 -31.48 41.46 -5.06
N GLU A 654 -31.42 41.66 -6.39
CA GLU A 654 -31.58 42.99 -7.00
C GLU A 654 -32.97 43.57 -6.74
N ALA A 655 -34.01 42.75 -6.94
CA ALA A 655 -35.40 43.15 -6.75
C ALA A 655 -35.72 43.43 -5.27
N GLN A 656 -35.09 42.75 -4.31
CA GLN A 656 -35.38 42.89 -2.88
C GLN A 656 -35.24 44.35 -2.40
N LEU A 657 -34.31 45.11 -2.97
CA LEU A 657 -34.07 46.52 -2.63
C LEU A 657 -34.84 47.51 -3.51
N LEU A 658 -35.16 47.13 -4.75
CA LEU A 658 -35.66 48.03 -5.79
C LEU A 658 -37.16 47.86 -6.08
N ASP A 659 -37.69 46.63 -6.01
CA ASP A 659 -39.08 46.27 -6.29
C ASP A 659 -39.52 45.04 -5.46
N PRO A 660 -40.06 45.26 -4.24
CA PRO A 660 -40.50 44.18 -3.36
C PRO A 660 -41.63 43.30 -3.93
N ARG A 661 -42.39 43.78 -4.92
CA ARG A 661 -43.44 42.96 -5.55
C ARG A 661 -42.81 41.95 -6.50
N ARG A 662 -41.86 42.40 -7.32
CA ARG A 662 -41.08 41.52 -8.20
C ARG A 662 -40.29 40.49 -7.39
N ALA A 663 -39.69 40.89 -6.26
CA ALA A 663 -38.96 39.97 -5.39
C ALA A 663 -39.84 38.79 -4.91
N ARG A 664 -41.12 39.03 -4.59
CA ARG A 664 -42.06 37.96 -4.21
C ARG A 664 -42.41 37.02 -5.36
N GLU A 665 -42.54 37.55 -6.58
CA GLU A 665 -42.77 36.71 -7.76
C GLU A 665 -41.54 35.84 -8.04
N LEU A 666 -40.34 36.43 -8.02
CA LEU A 666 -39.09 35.69 -8.17
C LEU A 666 -38.89 34.63 -7.08
N GLN A 667 -39.24 34.92 -5.83
CA GLN A 667 -39.20 33.92 -4.76
C GLN A 667 -40.08 32.71 -5.08
N ARG A 668 -41.29 32.92 -5.60
CA ARG A 668 -42.19 31.84 -6.00
C ARG A 668 -41.61 31.05 -7.16
N ASP A 669 -41.07 31.74 -8.15
CA ASP A 669 -40.51 31.10 -9.34
C ASP A 669 -39.23 30.30 -9.00
N ILE A 670 -38.37 30.79 -8.08
CA ILE A 670 -37.24 30.03 -7.54
C ILE A 670 -37.74 28.79 -6.81
N LEU A 671 -38.74 28.92 -5.93
CA LEU A 671 -39.27 27.78 -5.17
C LEU A 671 -39.92 26.72 -6.08
N GLU A 672 -40.63 27.16 -7.11
CA GLU A 672 -41.20 26.29 -8.15
C GLU A 672 -40.08 25.50 -8.84
N LEU A 673 -39.02 26.17 -9.30
CA LEU A 673 -37.89 25.50 -9.95
C LEU A 673 -37.09 24.59 -9.00
N VAL A 674 -36.94 24.98 -7.72
CA VAL A 674 -36.31 24.12 -6.68
C VAL A 674 -37.12 22.84 -6.47
N ARG A 675 -38.46 22.92 -6.47
CA ARG A 675 -39.37 21.77 -6.37
C ARG A 675 -39.35 20.91 -7.63
N GLU A 676 -39.37 21.51 -8.82
CA GLU A 676 -39.27 20.82 -10.11
C GLU A 676 -37.94 20.05 -10.26
N THR A 677 -36.86 20.62 -9.72
CA THR A 677 -35.53 20.00 -9.75
C THR A 677 -35.25 19.10 -8.55
N HIS A 678 -36.19 18.96 -7.62
CA HIS A 678 -36.09 18.18 -6.38
C HIS A 678 -34.96 18.60 -5.42
N ILE A 679 -34.46 19.83 -5.53
CA ILE A 679 -33.40 20.37 -4.65
C ILE A 679 -33.96 20.66 -3.25
N ASP A 680 -35.26 20.91 -3.12
CA ASP A 680 -35.96 21.00 -1.83
C ASP A 680 -35.73 19.75 -0.96
N ARG A 681 -35.79 18.56 -1.58
CA ARG A 681 -35.52 17.28 -0.90
C ARG A 681 -34.07 17.16 -0.49
N GLU A 682 -33.14 17.53 -1.36
CA GLU A 682 -31.69 17.44 -1.12
C GLU A 682 -31.21 18.39 -0.01
N LEU A 683 -31.85 19.56 0.11
CA LEU A 683 -31.59 20.55 1.16
C LEU A 683 -32.42 20.30 2.43
N ALA A 684 -33.29 19.29 2.42
CA ALA A 684 -34.27 19.02 3.48
C ALA A 684 -35.05 20.28 3.87
N LEU A 685 -35.53 21.03 2.88
CA LEU A 685 -36.41 22.17 3.10
C LEU A 685 -37.82 21.59 3.36
N GLY A 686 -38.29 21.62 4.62
CA GLY A 686 -39.53 20.94 5.02
C GLY A 686 -40.79 21.33 4.22
N GLU A 687 -41.88 20.56 4.35
CA GLU A 687 -43.07 20.64 3.48
C GLU A 687 -43.84 21.99 3.50
N ASN A 688 -43.53 22.92 4.41
CA ASN A 688 -44.28 24.17 4.62
C ASN A 688 -43.48 25.45 4.30
N LEU A 689 -42.82 25.53 3.13
CA LEU A 689 -42.05 26.72 2.68
C LEU A 689 -42.91 27.76 1.94
N ASP A 690 -44.00 28.24 2.55
CA ASP A 690 -44.96 29.08 1.82
C ASP A 690 -45.03 30.55 2.31
N SER A 691 -44.15 31.01 3.22
CA SER A 691 -44.15 32.40 3.71
C SER A 691 -42.92 33.23 3.30
N ASP A 692 -43.11 34.56 3.18
CA ASP A 692 -42.03 35.56 2.99
C ASP A 692 -40.93 35.43 4.07
N ALA A 693 -41.26 34.93 5.28
CA ALA A 693 -40.31 34.76 6.38
C ALA A 693 -39.39 33.54 6.19
N ASP A 694 -39.80 32.55 5.39
CA ASP A 694 -39.05 31.31 5.17
C ASP A 694 -37.95 31.49 4.11
N ALA A 695 -38.12 32.41 3.16
CA ALA A 695 -37.11 32.73 2.14
C ALA A 695 -35.75 33.13 2.73
N ALA A 696 -35.75 33.91 3.81
CA ALA A 696 -34.52 34.31 4.50
C ALA A 696 -33.74 33.11 5.09
N LEU A 697 -34.39 31.97 5.27
CA LEU A 697 -33.78 30.74 5.80
C LEU A 697 -33.28 29.81 4.69
N TRP A 698 -34.06 29.60 3.63
CA TRP A 698 -33.71 28.60 2.60
C TRP A 698 -32.90 29.15 1.42
N LEU A 699 -33.04 30.44 1.04
CA LEU A 699 -32.24 30.99 -0.06
C LEU A 699 -30.73 30.94 0.22
N PRO A 700 -30.23 31.34 1.41
CA PRO A 700 -28.79 31.22 1.70
C PRO A 700 -28.29 29.78 1.65
N ARG A 701 -29.11 28.80 2.06
CA ARG A 701 -28.75 27.37 1.95
C ARG A 701 -28.68 26.91 0.50
N LEU A 702 -29.60 27.37 -0.34
CA LEU A 702 -29.58 27.14 -1.78
C LEU A 702 -28.33 27.77 -2.42
N ASP A 703 -28.03 29.04 -2.11
CA ASP A 703 -26.84 29.74 -2.62
C ASP A 703 -25.55 28.98 -2.23
N THR A 704 -25.42 28.58 -0.97
CA THR A 704 -24.27 27.77 -0.50
C THR A 704 -24.17 26.45 -1.27
N TYR A 705 -25.29 25.76 -1.48
CA TYR A 705 -25.31 24.49 -2.20
C TYR A 705 -24.92 24.63 -3.67
N LEU A 706 -25.50 25.61 -4.38
CA LEU A 706 -25.16 25.90 -5.78
C LEU A 706 -23.68 26.27 -5.92
N CYS A 707 -23.13 27.05 -4.98
CA CYS A 707 -21.71 27.39 -4.96
C CYS A 707 -20.83 26.15 -4.68
N ASP A 708 -21.18 25.27 -3.72
CA ASP A 708 -20.40 24.06 -3.44
C ASP A 708 -20.39 23.10 -4.65
N LEU A 709 -21.52 22.99 -5.37
CA LEU A 709 -21.59 22.26 -6.64
C LEU A 709 -20.68 22.89 -7.70
N LYS A 710 -20.79 24.21 -7.92
CA LYS A 710 -20.01 24.97 -8.90
C LYS A 710 -18.49 24.87 -8.68
N GLU A 711 -18.08 24.89 -7.41
CA GLU A 711 -16.68 24.91 -6.96
C GLU A 711 -16.04 23.52 -6.84
N SER A 712 -16.85 22.45 -6.91
CA SER A 712 -16.38 21.07 -6.86
C SER A 712 -15.37 20.79 -7.99
N GLN A 713 -14.29 20.11 -7.65
CA GLN A 713 -13.32 19.62 -8.64
C GLN A 713 -13.72 18.24 -9.12
N ILE A 714 -13.76 18.09 -10.43
CA ILE A 714 -14.11 16.87 -11.14
C ILE A 714 -13.06 16.59 -12.21
N ARG A 715 -13.01 15.37 -12.74
CA ARG A 715 -12.22 15.08 -13.94
C ARG A 715 -12.94 15.57 -15.21
N ASP A 716 -12.19 16.11 -16.16
CA ASP A 716 -12.66 16.46 -17.51
C ASP A 716 -12.18 15.42 -18.52
N GLY A 717 -12.76 14.22 -18.46
CA GLY A 717 -12.34 13.07 -19.26
C GLY A 717 -11.33 12.17 -18.54
N LEU A 718 -10.47 11.51 -19.30
CA LEU A 718 -9.50 10.51 -18.83
C LEU A 718 -8.07 10.88 -19.24
N HIS A 719 -7.09 10.33 -18.53
CA HIS A 719 -5.70 10.39 -18.98
C HIS A 719 -5.48 9.45 -20.17
N ILE A 720 -4.61 9.84 -21.11
CA ILE A 720 -4.16 8.97 -22.19
C ILE A 720 -2.66 8.76 -22.01
N PHE A 721 -2.24 7.52 -21.76
CA PHE A 721 -0.84 7.19 -21.52
C PHE A 721 0.06 7.70 -22.66
N GLY A 722 1.12 8.42 -22.30
CA GLY A 722 2.03 9.04 -23.24
C GLY A 722 1.66 10.47 -23.66
N GLN A 723 0.58 11.06 -23.13
CA GLN A 723 0.10 12.39 -23.53
C GLN A 723 -0.11 13.31 -22.32
N SER A 724 0.61 14.42 -22.25
CA SER A 724 0.34 15.48 -21.26
C SER A 724 -0.86 16.33 -21.67
N PRO A 725 -1.65 16.85 -20.71
CA PRO A 725 -2.81 17.69 -21.02
C PRO A 725 -2.41 18.93 -21.83
N GLN A 726 -3.29 19.38 -22.71
CA GLN A 726 -3.09 20.52 -23.60
C GLN A 726 -4.27 21.52 -23.52
N GLY A 727 -4.05 22.76 -23.96
CA GLY A 727 -5.10 23.79 -24.00
C GLY A 727 -5.77 24.01 -22.64
N ARG A 728 -7.11 24.08 -22.61
CA ARG A 728 -7.89 24.26 -21.37
C ARG A 728 -7.58 23.20 -20.31
N LEU A 729 -7.50 21.92 -20.70
CA LEU A 729 -7.21 20.81 -19.76
C LEU A 729 -5.88 21.03 -19.03
N ARG A 730 -4.89 21.61 -19.72
CA ARG A 730 -3.59 21.95 -19.13
C ARG A 730 -3.73 23.10 -18.15
N THR A 731 -4.41 24.18 -18.52
CA THR A 731 -4.63 25.35 -17.68
C THR A 731 -5.35 24.96 -16.38
N ASP A 732 -6.45 24.21 -16.49
CA ASP A 732 -7.28 23.81 -15.35
C ASP A 732 -6.52 22.85 -14.43
N THR A 733 -5.73 21.93 -14.99
CA THR A 733 -4.88 21.04 -14.20
C THR A 733 -3.80 21.82 -13.45
N LEU A 734 -3.13 22.79 -14.09
CA LEU A 734 -2.15 23.65 -13.42
C LEU A 734 -2.79 24.48 -12.29
N LEU A 735 -4.00 24.98 -12.51
CA LEU A 735 -4.76 25.68 -11.48
C LEU A 735 -5.08 24.75 -10.31
N ALA A 736 -5.55 23.53 -10.57
CA ALA A 736 -5.81 22.53 -9.54
C ALA A 736 -4.55 22.22 -8.70
N LEU A 737 -3.38 22.10 -9.34
CA LEU A 737 -2.09 21.86 -8.68
C LEU A 737 -1.62 23.04 -7.80
N LEU A 738 -1.99 24.27 -8.18
CA LEU A 738 -1.63 25.49 -7.45
C LEU A 738 -2.70 25.97 -6.47
N ARG A 739 -3.88 25.32 -6.47
CA ARG A 739 -5.08 25.75 -5.73
C ARG A 739 -4.86 25.79 -4.22
N ILE A 740 -4.34 24.71 -3.65
CA ILE A 740 -4.12 24.56 -2.19
C ILE A 740 -2.66 24.84 -1.81
N PRO A 741 -2.36 25.23 -0.55
CA PRO A 741 -0.98 25.33 -0.09
C PRO A 741 -0.28 23.96 -0.11
N ARG A 742 1.04 23.99 -0.31
CA ARG A 742 1.91 22.82 -0.46
C ARG A 742 3.06 22.93 0.55
N GLY A 743 3.66 21.81 0.95
CA GLY A 743 4.81 21.84 1.87
C GLY A 743 4.55 22.67 3.13
N ASP A 744 5.32 23.75 3.32
CA ASP A 744 5.19 24.70 4.45
C ASP A 744 4.18 25.85 4.20
N GLY A 745 3.58 25.91 3.00
CA GLY A 745 2.58 26.89 2.60
C GLY A 745 3.13 28.29 2.31
N ARG A 746 4.43 28.46 2.05
CA ARG A 746 5.08 29.78 1.89
C ARG A 746 5.75 29.95 0.52
N GLY A 747 5.89 31.18 0.05
CA GLY A 747 6.54 31.50 -1.22
C GLY A 747 5.93 30.72 -2.40
N ALA A 748 6.77 30.06 -3.18
CA ALA A 748 6.36 29.20 -4.30
C ALA A 748 5.41 28.06 -3.92
N GLN A 749 5.32 27.71 -2.63
CA GLN A 749 4.45 26.65 -2.12
C GLN A 749 3.11 27.17 -1.56
N SER A 750 2.85 28.48 -1.61
CA SER A 750 1.59 29.08 -1.18
C SER A 750 0.44 28.88 -2.20
N SER A 751 -0.81 28.92 -1.75
CA SER A 751 -1.97 28.83 -2.66
C SER A 751 -2.02 30.02 -3.62
N LEU A 752 -2.20 29.77 -4.92
CA LEU A 752 -2.34 30.84 -5.93
C LEU A 752 -3.56 31.72 -5.62
N LEU A 753 -4.69 31.12 -5.20
CA LEU A 753 -5.91 31.86 -4.92
C LEU A 753 -5.77 32.73 -3.66
N ARG A 754 -5.17 32.21 -2.58
CA ARG A 754 -4.88 33.00 -1.37
C ARG A 754 -3.88 34.12 -1.66
N ALA A 755 -2.84 33.85 -2.46
CA ALA A 755 -1.88 34.87 -2.88
C ALA A 755 -2.54 35.98 -3.71
N LEU A 756 -3.43 35.63 -4.66
CA LEU A 756 -4.20 36.61 -5.43
C LEU A 756 -5.16 37.42 -4.54
N SER A 757 -5.86 36.77 -3.60
CA SER A 757 -6.75 37.45 -2.64
C SER A 757 -5.99 38.52 -1.84
N LYS A 758 -4.80 38.16 -1.32
CA LYS A 758 -3.90 39.06 -0.60
C LYS A 758 -3.36 40.18 -1.50
N ALA A 759 -2.91 39.85 -2.70
CA ALA A 759 -2.35 40.80 -3.67
C ALA A 759 -3.37 41.86 -4.10
N PHE A 760 -4.65 41.48 -4.22
CA PHE A 760 -5.75 42.38 -4.51
C PHE A 760 -6.32 43.11 -3.29
N GLY A 761 -5.86 42.79 -2.07
CA GLY A 761 -6.36 43.38 -0.83
C GLY A 761 -7.84 43.08 -0.57
N LEU A 762 -8.25 41.83 -0.80
CA LEU A 762 -9.65 41.40 -0.64
C LEU A 762 -10.02 41.00 0.79
N ASP A 763 -9.03 40.83 1.68
CA ASP A 763 -9.18 40.54 3.11
C ASP A 763 -10.07 39.32 3.45
N PHE A 764 -10.03 38.26 2.64
CA PHE A 764 -10.71 36.97 2.90
C PHE A 764 -9.89 35.75 2.41
N ASP A 765 -10.16 34.57 2.98
CA ASP A 765 -9.60 33.31 2.49
C ASP A 765 -10.52 32.66 1.45
N PRO A 766 -10.14 32.60 0.16
CA PRO A 766 -10.99 32.00 -0.88
C PRO A 766 -11.18 30.49 -0.74
N LEU A 767 -10.38 29.81 0.09
CA LEU A 767 -10.50 28.37 0.33
C LEU A 767 -11.26 28.05 1.63
N ASP A 768 -11.33 28.99 2.57
CA ASP A 768 -11.98 28.87 3.88
C ASP A 768 -12.97 30.01 4.11
N CYS A 769 -14.05 30.02 3.33
CA CYS A 769 -15.10 31.02 3.44
C CYS A 769 -16.50 30.39 3.31
N GLU A 770 -17.47 31.00 3.97
CA GLU A 770 -18.89 30.72 3.76
C GLU A 770 -19.32 31.30 2.41
N LEU A 771 -19.59 30.44 1.43
CA LEU A 771 -19.76 30.86 0.03
C LEU A 771 -20.94 31.82 -0.17
N ALA A 772 -22.02 31.66 0.59
CA ALA A 772 -23.20 32.54 0.51
C ALA A 772 -23.06 33.85 1.30
N GLU A 773 -21.93 34.10 1.99
CA GLU A 773 -21.75 35.34 2.74
C GLU A 773 -21.76 36.56 1.79
N PRO A 774 -22.53 37.63 2.09
CA PRO A 774 -22.57 38.82 1.25
C PRO A 774 -21.20 39.51 1.09
N TRP A 775 -20.83 39.80 -0.15
CA TRP A 775 -19.56 40.45 -0.49
C TRP A 775 -19.56 41.94 -0.16
N THR A 776 -18.81 42.29 0.88
CA THR A 776 -18.58 43.67 1.31
C THR A 776 -17.17 44.19 0.98
N GLY A 777 -16.31 43.32 0.45
CA GLY A 777 -14.92 43.64 0.13
C GLY A 777 -14.73 44.48 -1.14
N ALA A 778 -13.45 44.76 -1.44
CA ALA A 778 -13.07 45.50 -2.64
C ALA A 778 -13.48 44.75 -3.92
N ARG A 779 -13.74 45.50 -5.00
CA ARG A 779 -14.03 44.96 -6.34
C ARG A 779 -13.02 45.50 -7.36
N PRO A 780 -11.78 44.95 -7.42
CA PRO A 780 -10.73 45.44 -8.31
C PRO A 780 -11.14 45.37 -9.78
N ALA A 781 -10.71 46.35 -10.58
CA ALA A 781 -11.06 46.43 -12.00
C ALA A 781 -10.62 45.19 -12.81
N ALA A 782 -9.49 44.58 -12.45
CA ALA A 782 -9.00 43.35 -13.08
C ALA A 782 -9.96 42.16 -12.87
N LEU A 783 -10.53 42.02 -11.67
CA LEU A 783 -11.50 40.96 -11.34
C LEU A 783 -12.91 41.26 -11.88
N LEU A 784 -13.25 42.54 -12.09
CA LEU A 784 -14.47 42.91 -12.81
C LEU A 784 -14.40 42.61 -14.31
N ALA A 785 -13.20 42.61 -14.90
CA ALA A 785 -13.01 42.37 -16.32
C ALA A 785 -13.14 40.88 -16.71
N VAL A 786 -12.98 39.95 -15.78
CA VAL A 786 -13.02 38.50 -16.07
C VAL A 786 -14.43 37.91 -16.09
N SER A 787 -15.41 38.56 -15.46
CA SER A 787 -16.81 38.12 -15.49
C SER A 787 -17.78 39.29 -15.37
N SER A 788 -18.77 39.31 -16.26
CA SER A 788 -19.89 40.27 -16.26
C SER A 788 -21.03 39.89 -15.32
N ASP A 789 -21.00 38.71 -14.72
CA ASP A 789 -22.05 38.25 -13.81
C ASP A 789 -22.12 39.12 -12.55
N PRO A 790 -23.19 39.10 -11.75
CA PRO A 790 -23.23 39.82 -10.48
C PRO A 790 -22.07 39.46 -9.52
N TRP A 791 -21.72 40.36 -8.60
CA TRP A 791 -20.72 40.12 -7.54
C TRP A 791 -21.34 40.42 -6.18
N ARG A 792 -22.13 39.46 -5.71
CA ARG A 792 -22.98 39.51 -4.51
C ARG A 792 -22.34 38.82 -3.31
N THR A 793 -21.62 37.72 -3.50
CA THR A 793 -21.20 36.80 -2.42
C THR A 793 -19.69 36.55 -2.38
N ALA A 794 -19.20 35.95 -1.30
CA ALA A 794 -17.84 35.42 -1.21
C ALA A 794 -17.56 34.34 -2.28
N GLY A 795 -18.56 33.53 -2.63
CA GLY A 795 -18.51 32.61 -3.76
C GLY A 795 -18.20 33.30 -5.09
N ASP A 796 -18.86 34.42 -5.37
CA ASP A 796 -18.61 35.21 -6.60
C ASP A 796 -17.20 35.84 -6.62
N ALA A 797 -16.68 36.19 -5.44
CA ALA A 797 -15.32 36.69 -5.30
C ALA A 797 -14.30 35.59 -5.62
N ARG A 798 -14.51 34.39 -5.06
CA ARG A 798 -13.71 33.20 -5.34
C ARG A 798 -13.77 32.83 -6.81
N GLU A 799 -14.93 32.81 -7.43
CA GLU A 799 -15.08 32.51 -8.85
C GLU A 799 -14.25 33.45 -9.73
N ARG A 800 -14.27 34.75 -9.44
CA ARG A 800 -13.45 35.73 -10.18
C ARG A 800 -11.96 35.50 -9.98
N LEU A 801 -11.53 35.10 -8.77
CA LEU A 801 -10.15 34.72 -8.53
C LEU A 801 -9.76 33.47 -9.34
N GLU A 802 -10.63 32.47 -9.42
CA GLU A 802 -10.41 31.25 -10.23
C GLU A 802 -10.30 31.57 -11.72
N LEU A 803 -11.24 32.35 -12.27
CA LEU A 803 -11.22 32.77 -13.68
C LEU A 803 -9.97 33.61 -14.00
N TYR A 804 -9.63 34.55 -13.11
CA TYR A 804 -8.42 35.35 -13.24
C TYR A 804 -7.15 34.50 -13.14
N ALA A 805 -7.12 33.51 -12.23
CA ALA A 805 -5.99 32.60 -12.07
C ALA A 805 -5.78 31.73 -13.33
N ALA A 806 -6.85 31.21 -13.93
CA ALA A 806 -6.78 30.46 -15.18
C ALA A 806 -6.20 31.32 -16.32
N ALA A 807 -6.73 32.53 -16.52
CA ALA A 807 -6.21 33.47 -17.52
C ALA A 807 -4.74 33.85 -17.24
N LEU A 808 -4.38 34.02 -15.97
CA LEU A 808 -3.00 34.32 -15.57
C LEU A 808 -2.05 33.16 -15.89
N ILE A 809 -2.45 31.91 -15.61
CA ILE A 809 -1.66 30.72 -15.96
C ILE A 809 -1.40 30.65 -17.46
N GLU A 810 -2.40 30.93 -18.29
CA GLU A 810 -2.23 30.97 -19.75
C GLU A 810 -1.21 32.02 -20.17
N ARG A 811 -1.34 33.26 -19.67
CA ARG A 811 -0.41 34.36 -19.96
C ARG A 811 1.03 34.01 -19.55
N VAL A 812 1.21 33.43 -18.34
CA VAL A 812 2.52 33.01 -17.82
C VAL A 812 3.14 31.95 -18.72
N THR A 813 2.36 30.93 -19.10
CA THR A 813 2.85 29.79 -19.88
C THR A 813 3.07 30.12 -21.35
N GLN A 814 2.44 31.19 -21.87
CA GLN A 814 2.72 31.78 -23.18
C GLN A 814 3.93 32.75 -23.17
N GLY A 815 4.49 33.04 -21.99
CA GLY A 815 5.65 33.92 -21.85
C GLY A 815 5.32 35.41 -21.95
N GLU A 816 4.08 35.80 -21.68
CA GLU A 816 3.68 37.21 -21.66
C GLU A 816 4.34 37.98 -20.52
N ALA A 817 4.58 39.28 -20.75
CA ALA A 817 5.05 40.19 -19.70
C ALA A 817 3.90 40.62 -18.79
N LEU A 818 4.06 40.40 -17.48
CA LEU A 818 3.02 40.59 -16.46
C LEU A 818 3.22 41.90 -15.69
N HIS A 819 3.17 43.04 -16.38
CA HIS A 819 3.40 44.37 -15.77
C HIS A 819 2.18 44.95 -15.05
N ASP A 820 1.01 44.33 -15.23
CA ASP A 820 -0.31 44.74 -14.74
C ASP A 820 -0.68 44.06 -13.41
N LEU A 821 0.17 43.17 -12.88
CA LEU A 821 -0.10 42.45 -11.65
C LEU A 821 0.11 43.31 -10.39
N PRO A 822 -0.68 43.09 -9.32
CA PRO A 822 -0.39 43.67 -8.02
C PRO A 822 0.94 43.13 -7.46
N VAL A 823 1.64 43.95 -6.67
CA VAL A 823 2.93 43.57 -6.06
C VAL A 823 2.68 42.71 -4.83
N ASP A 824 3.03 41.43 -4.92
CA ASP A 824 3.10 40.49 -3.78
C ASP A 824 4.23 39.48 -4.00
N ASP A 825 5.04 39.24 -2.97
CA ASP A 825 6.22 38.38 -3.05
C ASP A 825 5.86 36.90 -3.25
N ASP A 826 4.80 36.40 -2.60
CA ASP A 826 4.37 35.01 -2.74
C ASP A 826 3.82 34.78 -4.15
N LEU A 827 3.00 35.71 -4.67
CA LEU A 827 2.49 35.65 -6.04
C LEU A 827 3.63 35.59 -7.06
N ALA A 828 4.63 36.46 -6.96
CA ALA A 828 5.79 36.43 -7.86
C ALA A 828 6.51 35.08 -7.83
N LEU A 829 6.78 34.54 -6.63
CA LEU A 829 7.44 33.25 -6.47
C LEU A 829 6.60 32.06 -7.00
N ILE A 830 5.28 32.11 -6.86
CA ILE A 830 4.37 31.10 -7.44
C ILE A 830 4.44 31.15 -8.96
N LEU A 831 4.39 32.33 -9.57
CA LEU A 831 4.41 32.48 -11.02
C LEU A 831 5.76 32.09 -11.65
N ASP A 832 6.87 32.39 -10.97
CA ASP A 832 8.19 31.94 -11.39
C ASP A 832 8.32 30.42 -11.27
N SER A 833 7.86 29.83 -10.15
CA SER A 833 7.79 28.37 -9.98
C SER A 833 6.87 27.70 -11.00
N LEU A 834 5.73 28.31 -11.34
CA LEU A 834 4.83 27.83 -12.39
C LEU A 834 5.59 27.74 -13.73
N ARG A 835 6.31 28.79 -14.10
CA ARG A 835 7.06 28.86 -15.36
C ARG A 835 8.25 27.89 -15.39
N GLU A 836 9.02 27.80 -14.32
CA GLU A 836 10.31 27.10 -14.28
C GLU A 836 10.19 25.63 -13.84
N VAL A 837 9.16 25.28 -13.07
CA VAL A 837 9.06 23.99 -12.40
C VAL A 837 7.73 23.29 -12.70
N VAL A 838 6.59 23.89 -12.35
CA VAL A 838 5.30 23.18 -12.33
C VAL A 838 4.82 22.85 -13.74
N ALA A 839 4.76 23.84 -14.63
CA ALA A 839 4.33 23.63 -16.01
C ALA A 839 5.28 22.69 -16.78
N PRO A 840 6.63 22.89 -16.76
CA PRO A 840 7.54 21.96 -17.42
C PRO A 840 7.44 20.51 -16.91
N ARG A 841 7.20 20.29 -15.61
CA ARG A 841 7.02 18.94 -15.07
C ARG A 841 5.72 18.28 -15.53
N LEU A 842 4.62 19.03 -15.57
CA LEU A 842 3.36 18.53 -16.12
C LEU A 842 3.50 18.20 -17.61
N ASP A 843 4.15 19.07 -18.38
CA ASP A 843 4.35 18.90 -19.82
C ASP A 843 5.29 17.72 -20.15
N ALA A 844 6.21 17.38 -19.23
CA ALA A 844 7.12 16.25 -19.38
C ALA A 844 6.49 14.88 -19.05
N CYS A 845 5.30 14.83 -18.43
CA CYS A 845 4.65 13.60 -17.99
C CYS A 845 4.40 12.61 -19.14
N GLY A 846 3.67 13.02 -20.19
CA GLY A 846 3.38 12.15 -21.34
C GLY A 846 4.63 11.61 -22.04
N PRO A 847 5.59 12.46 -22.43
CA PRO A 847 6.86 11.98 -22.99
C PRO A 847 7.64 11.06 -22.03
N GLY A 848 7.65 11.38 -20.73
CA GLY A 848 8.30 10.57 -19.69
C GLY A 848 7.67 9.17 -19.55
N GLU A 849 6.35 9.09 -19.54
CA GLU A 849 5.57 7.84 -19.52
C GLU A 849 5.97 6.91 -20.67
N MET A 850 6.01 7.44 -21.89
CA MET A 850 6.38 6.63 -23.06
C MET A 850 7.86 6.22 -23.04
N GLN A 851 8.74 7.13 -22.61
CA GLN A 851 10.17 6.83 -22.47
C GLN A 851 10.42 5.71 -21.44
N GLY A 852 9.78 5.79 -20.27
CA GLY A 852 9.87 4.76 -19.23
C GLY A 852 9.40 3.39 -19.72
N MET A 853 8.29 3.34 -20.46
CA MET A 853 7.79 2.12 -21.10
C MET A 853 8.81 1.52 -22.08
N LEU A 854 9.39 2.33 -22.95
CA LEU A 854 10.36 1.87 -23.95
C LEU A 854 11.70 1.46 -23.32
N ASP A 855 12.16 2.14 -22.27
CA ASP A 855 13.36 1.75 -21.54
C ASP A 855 13.15 0.39 -20.84
N ALA A 856 12.00 0.16 -20.21
CA ALA A 856 11.66 -1.12 -19.62
C ALA A 856 11.59 -2.25 -20.68
N LEU A 857 10.92 -2.04 -21.81
CA LEU A 857 10.85 -3.00 -22.93
C LEU A 857 12.21 -3.22 -23.63
N SER A 858 13.16 -2.31 -23.42
CA SER A 858 14.56 -2.43 -23.85
C SER A 858 15.46 -3.09 -22.80
N GLY A 859 14.89 -3.56 -21.68
CA GLY A 859 15.64 -4.19 -20.59
C GLY A 859 16.57 -3.24 -19.85
N ARG A 860 16.23 -1.94 -19.77
CA ARG A 860 17.02 -0.90 -19.09
C ARG A 860 16.42 -0.55 -17.73
N PHE A 861 17.18 0.22 -16.95
CA PHE A 861 16.72 0.73 -15.66
C PHE A 861 15.67 1.82 -15.84
N VAL A 862 14.57 1.74 -15.08
CA VAL A 862 13.56 2.79 -15.00
C VAL A 862 13.77 3.58 -13.70
N PRO A 863 13.99 4.90 -13.76
CA PRO A 863 14.14 5.75 -12.57
C PRO A 863 12.98 5.63 -11.59
N ALA A 864 13.28 5.65 -10.29
CA ALA A 864 12.26 5.73 -9.26
C ALA A 864 11.77 7.17 -9.03
N GLY A 865 10.59 7.29 -8.42
CA GLY A 865 10.00 8.58 -8.03
C GLY A 865 9.03 8.41 -6.87
N PRO A 866 8.68 9.48 -6.17
CA PRO A 866 7.62 9.41 -5.16
C PRO A 866 6.26 9.23 -5.83
N SER A 867 5.35 8.57 -5.13
CA SER A 867 3.92 8.45 -5.45
C SER A 867 3.06 9.28 -4.49
N GLY A 868 1.85 9.63 -4.90
CA GLY A 868 0.90 10.42 -4.12
C GLY A 868 -0.06 11.22 -5.01
N ALA A 869 -1.06 11.88 -4.39
CA ALA A 869 -2.04 12.70 -5.11
C ALA A 869 -1.48 14.11 -5.40
N PRO A 870 -1.26 14.48 -6.67
CA PRO A 870 -0.81 15.83 -7.02
C PRO A 870 -1.79 16.91 -6.58
N SER A 871 -3.10 16.63 -6.66
CA SER A 871 -4.14 17.57 -6.22
C SER A 871 -4.09 17.85 -4.70
N ARG A 872 -3.46 16.95 -3.94
CA ARG A 872 -3.21 17.07 -2.49
C ARG A 872 -1.85 17.73 -2.19
N GLY A 873 -1.30 18.47 -3.15
CA GLY A 873 -0.11 19.30 -2.98
C GLY A 873 1.23 18.56 -3.12
N ARG A 874 1.23 17.33 -3.65
CA ARG A 874 2.42 16.52 -3.87
C ARG A 874 3.03 16.72 -5.26
N LEU A 875 3.58 17.91 -5.53
CA LEU A 875 4.21 18.22 -6.83
C LEU A 875 5.53 17.45 -7.10
N ASP A 876 6.11 16.83 -6.07
CA ASP A 876 7.29 15.96 -6.16
C ASP A 876 7.05 14.69 -6.98
N VAL A 877 5.78 14.28 -7.13
CA VAL A 877 5.38 13.11 -7.92
C VAL A 877 5.36 13.39 -9.44
N LEU A 878 5.61 14.62 -9.85
CA LEU A 878 5.80 14.99 -11.26
C LEU A 878 7.30 15.19 -11.60
N PRO A 879 7.76 14.84 -12.81
CA PRO A 879 7.00 14.22 -13.89
C PRO A 879 6.73 12.72 -13.64
N THR A 880 5.76 12.17 -14.35
CA THR A 880 5.47 10.73 -14.40
C THR A 880 6.38 10.00 -15.42
N GLY A 881 6.22 8.69 -15.57
CA GLY A 881 7.09 7.78 -16.30
C GLY A 881 8.15 7.07 -15.44
N ARG A 882 7.89 6.94 -14.14
CA ARG A 882 8.83 6.43 -13.13
C ARG A 882 8.34 5.16 -12.45
N ASN A 883 9.28 4.38 -11.94
CA ASN A 883 9.03 3.22 -11.10
C ASN A 883 8.84 3.65 -9.64
N PHE A 884 7.67 4.21 -9.32
CA PHE A 884 7.48 4.88 -8.03
C PHE A 884 7.80 4.01 -6.82
N PHE A 885 8.16 4.64 -5.71
CA PHE A 885 8.35 4.02 -4.41
C PHE A 885 7.23 4.40 -3.44
N THR A 886 7.03 3.57 -2.42
CA THR A 886 6.04 3.83 -1.36
C THR A 886 6.67 4.48 -0.12
N VAL A 887 5.97 4.48 1.01
CA VAL A 887 6.43 5.14 2.25
C VAL A 887 7.08 4.16 3.23
N ASP A 888 7.98 4.66 4.09
CA ASP A 888 8.46 3.90 5.25
C ASP A 888 7.33 3.82 6.28
N VAL A 889 6.73 2.63 6.39
CA VAL A 889 5.55 2.36 7.22
C VAL A 889 5.80 2.56 8.72
N ARG A 890 7.07 2.66 9.16
CA ARG A 890 7.44 2.88 10.57
C ARG A 890 7.28 4.33 11.03
N ASN A 891 7.16 5.26 10.09
CA ASN A 891 6.99 6.69 10.38
C ASN A 891 5.52 7.10 10.44
N LEU A 892 4.60 6.13 10.35
CA LEU A 892 3.16 6.35 10.34
C LEU A 892 2.54 6.03 11.71
N PRO A 893 1.47 6.73 12.13
CA PRO A 893 0.99 7.99 11.53
C PRO A 893 2.01 9.12 11.71
N THR A 894 2.10 10.02 10.72
CA THR A 894 3.01 11.18 10.78
C THR A 894 2.48 12.25 11.74
N THR A 895 3.33 13.19 12.14
CA THR A 895 2.93 14.34 12.98
C THR A 895 1.89 15.24 12.29
N THR A 896 1.99 15.40 10.97
CA THR A 896 1.00 16.10 10.15
C THR A 896 -0.32 15.34 10.12
N ALA A 897 -0.27 14.02 9.90
CA ALA A 897 -1.46 13.18 9.89
C ALA A 897 -2.18 13.19 11.24
N TRP A 898 -1.43 13.23 12.35
CA TRP A 898 -2.02 13.42 13.69
C TRP A 898 -2.81 14.73 13.80
N ARG A 899 -2.28 15.85 13.30
CA ARG A 899 -2.99 17.14 13.34
C ARG A 899 -4.29 17.09 12.54
N ILE A 900 -4.25 16.52 11.33
CA ILE A 900 -5.43 16.39 10.46
C ILE A 900 -6.45 15.44 11.08
N GLY A 901 -6.00 14.27 11.53
CA GLY A 901 -6.86 13.28 12.19
C GLY A 901 -7.53 13.83 13.46
N PHE A 902 -6.82 14.61 14.26
CA PHE A 902 -7.40 15.28 15.44
C PHE A 902 -8.48 16.31 15.05
N GLN A 903 -8.19 17.18 14.08
CA GLN A 903 -9.16 18.16 13.59
C GLN A 903 -10.41 17.48 12.99
N SER A 904 -10.20 16.44 12.17
CA SER A 904 -11.29 15.65 11.58
C SER A 904 -12.12 14.91 12.65
N ALA A 905 -11.49 14.40 13.70
CA ALA A 905 -12.20 13.79 14.83
C ALA A 905 -13.06 14.81 15.56
N SER A 906 -12.55 16.03 15.82
CA SER A 906 -13.32 17.10 16.44
C SER A 906 -14.53 17.52 15.60
N LEU A 907 -14.36 17.69 14.29
CA LEU A 907 -15.47 18.04 13.38
C LEU A 907 -16.53 16.94 13.31
N LEU A 908 -16.12 15.66 13.31
CA LEU A 908 -17.06 14.54 13.33
C LEU A 908 -17.90 14.54 14.62
N LEU A 909 -17.25 14.74 15.77
CA LEU A 909 -17.91 14.77 17.06
C LEU A 909 -18.90 15.93 17.18
N GLU A 910 -18.50 17.11 16.69
CA GLU A 910 -19.37 18.28 16.64
C GLU A 910 -20.56 18.04 15.72
N ARG A 911 -20.33 17.53 14.50
CA ARG A 911 -21.40 17.23 13.55
C ARG A 911 -22.38 16.21 14.11
N HIS A 912 -21.90 15.14 14.73
CA HIS A 912 -22.76 14.14 15.34
C HIS A 912 -23.60 14.70 16.48
N LEU A 913 -23.01 15.57 17.32
CA LEU A 913 -23.74 16.22 18.40
C LEU A 913 -24.83 17.16 17.86
N GLN A 914 -24.59 17.86 16.75
CA GLN A 914 -25.58 18.71 16.08
C GLN A 914 -26.73 17.88 15.50
N ASP A 915 -26.42 16.74 14.85
CA ASP A 915 -27.41 15.89 14.19
C ASP A 915 -28.27 15.09 15.19
N HIS A 916 -27.68 14.63 16.31
CA HIS A 916 -28.32 13.67 17.23
C HIS A 916 -28.55 14.18 18.66
N GLY A 917 -27.95 15.31 19.05
CA GLY A 917 -28.12 15.91 20.38
C GLY A 917 -27.41 15.19 21.54
N ASP A 918 -26.61 14.15 21.26
CA ASP A 918 -25.78 13.44 22.25
C ASP A 918 -24.40 13.10 21.65
N HIS A 919 -23.44 12.79 22.52
CA HIS A 919 -22.08 12.45 22.11
C HIS A 919 -22.03 11.10 21.38
N LEU A 920 -21.24 11.06 20.30
CA LEU A 920 -20.85 9.81 19.65
C LEU A 920 -20.02 8.98 20.63
N ARG A 921 -20.45 7.74 20.88
CA ARG A 921 -19.75 6.78 21.74
C ARG A 921 -19.17 5.62 20.95
N GLN A 922 -19.70 5.31 19.76
CA GLN A 922 -19.36 4.09 19.02
C GLN A 922 -19.33 4.33 17.52
N LEU A 923 -18.19 4.03 16.90
CA LEU A 923 -17.94 4.31 15.49
C LEU A 923 -17.41 3.06 14.77
N GLY A 924 -17.98 2.75 13.61
CA GLY A 924 -17.35 1.91 12.60
C GLY A 924 -16.55 2.78 11.62
N LEU A 925 -15.25 2.53 11.46
CA LEU A 925 -14.38 3.26 10.53
C LEU A 925 -13.71 2.28 9.59
N SER A 926 -13.80 2.52 8.27
CA SER A 926 -13.00 1.76 7.32
C SER A 926 -11.67 2.46 7.02
N VAL A 927 -10.60 1.65 6.93
CA VAL A 927 -9.23 2.12 6.75
C VAL A 927 -8.56 1.43 5.57
N TRP A 928 -8.12 2.23 4.60
CA TRP A 928 -7.49 1.73 3.38
C TRP A 928 -5.99 1.93 3.40
N GLY A 929 -5.24 0.93 2.91
CA GLY A 929 -3.79 1.02 2.87
C GLY A 929 -3.28 2.07 1.87
N THR A 930 -3.97 2.26 0.74
CA THR A 930 -3.59 3.28 -0.25
C THR A 930 -3.77 4.71 0.29
N ALA A 931 -4.88 4.99 0.98
CA ALA A 931 -5.12 6.27 1.65
C ALA A 931 -4.08 6.51 2.75
N THR A 932 -3.76 5.48 3.55
CA THR A 932 -2.71 5.54 4.58
C THR A 932 -1.34 5.95 4.01
N MET A 933 -0.97 5.44 2.83
CA MET A 933 0.28 5.82 2.15
C MET A 933 0.25 7.27 1.62
N ARG A 934 -0.88 7.72 1.08
CA ARG A 934 -1.02 9.08 0.53
C ARG A 934 -1.01 10.15 1.61
N THR A 935 -1.66 9.88 2.73
CA THR A 935 -1.88 10.87 3.80
C THR A 935 -0.82 10.84 4.88
N GLY A 936 -0.09 9.73 5.00
CA GLY A 936 0.77 9.48 6.15
C GLY A 936 -0.01 9.01 7.39
N GLY A 937 -1.24 8.50 7.21
CA GLY A 937 -2.03 7.83 8.25
C GLY A 937 -3.15 8.65 8.89
N ASP A 938 -3.84 9.50 8.13
CA ASP A 938 -4.93 10.37 8.62
C ASP A 938 -6.05 9.55 9.30
N ASP A 939 -6.47 8.41 8.71
CA ASP A 939 -7.55 7.57 9.24
C ASP A 939 -7.21 6.96 10.62
N ILE A 940 -6.00 6.40 10.76
CA ILE A 940 -5.53 5.82 12.02
C ILE A 940 -5.34 6.91 13.07
N ALA A 941 -4.80 8.07 12.68
CA ALA A 941 -4.72 9.22 13.56
C ALA A 941 -6.09 9.69 14.04
N GLN A 942 -7.09 9.74 13.17
CA GLN A 942 -8.47 10.08 13.52
C GLN A 942 -9.06 9.07 14.52
N ALA A 943 -8.88 7.77 14.27
CA ALA A 943 -9.32 6.72 15.18
C ALA A 943 -8.69 6.84 16.57
N MET A 944 -7.38 7.07 16.64
CA MET A 944 -6.66 7.28 17.91
C MET A 944 -7.13 8.55 18.62
N ALA A 945 -7.36 9.66 17.90
CA ALA A 945 -7.86 10.90 18.47
C ALA A 945 -9.28 10.73 19.08
N LEU A 946 -10.16 9.98 18.41
CA LEU A 946 -11.50 9.66 18.91
C LEU A 946 -11.45 8.87 20.24
N MET A 947 -10.53 7.91 20.38
CA MET A 947 -10.28 7.19 21.64
C MET A 947 -9.59 8.04 22.72
N GLY A 948 -9.03 9.19 22.34
CA GLY A 948 -8.23 10.04 23.24
C GLY A 948 -6.82 9.50 23.46
N VAL A 949 -6.20 8.98 22.40
CA VAL A 949 -4.84 8.45 22.38
C VAL A 949 -4.01 9.22 21.35
N ARG A 950 -2.79 9.62 21.71
CA ARG A 950 -1.87 10.37 20.86
C ARG A 950 -0.59 9.57 20.59
N PRO A 951 -0.18 9.38 19.33
CA PRO A 951 1.11 8.76 19.01
C PRO A 951 2.30 9.55 19.58
N VAL A 952 3.39 8.86 19.91
CA VAL A 952 4.65 9.42 20.37
C VAL A 952 5.76 9.08 19.37
N TRP A 953 6.50 10.10 18.95
CA TRP A 953 7.55 9.96 17.93
C TRP A 953 8.96 10.03 18.54
N ALA A 954 9.83 9.17 18.04
CA ALA A 954 11.26 9.13 18.33
C ALA A 954 11.94 10.45 17.95
N THR A 955 12.80 10.97 18.83
CA THR A 955 13.61 12.15 18.51
C THR A 955 14.63 11.80 17.41
N GLY A 956 14.63 12.56 16.32
CA GLY A 956 15.59 12.44 15.22
C GLY A 956 15.15 11.52 14.07
N SER A 957 14.46 10.40 14.32
CA SER A 957 14.01 9.49 13.26
C SER A 957 12.54 9.67 12.85
N GLN A 958 11.74 10.38 13.66
CA GLN A 958 10.28 10.53 13.49
C GLN A 958 9.51 9.20 13.41
N ARG A 959 10.13 8.08 13.81
CA ARG A 959 9.43 6.81 13.95
C ARG A 959 8.43 6.90 15.09
N VAL A 960 7.30 6.22 14.94
CA VAL A 960 6.36 6.06 16.05
C VAL A 960 6.91 4.99 16.99
N ASP A 961 7.26 5.41 18.20
CA ASP A 961 7.85 4.54 19.22
C ASP A 961 6.80 4.05 20.23
N ASP A 962 5.83 4.90 20.56
CA ASP A 962 4.84 4.63 21.61
C ASP A 962 3.55 5.47 21.40
N PHE A 963 2.64 5.46 22.37
CA PHE A 963 1.48 6.33 22.44
C PHE A 963 1.23 6.84 23.88
N GLU A 964 0.61 8.00 24.01
CA GLU A 964 0.14 8.56 25.28
C GLU A 964 -1.40 8.59 25.31
N ILE A 965 -1.98 8.18 26.44
CA ILE A 965 -3.43 8.29 26.67
C ILE A 965 -3.72 9.67 27.26
N LEU A 966 -4.56 10.45 26.58
CA LEU A 966 -5.00 11.75 27.07
C LEU A 966 -5.99 11.56 28.24
N PRO A 967 -5.82 12.25 29.37
CA PRO A 967 -6.79 12.25 30.46
C PRO A 967 -8.18 12.69 29.99
N VAL A 968 -9.24 12.01 30.45
CA VAL A 968 -10.62 12.36 30.07
C VAL A 968 -11.01 13.79 30.44
N SER A 969 -10.42 14.35 31.50
CA SER A 969 -10.59 15.75 31.88
C SER A 969 -10.01 16.76 30.88
N LEU A 970 -9.06 16.34 30.04
CA LEU A 970 -8.56 17.16 28.93
C LEU A 970 -9.36 16.94 27.64
N LEU A 971 -10.06 15.81 27.50
CA LEU A 971 -10.92 15.55 26.35
C LEU A 971 -12.21 16.37 26.41
N ASP A 972 -12.76 16.59 27.61
CA ASP A 972 -14.05 17.27 27.85
C ASP A 972 -15.23 16.62 27.08
N ARG A 973 -15.15 15.30 26.90
CA ARG A 973 -16.15 14.43 26.27
C ARG A 973 -15.88 12.97 26.63
N PRO A 974 -16.83 12.06 26.38
CA PRO A 974 -16.55 10.62 26.40
C PRO A 974 -15.49 10.21 25.35
N ARG A 975 -14.77 9.13 25.64
CA ARG A 975 -14.00 8.39 24.64
C ARG A 975 -14.96 7.72 23.66
N VAL A 976 -14.55 7.59 22.40
CA VAL A 976 -15.31 6.83 21.40
C VAL A 976 -14.72 5.42 21.28
N ASP A 977 -15.55 4.40 21.37
CA ASP A 977 -15.21 3.02 21.02
C ASP A 977 -15.18 2.87 19.49
N VAL A 978 -13.99 2.68 18.92
CA VAL A 978 -13.79 2.66 17.47
C VAL A 978 -13.51 1.23 17.00
N THR A 979 -14.35 0.73 16.09
CA THR A 979 -14.14 -0.53 15.38
C THR A 979 -13.62 -0.27 13.96
N LEU A 980 -12.44 -0.79 13.66
CA LEU A 980 -11.80 -0.65 12.35
C LEU A 980 -12.18 -1.80 11.41
N ARG A 981 -12.60 -1.45 10.20
CA ARG A 981 -12.60 -2.34 9.02
C ARG A 981 -11.39 -2.04 8.16
N VAL A 982 -10.35 -2.85 8.27
CA VAL A 982 -9.12 -2.68 7.48
C VAL A 982 -9.20 -3.43 6.14
N SER A 983 -8.73 -2.79 5.07
CA SER A 983 -8.55 -3.46 3.77
C SER A 983 -7.49 -4.57 3.83
N GLY A 984 -7.56 -5.56 2.94
CA GLY A 984 -6.55 -6.63 2.86
C GLY A 984 -5.13 -6.08 2.58
N PHE A 985 -5.00 -5.02 1.77
CA PHE A 985 -3.72 -4.36 1.57
C PHE A 985 -3.24 -3.61 2.84
N PHE A 986 -4.15 -3.02 3.63
CA PHE A 986 -3.74 -2.39 4.89
C PHE A 986 -3.12 -3.41 5.85
N ARG A 987 -3.72 -4.60 5.97
CA ARG A 987 -3.13 -5.73 6.70
C ARG A 987 -1.73 -6.06 6.19
N ASP A 988 -1.58 -6.20 4.87
CA ASP A 988 -0.31 -6.59 4.25
C ASP A 988 0.79 -5.52 4.41
N ALA A 989 0.45 -4.24 4.45
CA ALA A 989 1.44 -3.17 4.48
C ALA A 989 1.71 -2.62 5.90
N PHE A 990 0.75 -2.68 6.82
CA PHE A 990 0.76 -1.92 8.07
C PHE A 990 0.52 -2.77 9.32
N ALA A 991 1.12 -3.96 9.40
CA ALA A 991 1.08 -4.81 10.58
C ALA A 991 1.52 -4.07 11.87
N ASN A 992 2.46 -3.11 11.77
CA ASN A 992 2.87 -2.27 12.89
C ASN A 992 1.75 -1.33 13.37
N LEU A 993 0.95 -0.76 12.46
CA LEU A 993 -0.19 0.09 12.83
C LEU A 993 -1.31 -0.72 13.46
N ILE A 994 -1.54 -1.96 13.00
CA ILE A 994 -2.47 -2.90 13.63
C ILE A 994 -2.06 -3.15 15.08
N LYS A 995 -0.78 -3.48 15.32
CA LYS A 995 -0.25 -3.71 16.66
C LYS A 995 -0.33 -2.46 17.55
N LEU A 996 0.01 -1.29 17.01
CA LEU A 996 -0.07 -0.02 17.71
C LEU A 996 -1.51 0.31 18.13
N PHE A 997 -2.47 0.15 17.21
CA PHE A 997 -3.87 0.45 17.47
C PHE A 997 -4.48 -0.53 18.49
N ASP A 998 -4.20 -1.83 18.36
CA ASP A 998 -4.63 -2.83 19.34
C ASP A 998 -4.06 -2.54 20.74
N ALA A 999 -2.76 -2.23 20.84
CA ALA A 999 -2.15 -1.85 22.12
C ALA A 999 -2.84 -0.62 22.74
N ALA A 1000 -3.18 0.38 21.95
CA ALA A 1000 -3.96 1.54 22.39
C ALA A 1000 -5.36 1.16 22.89
N VAL A 1001 -6.07 0.28 22.16
CA VAL A 1001 -7.38 -0.24 22.56
C VAL A 1001 -7.30 -0.96 23.90
N GLN A 1002 -6.36 -1.90 24.07
CA GLN A 1002 -6.20 -2.65 25.31
C GLN A 1002 -5.88 -1.71 26.49
N ALA A 1003 -5.00 -0.72 26.26
CA ALA A 1003 -4.61 0.23 27.31
C ALA A 1003 -5.77 1.14 27.73
N VAL A 1004 -6.59 1.62 26.79
CA VAL A 1004 -7.78 2.43 27.11
C VAL A 1004 -8.87 1.58 27.78
N ALA A 1005 -9.04 0.33 27.37
CA ALA A 1005 -10.01 -0.59 27.96
C ALA A 1005 -9.67 -0.97 29.41
N ALA A 1006 -8.40 -0.89 29.79
CA ALA A 1006 -7.91 -1.19 31.14
C ALA A 1006 -8.04 -0.02 32.13
N LEU A 1007 -8.44 1.18 31.67
CA LEU A 1007 -8.57 2.35 32.54
C LEU A 1007 -9.75 2.23 33.51
N ASP A 1008 -9.53 2.67 34.75
CA ASP A 1008 -10.58 2.83 35.76
C ASP A 1008 -11.23 4.21 35.60
N GLU A 1009 -12.05 4.35 34.56
CA GLU A 1009 -12.83 5.55 34.24
C GLU A 1009 -14.34 5.23 34.33
N PRO A 1010 -15.20 6.23 34.62
CA PRO A 1010 -16.64 6.05 34.62
C PRO A 1010 -17.17 5.50 33.30
N ASP A 1011 -18.14 4.57 33.38
CA ASP A 1011 -18.64 3.81 32.22
C ASP A 1011 -19.25 4.72 31.12
N ASP A 1012 -19.85 5.85 31.51
CA ASP A 1012 -20.44 6.84 30.60
C ASP A 1012 -19.38 7.68 29.86
N LEU A 1013 -18.17 7.79 30.43
CA LEU A 1013 -17.04 8.52 29.87
C LEU A 1013 -16.07 7.62 29.11
N ASN A 1014 -16.02 6.33 29.42
CA ASN A 1014 -15.21 5.33 28.72
C ASN A 1014 -16.06 4.11 28.31
N PRO A 1015 -16.85 4.23 27.23
CA PRO A 1015 -17.72 3.15 26.75
C PRO A 1015 -16.93 1.92 26.30
N LEU A 1016 -15.69 2.09 25.83
CA LEU A 1016 -14.80 0.98 25.48
C LEU A 1016 -14.48 0.11 26.70
N ALA A 1017 -14.01 0.72 27.81
CA ALA A 1017 -13.66 0.00 29.03
C ALA A 1017 -14.87 -0.66 29.70
N ALA A 1018 -16.03 0.02 29.72
CA ALA A 1018 -17.28 -0.53 30.24
C ALA A 1018 -17.65 -1.83 29.49
N ARG A 1019 -17.62 -1.77 28.16
CA ARG A 1019 -17.99 -2.88 27.28
C ARG A 1019 -17.04 -4.06 27.36
N VAL A 1020 -15.74 -3.80 27.32
CA VAL A 1020 -14.72 -4.86 27.44
C VAL A 1020 -14.90 -5.60 28.78
N ARG A 1021 -15.20 -4.88 29.87
CA ARG A 1021 -15.51 -5.51 31.17
C ARG A 1021 -16.75 -6.40 31.11
N GLU A 1022 -17.85 -5.89 30.57
CA GLU A 1022 -19.12 -6.62 30.44
C GLU A 1022 -18.96 -7.89 29.60
N GLU A 1023 -18.35 -7.76 28.43
CA GLU A 1023 -18.15 -8.89 27.50
C GLU A 1023 -17.20 -9.93 28.05
N ARG A 1024 -16.10 -9.50 28.68
CA ARG A 1024 -15.18 -10.45 29.32
C ARG A 1024 -15.92 -11.29 30.35
N GLN A 1025 -16.76 -10.67 31.19
CA GLN A 1025 -17.56 -11.40 32.17
C GLN A 1025 -18.56 -12.35 31.50
N GLY A 1026 -19.23 -11.90 30.44
CA GLY A 1026 -20.12 -12.74 29.64
C GLY A 1026 -19.42 -13.96 29.03
N PHE A 1027 -18.25 -13.76 28.42
CA PHE A 1027 -17.49 -14.82 27.76
C PHE A 1027 -16.92 -15.83 28.75
N ILE A 1028 -16.49 -15.37 29.94
CA ILE A 1028 -16.10 -16.28 31.04
C ILE A 1028 -17.30 -17.12 31.47
N ALA A 1029 -18.50 -16.52 31.58
CA ALA A 1029 -19.72 -17.25 31.91
C ALA A 1029 -20.14 -18.24 30.80
N GLU A 1030 -19.82 -17.96 29.54
CA GLU A 1030 -19.98 -18.86 28.39
C GLU A 1030 -18.91 -19.98 28.32
N GLY A 1031 -17.91 -19.95 29.20
CA GLY A 1031 -16.90 -21.01 29.37
C GLY A 1031 -15.56 -20.74 28.69
N LEU A 1032 -15.30 -19.52 28.20
CA LEU A 1032 -13.96 -19.13 27.74
C LEU A 1032 -13.02 -18.96 28.94
N SER A 1033 -11.74 -19.24 28.74
CA SER A 1033 -10.71 -18.90 29.73
C SER A 1033 -10.64 -17.37 29.94
N GLU A 1034 -10.13 -16.92 31.09
CA GLU A 1034 -10.00 -15.47 31.37
C GLU A 1034 -9.15 -14.77 30.30
N ASP A 1035 -8.07 -15.41 29.84
CA ASP A 1035 -7.17 -14.89 28.80
C ASP A 1035 -7.87 -14.80 27.44
N GLU A 1036 -8.59 -15.84 27.02
CA GLU A 1036 -9.34 -15.82 25.76
C GLU A 1036 -10.49 -14.80 25.82
N ALA A 1037 -11.20 -14.72 26.94
CA ALA A 1037 -12.28 -13.76 27.13
C ALA A 1037 -11.76 -12.31 27.08
N ALA A 1038 -10.63 -12.02 27.73
CA ALA A 1038 -10.00 -10.71 27.69
C ALA A 1038 -9.57 -10.35 26.26
N ARG A 1039 -8.91 -11.28 25.56
CA ARG A 1039 -8.49 -11.10 24.18
C ARG A 1039 -9.66 -10.84 23.23
N GLN A 1040 -10.70 -11.69 23.28
CA GLN A 1040 -11.85 -11.57 22.37
C GLN A 1040 -12.69 -10.30 22.63
N ALA A 1041 -12.85 -9.89 23.89
CA ALA A 1041 -13.61 -8.68 24.23
C ALA A 1041 -12.90 -7.40 23.74
N GLY A 1042 -11.56 -7.42 23.71
CA GLY A 1042 -10.73 -6.31 23.26
C GLY A 1042 -10.64 -6.14 21.73
N TRP A 1043 -11.14 -7.08 20.93
CA TRP A 1043 -11.01 -6.99 19.47
C TRP A 1043 -11.75 -5.78 18.89
N ARG A 1044 -11.00 -4.94 18.16
CA ARG A 1044 -11.52 -3.76 17.44
C ARG A 1044 -11.00 -3.62 16.01
N ILE A 1045 -10.19 -4.54 15.52
CA ILE A 1045 -9.64 -4.49 14.16
C ILE A 1045 -10.12 -5.73 13.40
N PHE A 1046 -10.84 -5.52 12.31
CA PHE A 1046 -11.42 -6.58 11.50
C PHE A 1046 -11.03 -6.42 10.02
N GLY A 1047 -10.58 -7.49 9.38
CA GLY A 1047 -10.02 -7.49 8.02
C GLY A 1047 -10.54 -8.64 7.15
N ALA A 1048 -10.08 -8.73 5.91
CA ALA A 1048 -10.32 -9.91 5.08
C ALA A 1048 -9.61 -11.13 5.68
N LYS A 1049 -10.00 -12.35 5.29
CA LYS A 1049 -9.23 -13.57 5.60
C LYS A 1049 -7.77 -13.40 5.15
N PRO A 1050 -6.76 -13.86 5.90
CA PRO A 1050 -5.38 -13.89 5.43
C PRO A 1050 -5.27 -14.49 4.01
N GLY A 1051 -4.51 -13.84 3.13
CA GLY A 1051 -4.38 -14.24 1.72
C GLY A 1051 -5.55 -13.85 0.80
N ALA A 1052 -6.65 -13.30 1.33
CA ALA A 1052 -7.77 -12.77 0.58
C ALA A 1052 -7.87 -11.23 0.65
N TYR A 1053 -8.64 -10.64 -0.28
CA TYR A 1053 -8.76 -9.19 -0.50
C TYR A 1053 -10.19 -8.78 -0.89
N GLY A 1054 -10.60 -7.56 -0.58
CA GLY A 1054 -11.95 -7.04 -0.86
C GLY A 1054 -12.97 -7.26 0.28
N ALA A 1055 -14.24 -6.95 -0.01
CA ALA A 1055 -15.35 -7.08 0.95
C ALA A 1055 -16.48 -8.02 0.47
N GLY A 1056 -16.33 -8.66 -0.68
CA GLY A 1056 -17.29 -9.63 -1.24
C GLY A 1056 -18.55 -9.01 -1.88
N VAL A 1057 -19.00 -7.85 -1.38
CA VAL A 1057 -20.24 -7.19 -1.79
C VAL A 1057 -20.29 -6.93 -3.31
N GLN A 1058 -19.16 -6.60 -3.94
CA GLN A 1058 -19.11 -6.43 -5.40
C GLN A 1058 -19.54 -7.69 -6.15
N GLY A 1059 -19.01 -8.86 -5.79
CA GLY A 1059 -19.35 -10.11 -6.48
C GLY A 1059 -20.84 -10.42 -6.39
N ALA A 1060 -21.49 -10.07 -5.26
CA ALA A 1060 -22.92 -10.26 -5.09
C ALA A 1060 -23.72 -9.33 -6.01
N ILE A 1061 -23.32 -8.06 -6.11
CA ILE A 1061 -24.00 -7.06 -6.94
C ILE A 1061 -23.79 -7.32 -8.45
N ASP A 1062 -22.56 -7.62 -8.87
CA ASP A 1062 -22.22 -7.85 -10.27
C ASP A 1062 -22.90 -9.11 -10.82
N GLY A 1063 -22.93 -10.18 -10.02
CA GLY A 1063 -23.57 -11.45 -10.37
C GLY A 1063 -25.08 -11.48 -10.11
N ARG A 1064 -25.69 -10.39 -9.64
CA ARG A 1064 -27.10 -10.34 -9.19
C ARG A 1064 -27.45 -11.42 -8.15
N LEU A 1065 -26.46 -11.85 -7.38
CA LEU A 1065 -26.54 -12.96 -6.42
C LEU A 1065 -27.02 -12.44 -5.07
N TRP A 1066 -28.18 -11.79 -5.00
CA TRP A 1066 -28.78 -11.32 -3.75
C TRP A 1066 -30.28 -11.06 -3.97
N GLN A 1067 -31.07 -11.22 -2.92
CA GLN A 1067 -32.51 -10.98 -2.92
C GLN A 1067 -32.89 -9.85 -1.97
N SER A 1068 -32.20 -9.73 -0.85
CA SER A 1068 -32.43 -8.66 0.12
C SER A 1068 -31.13 -8.06 0.66
N ARG A 1069 -31.25 -6.93 1.38
CA ARG A 1069 -30.09 -6.23 1.96
C ARG A 1069 -29.40 -7.07 3.04
N GLU A 1070 -30.12 -7.99 3.69
CA GLU A 1070 -29.58 -8.99 4.59
C GLU A 1070 -28.54 -9.90 3.91
N ASP A 1071 -28.75 -10.27 2.64
CA ASP A 1071 -27.78 -11.10 1.92
C ASP A 1071 -26.44 -10.35 1.74
N LEU A 1072 -26.50 -9.04 1.47
CA LEU A 1072 -25.31 -8.19 1.35
C LEU A 1072 -24.59 -8.03 2.69
N ALA A 1073 -25.34 -7.89 3.79
CA ALA A 1073 -24.79 -7.88 5.15
C ALA A 1073 -24.09 -9.22 5.47
N GLU A 1074 -24.69 -10.35 5.10
CA GLU A 1074 -24.11 -11.68 5.30
C GLU A 1074 -22.80 -11.87 4.51
N VAL A 1075 -22.75 -11.44 3.25
CA VAL A 1075 -21.52 -11.43 2.46
C VAL A 1075 -20.46 -10.56 3.13
N TYR A 1076 -20.81 -9.34 3.54
CA TYR A 1076 -19.87 -8.43 4.21
C TYR A 1076 -19.30 -9.03 5.52
N LEU A 1077 -20.14 -9.67 6.33
CA LEU A 1077 -19.71 -10.35 7.57
C LEU A 1077 -18.81 -11.55 7.30
N ASN A 1078 -19.07 -12.33 6.25
CA ASN A 1078 -18.27 -13.50 5.90
C ASN A 1078 -16.87 -13.10 5.39
N TRP A 1079 -16.80 -12.05 4.59
CA TRP A 1079 -15.54 -11.52 4.08
C TRP A 1079 -14.80 -10.69 5.13
N GLY A 1080 -15.51 -10.11 6.10
CA GLY A 1080 -14.91 -9.19 7.07
C GLY A 1080 -14.72 -9.70 8.49
N GLY A 1081 -15.27 -10.85 8.82
CA GLY A 1081 -15.30 -11.42 10.17
C GLY A 1081 -14.00 -12.06 10.65
N TYR A 1082 -12.84 -11.43 10.41
CA TYR A 1082 -11.53 -11.91 10.86
C TYR A 1082 -10.84 -10.86 11.71
N ALA A 1083 -10.54 -11.18 12.96
CA ALA A 1083 -9.92 -10.28 13.93
C ALA A 1083 -8.41 -10.19 13.74
N TYR A 1084 -7.89 -8.98 13.93
CA TYR A 1084 -6.47 -8.66 13.91
C TYR A 1084 -6.07 -7.94 15.20
N GLY A 1085 -4.86 -8.19 15.69
CA GLY A 1085 -4.32 -7.59 16.90
C GLY A 1085 -2.87 -8.01 17.14
N ALA A 1086 -2.35 -7.75 18.33
CA ALA A 1086 -0.98 -8.13 18.69
C ALA A 1086 -0.74 -9.65 18.67
N ALA A 1087 -1.76 -10.43 19.04
CA ALA A 1087 -1.73 -11.89 19.11
C ALA A 1087 -2.66 -12.59 18.11
N ASP A 1088 -3.32 -11.84 17.22
CA ASP A 1088 -4.30 -12.35 16.27
C ASP A 1088 -3.96 -11.87 14.86
N GLU A 1089 -3.75 -12.81 13.94
CA GLU A 1089 -3.35 -12.54 12.55
C GLU A 1089 -4.43 -13.01 11.57
N GLY A 1090 -5.68 -12.58 11.80
CA GLY A 1090 -6.84 -12.99 11.02
C GLY A 1090 -7.62 -14.15 11.64
N THR A 1091 -7.77 -14.15 12.97
CA THR A 1091 -8.54 -15.15 13.70
C THR A 1091 -10.03 -15.06 13.30
N PRO A 1092 -10.71 -16.18 12.93
CA PRO A 1092 -12.13 -16.15 12.62
C PRO A 1092 -12.96 -15.62 13.80
N ALA A 1093 -13.66 -14.50 13.58
CA ALA A 1093 -14.32 -13.72 14.62
C ALA A 1093 -15.67 -13.15 14.16
N ARG A 1094 -16.32 -13.78 13.18
CA ARG A 1094 -17.58 -13.33 12.56
C ARG A 1094 -18.65 -12.91 13.58
N GLN A 1095 -18.88 -13.73 14.60
CA GLN A 1095 -19.89 -13.44 15.64
C GLN A 1095 -19.52 -12.17 16.44
N ARG A 1096 -18.24 -12.02 16.82
CA ARG A 1096 -17.76 -10.84 17.55
C ARG A 1096 -17.82 -9.59 16.67
N PHE A 1097 -17.49 -9.72 15.38
CA PHE A 1097 -17.63 -8.63 14.42
C PHE A 1097 -19.09 -8.17 14.30
N ALA A 1098 -20.03 -9.11 14.14
CA ALA A 1098 -21.47 -8.80 14.11
C ALA A 1098 -21.93 -8.10 15.41
N GLN A 1099 -21.44 -8.53 16.58
CA GLN A 1099 -21.73 -7.89 17.86
C GLN A 1099 -21.18 -6.45 17.96
N ARG A 1100 -20.08 -6.12 17.28
CA ARG A 1100 -19.62 -4.72 17.14
C ARG A 1100 -20.53 -3.93 16.23
N LEU A 1101 -20.79 -4.45 15.04
CA LEU A 1101 -21.60 -3.75 14.04
C LEU A 1101 -23.04 -3.52 14.48
N SER A 1102 -23.63 -4.38 15.30
CA SER A 1102 -24.99 -4.20 15.82
C SER A 1102 -25.13 -3.04 16.81
N GLN A 1103 -24.02 -2.46 17.27
CA GLN A 1103 -23.98 -1.45 18.31
C GLN A 1103 -23.42 -0.10 17.84
N VAL A 1104 -22.78 -0.04 16.66
CA VAL A 1104 -22.22 1.22 16.15
C VAL A 1104 -23.32 2.26 15.98
N GLN A 1105 -23.01 3.51 16.34
CA GLN A 1105 -23.94 4.63 16.20
C GLN A 1105 -23.71 5.38 14.88
N ALA A 1106 -22.48 5.30 14.36
CA ALA A 1106 -22.11 5.89 13.09
C ALA A 1106 -21.14 4.98 12.31
N VAL A 1107 -21.18 5.12 10.99
CA VAL A 1107 -20.19 4.59 10.04
C VAL A 1107 -19.49 5.77 9.37
N LEU A 1108 -18.16 5.69 9.25
CA LEU A 1108 -17.34 6.70 8.58
C LEU A 1108 -16.40 6.06 7.55
N GLN A 1109 -16.28 6.74 6.42
CA GLN A 1109 -15.24 6.53 5.41
C GLN A 1109 -14.67 7.91 5.02
N ASN A 1110 -13.35 7.98 4.81
CA ASN A 1110 -12.69 9.20 4.36
C ASN A 1110 -12.30 9.08 2.87
N GLN A 1111 -12.27 10.23 2.19
CA GLN A 1111 -11.72 10.46 0.87
C GLN A 1111 -10.60 11.50 0.97
N ASP A 1112 -9.42 11.19 0.44
CA ASP A 1112 -8.22 11.99 0.65
C ASP A 1112 -7.73 12.74 -0.60
N ASN A 1113 -8.46 12.68 -1.72
CA ASN A 1113 -8.03 13.23 -3.00
C ASN A 1113 -9.21 13.67 -3.89
N ARG A 1114 -8.95 14.32 -5.03
CA ARG A 1114 -9.99 14.84 -5.96
C ARG A 1114 -9.98 14.18 -7.34
N GLU A 1115 -9.07 13.25 -7.57
CA GLU A 1115 -8.91 12.54 -8.83
C GLU A 1115 -10.03 11.51 -9.09
N HIS A 1116 -10.70 11.07 -8.03
CA HIS A 1116 -11.90 10.22 -8.09
C HIS A 1116 -12.88 10.60 -6.97
N ASP A 1117 -14.14 10.21 -7.12
CA ASP A 1117 -15.19 10.36 -6.10
C ASP A 1117 -15.92 9.04 -5.77
N LEU A 1118 -17.00 9.11 -4.98
CA LEU A 1118 -17.79 7.95 -4.55
C LEU A 1118 -18.30 7.09 -5.71
N LEU A 1119 -18.69 7.68 -6.86
CA LEU A 1119 -19.21 6.91 -8.00
C LEU A 1119 -18.17 6.73 -9.12
N ASP A 1120 -16.88 6.74 -8.73
CA ASP A 1120 -15.75 6.38 -9.59
C ASP A 1120 -14.98 5.15 -9.09
N SER A 1121 -15.19 4.76 -7.83
CA SER A 1121 -14.56 3.59 -7.23
C SER A 1121 -15.60 2.70 -6.56
N ASN A 1122 -15.57 1.43 -6.92
CA ASN A 1122 -16.36 0.37 -6.33
C ASN A 1122 -16.05 0.12 -4.84
N ASP A 1123 -14.89 0.55 -4.34
CA ASP A 1123 -14.51 0.25 -2.95
C ASP A 1123 -15.36 1.01 -1.93
N TYR A 1124 -15.84 2.22 -2.25
CA TYR A 1124 -16.59 3.01 -1.27
C TYR A 1124 -17.90 2.34 -0.85
N TYR A 1125 -18.75 1.89 -1.80
CA TYR A 1125 -19.99 1.19 -1.44
C TYR A 1125 -19.71 -0.17 -0.80
N GLN A 1126 -18.63 -0.84 -1.19
CA GLN A 1126 -18.27 -2.15 -0.64
C GLN A 1126 -17.90 -2.06 0.84
N PHE A 1127 -17.10 -1.05 1.22
CA PHE A 1127 -16.63 -0.88 2.59
C PHE A 1127 -17.61 -0.07 3.43
N GLN A 1128 -17.97 1.15 3.00
CA GLN A 1128 -18.88 2.02 3.75
C GLN A 1128 -20.32 1.53 3.66
N GLY A 1129 -20.80 1.28 2.43
CA GLY A 1129 -22.16 0.78 2.21
C GLY A 1129 -22.36 -0.62 2.81
N GLY A 1130 -21.41 -1.53 2.61
CA GLY A 1130 -21.45 -2.87 3.20
C GLY A 1130 -21.48 -2.85 4.74
N MET A 1131 -20.70 -1.97 5.36
CA MET A 1131 -20.75 -1.77 6.82
C MET A 1131 -22.10 -1.23 7.26
N LEU A 1132 -22.66 -0.25 6.54
CA LEU A 1132 -23.96 0.32 6.86
C LEU A 1132 -25.08 -0.72 6.73
N ALA A 1133 -25.09 -1.50 5.64
CA ALA A 1133 -26.01 -2.62 5.46
C ALA A 1133 -25.94 -3.60 6.64
N ALA A 1134 -24.73 -4.04 7.01
CA ALA A 1134 -24.55 -4.95 8.13
C ALA A 1134 -25.00 -4.35 9.47
N SER A 1135 -24.64 -3.11 9.76
CA SER A 1135 -25.01 -2.43 11.01
C SER A 1135 -26.52 -2.21 11.15
N GLU A 1136 -27.20 -1.76 10.10
CA GLU A 1136 -28.64 -1.53 10.13
C GLU A 1136 -29.43 -2.85 10.17
N THR A 1137 -29.01 -3.86 9.40
CA THR A 1137 -29.62 -5.21 9.45
C THR A 1137 -29.50 -5.84 10.83
N LEU A 1138 -28.33 -5.75 11.46
CA LEU A 1138 -28.08 -6.39 12.76
C LEU A 1138 -28.76 -5.66 13.93
N SER A 1139 -28.84 -4.33 13.88
CA SER A 1139 -29.45 -3.51 14.94
C SER A 1139 -30.96 -3.34 14.79
N GLY A 1140 -31.48 -3.45 13.56
CA GLY A 1140 -32.86 -3.10 13.21
C GLY A 1140 -33.15 -1.60 13.27
N GLN A 1141 -32.13 -0.75 13.35
CA GLN A 1141 -32.26 0.71 13.43
C GLN A 1141 -31.36 1.39 12.38
N LYS A 1142 -31.76 2.59 11.93
CA LYS A 1142 -30.93 3.41 11.04
C LYS A 1142 -29.66 3.86 11.77
N THR A 1143 -28.53 3.80 11.08
CA THR A 1143 -27.21 4.15 11.60
C THR A 1143 -26.74 5.45 10.94
N ALA A 1144 -26.11 6.37 11.69
CA ALA A 1144 -25.58 7.58 11.08
C ALA A 1144 -24.47 7.24 10.08
N SER A 1145 -24.40 7.93 8.95
CA SER A 1145 -23.38 7.67 7.92
C SER A 1145 -22.71 8.97 7.51
N TYR A 1146 -21.40 9.04 7.73
CA TYR A 1146 -20.57 10.22 7.48
C TYR A 1146 -19.51 9.94 6.42
N HIS A 1147 -19.18 10.96 5.65
CA HIS A 1147 -18.10 10.99 4.68
C HIS A 1147 -17.12 12.11 5.05
N GLY A 1148 -15.87 11.75 5.30
CA GLY A 1148 -14.81 12.71 5.59
C GLY A 1148 -14.04 13.09 4.33
N ASP A 1149 -13.98 14.38 4.00
CA ASP A 1149 -13.18 14.90 2.90
C ASP A 1149 -11.86 15.47 3.44
N HIS A 1150 -10.76 14.74 3.23
CA HIS A 1150 -9.38 15.10 3.58
C HIS A 1150 -8.55 15.50 2.35
N SER A 1151 -9.20 15.79 1.22
CA SER A 1151 -8.53 16.17 -0.03
C SER A 1151 -7.84 17.53 0.06
N GLN A 1152 -8.31 18.40 0.95
CA GLN A 1152 -7.64 19.63 1.35
C GLN A 1152 -7.06 19.48 2.77
N PRO A 1153 -5.75 19.25 2.94
CA PRO A 1153 -5.15 18.87 4.22
C PRO A 1153 -5.31 19.89 5.35
N ASP A 1154 -5.41 21.18 5.03
CA ASP A 1154 -5.58 22.24 6.03
C ASP A 1154 -7.04 22.47 6.45
N LEU A 1155 -8.01 21.91 5.73
CA LEU A 1155 -9.44 22.11 5.93
C LEU A 1155 -10.23 20.79 5.71
N PRO A 1156 -10.06 19.77 6.56
CA PRO A 1156 -10.89 18.57 6.48
C PRO A 1156 -12.38 18.92 6.67
N LYS A 1157 -13.28 18.28 5.93
CA LYS A 1157 -14.75 18.48 6.03
C LYS A 1157 -15.46 17.18 6.37
N ILE A 1158 -16.53 17.25 7.16
CA ILE A 1158 -17.40 16.11 7.46
C ILE A 1158 -18.80 16.40 6.91
N ARG A 1159 -19.26 15.54 6.01
CA ARG A 1159 -20.62 15.54 5.47
C ARG A 1159 -21.32 14.25 5.84
N THR A 1160 -22.64 14.23 5.78
CA THR A 1160 -23.36 12.95 5.72
C THR A 1160 -23.10 12.27 4.38
N LEU A 1161 -23.20 10.95 4.32
CA LEU A 1161 -23.07 10.22 3.05
C LEU A 1161 -24.12 10.66 2.02
N LYS A 1162 -25.35 10.95 2.45
CA LYS A 1162 -26.42 11.47 1.58
C LYS A 1162 -26.07 12.82 0.96
N GLU A 1163 -25.54 13.76 1.75
CA GLU A 1163 -25.08 15.06 1.25
C GLU A 1163 -23.96 14.88 0.21
N GLU A 1164 -23.01 13.97 0.44
CA GLU A 1164 -21.92 13.70 -0.50
C GLU A 1164 -22.45 13.07 -1.81
N LEU A 1165 -23.33 12.07 -1.72
CA LEU A 1165 -23.95 11.43 -2.89
C LEU A 1165 -24.72 12.45 -3.74
N ASN A 1166 -25.56 13.29 -3.11
CA ASN A 1166 -26.28 14.36 -3.79
C ASN A 1166 -25.31 15.31 -4.52
N ARG A 1167 -24.22 15.73 -3.83
CA ARG A 1167 -23.20 16.60 -4.41
C ARG A 1167 -22.55 15.96 -5.63
N VAL A 1168 -22.11 14.71 -5.51
CA VAL A 1168 -21.38 13.98 -6.55
C VAL A 1168 -22.26 13.71 -7.78
N ILE A 1169 -23.53 13.37 -7.58
CA ILE A 1169 -24.48 13.13 -8.67
C ILE A 1169 -24.67 14.40 -9.52
N ARG A 1170 -24.85 15.57 -8.88
CA ARG A 1170 -25.03 16.84 -9.62
C ARG A 1170 -23.73 17.43 -10.14
N SER A 1171 -22.68 17.46 -9.33
CA SER A 1171 -21.42 18.11 -9.73
C SER A 1171 -20.67 17.33 -10.80
N ARG A 1172 -20.86 16.00 -10.89
CA ARG A 1172 -20.11 15.15 -11.82
C ARG A 1172 -20.97 14.21 -12.65
N ALA A 1173 -21.77 13.33 -12.04
CA ALA A 1173 -22.47 12.26 -12.78
C ALA A 1173 -23.40 12.79 -13.87
N ALA A 1174 -24.31 13.67 -13.50
CA ALA A 1174 -25.26 14.29 -14.43
C ALA A 1174 -24.72 15.56 -15.09
N ASN A 1175 -23.45 15.91 -14.87
CA ASN A 1175 -22.89 17.17 -15.36
C ASN A 1175 -22.49 17.05 -16.84
N PRO A 1176 -23.08 17.85 -17.75
CA PRO A 1176 -22.75 17.84 -19.17
C PRO A 1176 -21.25 18.02 -19.45
N LYS A 1177 -20.54 18.79 -18.63
CA LYS A 1177 -19.10 19.00 -18.77
C LYS A 1177 -18.31 17.70 -18.58
N TRP A 1178 -18.70 16.86 -17.61
CA TRP A 1178 -18.11 15.55 -17.41
C TRP A 1178 -18.54 14.56 -18.49
N ILE A 1179 -19.81 14.57 -18.90
CA ILE A 1179 -20.34 13.71 -19.98
C ILE A 1179 -19.56 14.00 -21.28
N ASP A 1180 -19.41 15.26 -21.66
CA ASP A 1180 -18.58 15.71 -22.79
C ASP A 1180 -17.11 15.32 -22.60
N GLY A 1181 -16.63 15.41 -21.36
CA GLY A 1181 -15.37 14.86 -20.88
C GLY A 1181 -15.15 13.42 -21.32
N ALA A 1182 -16.04 12.54 -20.85
CA ALA A 1182 -16.02 11.11 -21.10
C ALA A 1182 -16.21 10.79 -22.59
N ARG A 1183 -17.10 11.49 -23.31
CA ARG A 1183 -17.36 11.24 -24.74
C ARG A 1183 -16.13 11.41 -25.64
N ARG A 1184 -15.11 12.17 -25.23
CA ARG A 1184 -13.84 12.26 -25.96
C ARG A 1184 -13.03 10.95 -25.98
N HIS A 1185 -13.42 9.96 -25.19
CA HIS A 1185 -12.69 8.71 -24.97
C HIS A 1185 -13.39 7.45 -25.51
N GLY A 1186 -14.36 7.60 -26.43
CA GLY A 1186 -14.99 6.49 -27.15
C GLY A 1186 -15.45 5.35 -26.22
N TYR A 1187 -15.00 4.11 -26.48
CA TYR A 1187 -15.39 2.94 -25.69
C TYR A 1187 -15.16 3.12 -24.18
N LYS A 1188 -14.01 3.68 -23.77
CA LYS A 1188 -13.71 3.86 -22.33
C LYS A 1188 -14.54 4.98 -21.71
N GLY A 1189 -14.89 6.01 -22.49
CA GLY A 1189 -15.85 7.02 -22.07
C GLY A 1189 -17.21 6.43 -21.70
N ALA A 1190 -17.76 5.60 -22.59
CA ALA A 1190 -19.02 4.89 -22.36
C ALA A 1190 -18.93 3.89 -21.19
N PHE A 1191 -17.78 3.21 -21.05
CA PHE A 1191 -17.49 2.36 -19.87
C PHE A 1191 -17.63 3.16 -18.57
N GLU A 1192 -17.06 4.36 -18.48
CA GLU A 1192 -17.08 5.15 -17.25
C GLU A 1192 -18.50 5.58 -16.88
N MET A 1193 -19.33 5.90 -17.87
CA MET A 1193 -20.76 6.16 -17.67
C MET A 1193 -21.48 4.96 -17.08
N ALA A 1194 -21.26 3.76 -17.65
CA ALA A 1194 -21.83 2.53 -17.10
C ALA A 1194 -21.32 2.24 -15.67
N ALA A 1195 -20.04 2.52 -15.39
CA ALA A 1195 -19.48 2.35 -14.05
C ALA A 1195 -20.21 3.21 -13.02
N THR A 1196 -20.45 4.48 -13.35
CA THR A 1196 -21.18 5.40 -12.49
C THR A 1196 -22.60 4.91 -12.19
N VAL A 1197 -23.33 4.36 -13.17
CA VAL A 1197 -24.68 3.80 -12.94
C VAL A 1197 -24.62 2.57 -12.05
N ASP A 1198 -23.68 1.65 -12.29
CA ASP A 1198 -23.47 0.47 -11.45
C ASP A 1198 -23.16 0.86 -9.99
N PHE A 1199 -22.29 1.86 -9.78
CA PHE A 1199 -21.91 2.29 -8.44
C PHE A 1199 -23.03 3.05 -7.73
N LEU A 1200 -23.83 3.84 -8.45
CA LEU A 1200 -25.04 4.47 -7.90
C LEU A 1200 -26.03 3.40 -7.43
N PHE A 1201 -26.33 2.41 -8.28
CA PHE A 1201 -27.17 1.27 -7.91
C PHE A 1201 -26.61 0.51 -6.70
N ALA A 1202 -25.30 0.29 -6.66
CA ALA A 1202 -24.67 -0.46 -5.58
C ALA A 1202 -24.70 0.29 -4.24
N PHE A 1203 -24.52 1.61 -4.26
CA PHE A 1203 -24.74 2.45 -3.09
C PHE A 1203 -26.18 2.36 -2.62
N ASP A 1204 -27.14 2.42 -3.53
CA ASP A 1204 -28.53 2.31 -3.15
C ASP A 1204 -28.87 0.96 -2.52
N ALA A 1205 -28.45 -0.13 -3.16
CA ALA A 1205 -28.63 -1.49 -2.64
C ALA A 1205 -28.03 -1.69 -1.24
N THR A 1206 -26.95 -0.97 -0.91
CA THR A 1206 -26.26 -1.08 0.38
C THR A 1206 -26.70 -0.05 1.41
N THR A 1207 -27.29 1.08 1.02
CA THR A 1207 -27.54 2.22 1.91
C THR A 1207 -28.97 2.76 1.90
N GLU A 1208 -29.75 2.53 0.83
CA GLU A 1208 -31.07 3.12 0.60
C GLU A 1208 -31.04 4.66 0.65
N LEU A 1209 -29.96 5.25 0.14
CA LEU A 1209 -29.72 6.69 0.15
C LEU A 1209 -29.89 7.34 -1.23
N ILE A 1210 -30.29 6.60 -2.27
CA ILE A 1210 -30.55 7.18 -3.59
C ILE A 1210 -32.05 7.41 -3.74
N ASP A 1211 -32.45 8.61 -4.17
CA ASP A 1211 -33.86 8.93 -4.42
C ASP A 1211 -34.24 8.65 -5.89
N ASP A 1212 -35.52 8.36 -6.15
CA ASP A 1212 -36.05 8.11 -7.51
C ASP A 1212 -35.67 9.19 -8.53
N HIS A 1213 -35.65 10.47 -8.14
CA HIS A 1213 -35.30 11.56 -9.05
C HIS A 1213 -33.82 11.50 -9.48
N GLN A 1214 -32.96 10.85 -8.70
CA GLN A 1214 -31.54 10.70 -9.02
C GLN A 1214 -31.32 9.61 -10.08
N TYR A 1215 -32.13 8.54 -10.06
CA TYR A 1215 -32.18 7.59 -11.17
C TYR A 1215 -32.72 8.25 -12.43
N ALA A 1216 -33.84 8.99 -12.32
CA ALA A 1216 -34.41 9.73 -13.44
C ALA A 1216 -33.40 10.69 -14.07
N LEU A 1217 -32.66 11.44 -13.24
CA LEU A 1217 -31.63 12.38 -13.70
C LEU A 1217 -30.53 11.71 -14.53
N LEU A 1218 -30.07 10.50 -14.15
CA LEU A 1218 -29.09 9.77 -14.95
C LEU A 1218 -29.71 9.08 -16.16
N ALA A 1219 -30.95 8.60 -16.06
CA ALA A 1219 -31.67 8.06 -17.21
C ALA A 1219 -31.80 9.11 -18.31
N ASP A 1220 -32.20 10.33 -17.95
CA ASP A 1220 -32.26 11.49 -18.84
C ASP A 1220 -30.90 11.80 -19.46
N ALA A 1221 -29.87 11.91 -18.62
CA ALA A 1221 -28.55 12.35 -19.06
C ALA A 1221 -27.84 11.32 -19.97
N TYR A 1222 -28.02 10.02 -19.74
CA TYR A 1222 -27.24 8.98 -20.44
C TYR A 1222 -28.05 8.20 -21.48
N LEU A 1223 -29.30 7.82 -21.16
CA LEU A 1223 -30.09 6.88 -21.96
C LEU A 1223 -31.13 7.57 -22.83
N LEU A 1224 -31.73 8.67 -22.36
CA LEU A 1224 -32.82 9.36 -23.06
C LEU A 1224 -32.35 10.61 -23.82
N ASP A 1225 -31.22 11.23 -23.46
CA ASP A 1225 -30.56 12.23 -24.30
C ASP A 1225 -30.08 11.59 -25.61
N PRO A 1226 -30.61 11.99 -26.78
CA PRO A 1226 -30.27 11.36 -28.05
C PRO A 1226 -28.77 11.40 -28.36
N THR A 1227 -28.11 12.50 -28.02
CA THR A 1227 -26.68 12.69 -28.35
C THR A 1227 -25.80 11.72 -27.56
N THR A 1228 -26.12 11.51 -26.28
CA THR A 1228 -25.37 10.61 -25.40
C THR A 1228 -25.71 9.16 -25.71
N ARG A 1229 -26.99 8.84 -25.96
CA ARG A 1229 -27.41 7.50 -26.40
C ARG A 1229 -26.75 7.08 -27.70
N ASP A 1230 -26.73 7.94 -28.72
CA ASP A 1230 -26.13 7.64 -30.02
C ASP A 1230 -24.61 7.39 -29.87
N PHE A 1231 -23.93 8.17 -29.01
CA PHE A 1231 -22.52 7.95 -28.66
C PHE A 1231 -22.30 6.57 -28.01
N LEU A 1232 -23.15 6.18 -27.06
CA LEU A 1232 -23.06 4.88 -26.39
C LEU A 1232 -23.29 3.73 -27.38
N ALA A 1233 -24.30 3.85 -28.23
CA ALA A 1233 -24.60 2.85 -29.26
C ALA A 1233 -23.45 2.69 -30.27
N GLU A 1234 -22.81 3.79 -30.67
CA GLU A 1234 -21.67 3.76 -31.62
C GLU A 1234 -20.41 3.12 -31.01
N HIS A 1235 -20.06 3.50 -29.79
CA HIS A 1235 -18.74 3.16 -29.23
C HIS A 1235 -18.73 2.00 -28.24
N ASN A 1236 -19.83 1.73 -27.54
CA ASN A 1236 -19.93 0.64 -26.57
C ASN A 1236 -21.41 0.24 -26.35
N PRO A 1237 -22.02 -0.48 -27.31
CA PRO A 1237 -23.42 -0.91 -27.20
C PRO A 1237 -23.66 -1.84 -26.00
N ASP A 1238 -22.65 -2.61 -25.58
CA ASP A 1238 -22.74 -3.44 -24.38
C ASP A 1238 -22.90 -2.59 -23.11
N ALA A 1239 -22.21 -1.45 -23.01
CA ALA A 1239 -22.39 -0.51 -21.90
C ALA A 1239 -23.77 0.16 -21.92
N LEU A 1240 -24.31 0.48 -23.10
CA LEU A 1240 -25.67 1.00 -23.25
C LEU A 1240 -26.70 -0.01 -22.71
N ARG A 1241 -26.55 -1.28 -23.11
CA ARG A 1241 -27.36 -2.38 -22.62
C ARG A 1241 -27.23 -2.56 -21.11
N ASP A 1242 -26.00 -2.64 -20.60
CA ASP A 1242 -25.70 -2.83 -19.18
C ASP A 1242 -26.36 -1.74 -18.31
N MET A 1243 -26.28 -0.46 -18.72
CA MET A 1243 -26.94 0.64 -18.00
C MET A 1243 -28.46 0.52 -18.01
N THR A 1244 -29.03 0.19 -19.17
CA THR A 1244 -30.49 0.04 -19.32
C THR A 1244 -31.00 -1.11 -18.45
N GLU A 1245 -30.34 -2.27 -18.50
CA GLU A 1245 -30.65 -3.40 -17.64
C GLU A 1245 -30.49 -3.07 -16.15
N ARG A 1246 -29.47 -2.29 -15.78
CA ARG A 1246 -29.23 -1.93 -14.37
C ARG A 1246 -30.31 -1.01 -13.83
N MET A 1247 -30.78 -0.04 -14.61
CA MET A 1247 -31.88 0.83 -14.21
C MET A 1247 -33.21 0.07 -14.10
N LEU A 1248 -33.48 -0.87 -15.01
CA LEU A 1248 -34.63 -1.77 -14.90
C LEU A 1248 -34.51 -2.71 -13.69
N GLU A 1249 -33.31 -3.19 -13.37
CA GLU A 1249 -33.05 -3.96 -12.16
C GLU A 1249 -33.35 -3.14 -10.89
N ALA A 1250 -33.00 -1.84 -10.88
CA ALA A 1250 -33.34 -0.94 -9.77
C ALA A 1250 -34.86 -0.85 -9.55
N GLN A 1251 -35.63 -0.74 -10.64
CA GLN A 1251 -37.09 -0.71 -10.59
C GLN A 1251 -37.67 -2.03 -10.07
N GLN A 1252 -37.19 -3.16 -10.61
CA GLN A 1252 -37.65 -4.50 -10.21
C GLN A 1252 -37.38 -4.81 -8.74
N ARG A 1253 -36.28 -4.29 -8.19
CA ARG A 1253 -35.89 -4.47 -6.78
C ARG A 1253 -36.52 -3.45 -5.83
N GLY A 1254 -37.29 -2.49 -6.34
CA GLY A 1254 -37.88 -1.42 -5.52
C GLY A 1254 -36.87 -0.40 -4.99
N LEU A 1255 -35.68 -0.34 -5.60
CA LEU A 1255 -34.69 0.71 -5.36
C LEU A 1255 -35.13 2.01 -6.04
N TRP A 1256 -35.61 1.90 -7.29
CA TRP A 1256 -36.37 2.96 -7.95
C TRP A 1256 -37.87 2.66 -7.84
N GLN A 1257 -38.56 3.34 -6.92
CA GLN A 1257 -39.91 2.95 -6.48
C GLN A 1257 -41.02 3.46 -7.41
N GLU A 1258 -40.94 4.71 -7.85
CA GLU A 1258 -41.94 5.38 -8.68
C GLU A 1258 -41.34 5.83 -10.04
N PRO A 1259 -40.98 4.89 -10.94
CA PRO A 1259 -40.38 5.23 -12.22
C PRO A 1259 -41.33 5.90 -13.23
N GLY A 1260 -42.65 5.86 -13.03
CA GLY A 1260 -43.60 6.53 -13.92
C GLY A 1260 -43.40 6.15 -15.40
N GLU A 1261 -43.25 7.16 -16.26
CA GLU A 1261 -43.06 6.97 -17.71
C GLU A 1261 -41.66 6.42 -18.07
N TYR A 1262 -40.67 6.53 -17.16
CA TYR A 1262 -39.32 6.01 -17.40
C TYR A 1262 -39.28 4.50 -17.53
N GLN A 1263 -40.20 3.77 -16.87
CA GLN A 1263 -40.27 2.32 -16.99
C GLN A 1263 -40.48 1.91 -18.45
N GLN A 1264 -41.54 2.43 -19.09
CA GLN A 1264 -41.84 2.10 -20.48
C GLN A 1264 -40.71 2.54 -21.42
N ALA A 1265 -40.15 3.74 -21.20
CA ALA A 1265 -39.06 4.25 -22.03
C ALA A 1265 -37.80 3.36 -22.00
N LEU A 1266 -37.45 2.83 -20.83
CA LEU A 1266 -36.30 1.94 -20.67
C LEU A 1266 -36.58 0.51 -21.18
N GLU A 1267 -37.80 0.00 -21.01
CA GLU A 1267 -38.22 -1.27 -21.60
C GLU A 1267 -38.19 -1.22 -23.13
N ASP A 1268 -38.72 -0.15 -23.73
CA ASP A 1268 -38.69 0.08 -25.17
C ASP A 1268 -37.25 0.21 -25.68
N LEU A 1269 -36.40 0.95 -24.96
CA LEU A 1269 -34.98 1.08 -25.30
C LEU A 1269 -34.24 -0.27 -25.25
N LEU A 1270 -34.51 -1.10 -24.24
CA LEU A 1270 -33.89 -2.42 -24.17
C LEU A 1270 -34.30 -3.31 -25.35
N LEU A 1271 -35.58 -3.27 -25.74
CA LEU A 1271 -36.07 -3.99 -26.92
C LEU A 1271 -35.40 -3.48 -28.21
N ASP A 1272 -35.28 -2.16 -28.37
CA ASP A 1272 -34.59 -1.56 -29.52
C ASP A 1272 -33.11 -1.99 -29.58
N ILE A 1273 -32.45 -2.16 -28.44
CA ILE A 1273 -31.06 -2.65 -28.36
C ILE A 1273 -30.97 -4.14 -28.74
N GLU A 1274 -31.94 -4.97 -28.35
CA GLU A 1274 -31.95 -6.40 -28.66
C GLU A 1274 -32.37 -6.72 -30.11
N GLU A 1275 -33.17 -5.85 -30.75
CA GLU A 1275 -33.59 -6.01 -32.15
C GLU A 1275 -32.53 -5.60 -33.19
N ASN A 1276 -31.59 -4.73 -32.81
CA ASN A 1276 -30.49 -4.22 -33.65
C ASN A 1276 -29.22 -5.06 -33.53
#